data_AF-Q4CRM0-F1
#
_entry.id   AF-Q4CRM0-F1
#
_cell.length_a   1.000
_cell.length_b   1.000
_cell.length_c   1.000
_cell.angle_alpha   90.00
_cell.angle_beta   90.00
_cell.angle_gamma   90.00
#
_symmetry.space_group_name_H-M   'P 1'
#
loop_
_entity.id
_entity.type
_entity.pdbx_description
1 polymer ?
#
loop_
_entity_poly.entity_id
_entity_poly.type
_entity_poly.pdbx_seq_one_letter_code
_entity_poly.pdbx_strand_id
1 'polypeptide(L)'
;MRSRPLTCVTVTNPDPIEPHLPLLCVLFLSPCFPSIFFLFPPHVVGRQQATQHGNNWAANMVTGWAVMMAAARQGPGLHKETGCCGGIPLLGWRLSTYALYLVLLLLLLPQSGVGQAACPEIEVKVLTLNVTDSPMPTYIAESLYHGFVAALWSRNYIFGENVRVTLINKSTTMAESGKAIEEALNADPDIFILANVIGDATLQYYLPVITNRKIVSFAPFTGSTLVRQWNEHLYFVRADPLAELFALIRYALAQLRVRRLGFMYLEDVSFGDEEYYETKKVMTRFGYNLSGVFTLKSSLTHEAENSVFDAAWEAFANTMPQAVIVFGSPIKDTAKFIQRMLTDNRTAGAYLLVPSAVQDITVETWRSAVAGGIKFVSGQVIATGTNPLAEDIHYAAIQRFQGVMRSYMENFLPESSSLRKNFPDDDIAGEMMVAGWIAGEILSQALNNREWLKDINTFLASLFNQRRYMVDNLVIGDYGGSCQGVAESEGAMCYCNQGGRTVYMKKFVEGYRTDSLVDGTISFWIWQCIPSEEVIVPPLNGVAFFMSDSPDAILALRVFGVGVRAALSKTTSSKRFEFLLTLVNTTLDGAAGALASELKVKLLDIVGAVVTKEMLEVEDVAFINPLYLQPRISRFRKNVIRLSPTLEQQFFVIARYLGNTSDGSAHAVIRSDDGATMAEVLRLSLETFGGSLLSTKLLAGGDKMADHLPEEGDVFLVGVSAGDVGAIARHVASNDGVRVFVTLFEFSLLYAEFVAAFRDGAGADRVVFATSLPHWNDDKTTSMTAMIFNALVPDVNQRTPLSMMGFATGQLLLAVRSRMEKVSAELFENFFFSNVVIRVDDMLYGSFIDGDACPVTESGAECGRNYGATQISVWPLARALNPAVPVLSHAVTPSMEYRRPVGRRLTARQLIGVIVGSVAAALLLIALILFLLHFCRDSRDNANAPKERTDPVTLVFTDIESSTALWAACPEVMPDAVATHHRLIRSLITKYRCYEVKTIGDSFMIACKSVFAAVQLVRELQQVFLQHDWGTSVIDDAYHKFEEGRAGEDEEYVPPTARLDDAVYRQCWNGLRVRVGVHTGLCDIRRDEVTKGYDYYGGTSNMAARTESVGNGGQVLLTRAAYFALSAAEREQVEVTALGGVALRGVPEPVEMYQLDAVPGRTFAALRLDREMPDLDDGSDFEGEDVSVYSARTGTAQSVVSMLTVAYGIFAARQRLKALMPLCERWNVRLPRRPSFVQDEEYCRLVIDRLAVKMSSVMERKGQLGIDQNMSFTLSATAPGAHDPASGTWGRRSGGQSRGRHSNVTVSQSNSVDLHNFTVDEPRFSTDDSVFTVRARRFR
;
A
#
# COMPACT_ATOMS: atom_id res chain seq x y z
N MET A 1 -65.00 -28.31 24.77
CA MET A 1 -64.29 -29.39 25.50
C MET A 1 -63.04 -28.78 26.17
N ARG A 2 -62.66 -29.29 27.34
CA ARG A 2 -61.80 -28.67 28.34
C ARG A 2 -60.44 -28.18 27.83
N SER A 3 -60.08 -26.98 28.28
CA SER A 3 -58.76 -26.37 28.32
C SER A 3 -57.68 -27.32 28.87
N ARG A 4 -56.61 -27.55 28.11
CA ARG A 4 -55.31 -27.97 28.66
C ARG A 4 -54.23 -27.01 28.15
N PRO A 5 -53.42 -26.42 29.04
CA PRO A 5 -52.41 -25.43 28.69
C PRO A 5 -51.16 -26.11 28.13
N LEU A 6 -50.63 -25.55 27.04
CA LEU A 6 -49.35 -25.91 26.42
C LEU A 6 -48.20 -25.53 27.37
N THR A 7 -47.62 -26.53 28.02
CA THR A 7 -46.34 -26.42 28.74
C THR A 7 -45.22 -26.12 27.75
N CYS A 8 -44.57 -24.97 27.92
CA CYS A 8 -43.32 -24.60 27.25
C CYS A 8 -42.22 -25.58 27.66
N VAL A 9 -41.68 -26.33 26.71
CA VAL A 9 -40.42 -27.06 26.88
C VAL A 9 -39.34 -26.20 26.23
N THR A 10 -38.62 -25.47 27.06
CA THR A 10 -37.36 -24.79 26.70
C THR A 10 -36.33 -25.83 26.30
N VAL A 11 -35.97 -25.86 25.01
CA VAL A 11 -34.87 -26.68 24.49
C VAL A 11 -33.57 -25.91 24.75
N THR A 12 -32.81 -26.38 25.73
CA THR A 12 -31.45 -25.92 26.02
C THR A 12 -30.41 -26.77 25.29
N ASN A 13 -29.59 -26.07 24.51
CA ASN A 13 -28.21 -26.36 24.07
C ASN A 13 -27.95 -27.31 22.87
N PRO A 14 -27.04 -26.92 21.95
CA PRO A 14 -26.66 -27.69 20.75
C PRO A 14 -25.36 -28.47 20.96
N ASP A 15 -25.28 -29.69 20.41
CA ASP A 15 -24.02 -30.42 20.19
C ASP A 15 -23.92 -30.80 18.69
N PRO A 16 -22.77 -30.55 18.02
CA PRO A 16 -22.55 -30.84 16.60
C PRO A 16 -22.08 -32.28 16.40
N ILE A 17 -22.73 -33.02 15.49
CA ILE A 17 -22.41 -34.41 15.17
C ILE A 17 -21.53 -34.45 13.90
N GLU A 18 -20.28 -34.90 14.05
CA GLU A 18 -19.37 -35.25 12.96
C GLU A 18 -19.84 -36.51 12.18
N PRO A 19 -19.79 -36.52 10.84
CA PRO A 19 -20.10 -37.70 10.04
C PRO A 19 -18.84 -38.58 9.86
N HIS A 20 -18.78 -39.69 10.58
CA HIS A 20 -17.79 -40.75 10.37
C HIS A 20 -18.07 -41.57 9.10
N LEU A 21 -16.98 -41.78 8.36
CA LEU A 21 -16.78 -42.65 7.21
C LEU A 21 -16.91 -44.15 7.58
N PRO A 22 -17.73 -44.96 6.88
CA PRO A 22 -17.65 -46.42 6.95
C PRO A 22 -16.99 -46.98 5.68
N LEU A 23 -15.78 -47.50 5.83
CA LEU A 23 -15.18 -48.50 4.95
C LEU A 23 -16.07 -49.76 4.96
N LEU A 24 -16.48 -50.25 3.79
CA LEU A 24 -16.82 -51.66 3.61
C LEU A 24 -16.17 -52.19 2.33
N CYS A 25 -15.41 -53.26 2.54
CA CYS A 25 -14.51 -53.94 1.62
C CYS A 25 -15.23 -54.91 0.66
N VAL A 26 -14.70 -54.97 -0.57
CA VAL A 26 -14.25 -56.16 -1.33
C VAL A 26 -15.23 -57.34 -1.53
N LEU A 27 -15.51 -57.71 -2.80
CA LEU A 27 -15.33 -59.08 -3.36
C LEU A 27 -15.93 -59.28 -4.79
N PHE A 28 -15.23 -60.12 -5.58
CA PHE A 28 -15.55 -60.77 -6.89
C PHE A 28 -15.43 -59.93 -8.19
N LEU A 29 -14.34 -60.04 -8.96
CA LEU A 29 -13.94 -61.08 -9.94
C LEU A 29 -14.69 -61.00 -11.30
N SER A 30 -14.01 -60.47 -12.34
CA SER A 30 -13.59 -61.22 -13.54
C SER A 30 -13.19 -60.28 -14.70
N PRO A 31 -11.93 -60.33 -15.21
CA PRO A 31 -11.47 -59.64 -16.40
C PRO A 31 -11.39 -60.58 -17.62
N CYS A 32 -11.98 -60.19 -18.75
CA CYS A 32 -11.80 -60.85 -20.05
C CYS A 32 -11.23 -59.86 -21.08
N PHE A 33 -9.96 -60.10 -21.43
CA PHE A 33 -9.27 -59.94 -22.72
C PHE A 33 -9.40 -58.64 -23.57
N PRO A 34 -8.25 -57.98 -23.88
CA PRO A 34 -8.07 -57.00 -24.95
C PRO A 34 -7.50 -57.64 -26.23
N SER A 35 -7.63 -56.96 -27.38
CA SER A 35 -6.66 -56.80 -28.50
C SER A 35 -7.31 -56.81 -29.89
N ILE A 36 -6.98 -55.80 -30.72
CA ILE A 36 -6.82 -55.74 -32.21
C ILE A 36 -7.00 -54.25 -32.59
N PHE A 37 -5.95 -53.42 -32.63
CA PHE A 37 -4.97 -53.15 -33.72
C PHE A 37 -5.53 -52.49 -35.01
N PHE A 38 -5.17 -51.19 -35.16
CA PHE A 38 -4.67 -50.45 -36.34
C PHE A 38 -5.43 -50.45 -37.69
N LEU A 39 -5.67 -49.25 -38.24
CA LEU A 39 -5.20 -48.79 -39.57
C LEU A 39 -5.53 -47.29 -39.81
N PHE A 40 -4.63 -46.62 -40.53
CA PHE A 40 -4.41 -45.16 -40.69
C PHE A 40 -5.37 -44.41 -41.66
N PRO A 41 -5.47 -43.06 -41.59
CA PRO A 41 -5.92 -42.12 -42.65
C PRO A 41 -4.70 -41.62 -43.49
N PRO A 42 -4.76 -40.62 -44.40
CA PRO A 42 -5.83 -39.96 -45.17
C PRO A 42 -5.54 -39.91 -46.71
N HIS A 43 -6.53 -39.57 -47.56
CA HIS A 43 -6.29 -39.16 -48.95
C HIS A 43 -6.81 -37.75 -49.23
N VAL A 44 -5.87 -36.90 -49.64
CA VAL A 44 -6.01 -35.54 -50.19
C VAL A 44 -6.26 -35.64 -51.71
N VAL A 45 -6.90 -34.61 -52.29
CA VAL A 45 -6.73 -34.03 -53.64
C VAL A 45 -8.08 -33.82 -54.36
N GLY A 46 -8.35 -32.56 -54.75
CA GLY A 46 -9.43 -32.23 -55.69
C GLY A 46 -9.77 -30.73 -55.76
N ARG A 47 -8.88 -29.92 -56.35
CA ARG A 47 -9.17 -28.55 -56.83
C ARG A 47 -10.29 -28.58 -57.87
N GLN A 48 -11.23 -27.62 -57.85
CA GLN A 48 -11.65 -26.89 -59.07
C GLN A 48 -12.57 -25.69 -58.79
N GLN A 49 -12.13 -24.56 -59.35
CA GLN A 49 -12.89 -23.47 -59.97
C GLN A 49 -13.81 -22.58 -59.13
N ALA A 50 -13.30 -21.36 -58.94
CA ALA A 50 -14.05 -20.14 -58.73
C ALA A 50 -14.77 -19.71 -60.01
N THR A 51 -16.06 -19.37 -59.89
CA THR A 51 -16.73 -18.42 -60.79
C THR A 51 -17.63 -17.51 -59.96
N GLN A 52 -17.34 -16.22 -60.06
CA GLN A 52 -18.14 -15.11 -59.55
C GLN A 52 -19.57 -15.19 -60.11
N HIS A 53 -20.59 -14.99 -59.28
CA HIS A 53 -21.78 -14.20 -59.62
C HIS A 53 -22.40 -13.67 -58.32
N GLY A 54 -22.52 -12.34 -58.25
CA GLY A 54 -23.06 -11.63 -57.11
C GLY A 54 -24.59 -11.57 -57.13
N ASN A 55 -25.10 -10.98 -56.05
CA ASN A 55 -26.46 -10.47 -55.84
C ASN A 55 -27.59 -11.52 -55.72
N ASN A 56 -27.90 -11.89 -54.47
CA ASN A 56 -29.22 -11.66 -53.86
C ASN A 56 -29.19 -12.16 -52.41
N TRP A 57 -28.83 -11.27 -51.50
CA TRP A 57 -28.90 -11.46 -50.05
C TRP A 57 -30.16 -10.76 -49.53
N ALA A 58 -31.29 -11.45 -49.51
CA ALA A 58 -32.45 -11.11 -48.69
C ALA A 58 -33.39 -12.33 -48.62
N ALA A 59 -33.86 -12.64 -47.42
CA ALA A 59 -34.81 -13.70 -47.07
C ALA A 59 -34.24 -15.14 -47.07
N ASN A 60 -33.59 -15.52 -45.96
CA ASN A 60 -33.72 -16.84 -45.33
C ASN A 60 -33.00 -16.84 -43.98
N MET A 61 -33.71 -16.42 -42.94
CA MET A 61 -33.28 -16.60 -41.55
C MET A 61 -34.51 -17.02 -40.73
N VAL A 62 -34.33 -18.07 -39.92
CA VAL A 62 -35.21 -18.54 -38.84
C VAL A 62 -36.38 -19.46 -39.24
N THR A 63 -36.09 -20.74 -39.45
CA THR A 63 -36.98 -21.87 -39.02
C THR A 63 -36.13 -23.10 -38.66
N GLY A 64 -35.17 -22.93 -37.77
CA GLY A 64 -34.66 -24.05 -36.97
C GLY A 64 -35.43 -24.05 -35.66
N TRP A 65 -36.33 -25.02 -35.44
CA TRP A 65 -36.81 -25.53 -34.13
C TRP A 65 -38.00 -26.54 -34.23
N ALA A 66 -38.18 -27.23 -35.37
CA ALA A 66 -39.25 -28.24 -35.52
C ALA A 66 -38.76 -29.69 -35.73
N VAL A 67 -37.45 -29.97 -35.64
CA VAL A 67 -36.89 -31.29 -36.00
C VAL A 67 -36.68 -32.24 -34.81
N MET A 68 -37.03 -31.85 -33.58
CA MET A 68 -36.84 -32.73 -32.41
C MET A 68 -38.04 -33.63 -32.07
N MET A 69 -39.10 -33.67 -32.89
CA MET A 69 -40.28 -34.53 -32.65
C MET A 69 -40.65 -35.48 -33.80
N ALA A 70 -39.74 -35.76 -34.74
CA ALA A 70 -40.03 -36.69 -35.84
C ALA A 70 -38.85 -37.63 -36.17
N ALA A 71 -38.30 -38.32 -35.16
CA ALA A 71 -37.34 -39.41 -35.39
C ALA A 71 -37.40 -40.47 -34.28
N ALA A 72 -38.59 -40.99 -33.97
CA ALA A 72 -38.73 -42.20 -33.16
C ALA A 72 -40.05 -42.91 -33.49
N ARG A 73 -40.11 -43.57 -34.66
CA ARG A 73 -40.90 -44.78 -34.96
C ARG A 73 -40.86 -45.08 -36.46
N GLN A 74 -39.82 -45.80 -36.90
CA GLN A 74 -39.92 -46.74 -38.02
C GLN A 74 -39.78 -48.16 -37.44
N GLY A 75 -40.54 -49.10 -38.01
CA GLY A 75 -40.82 -50.47 -37.52
C GLY A 75 -39.62 -51.42 -37.40
N PRO A 76 -39.80 -52.74 -37.14
CA PRO A 76 -40.83 -53.65 -37.70
C PRO A 76 -41.56 -54.47 -36.59
N GLY A 77 -42.75 -55.07 -36.76
CA GLY A 77 -43.16 -56.03 -37.78
C GLY A 77 -42.92 -57.47 -37.28
N LEU A 78 -43.87 -58.09 -36.57
CA LEU A 78 -43.90 -59.55 -36.38
C LEU A 78 -45.31 -60.10 -36.06
N HIS A 79 -45.83 -60.85 -37.04
CA HIS A 79 -46.79 -61.96 -37.00
C HIS A 79 -47.77 -62.13 -35.83
N LYS A 80 -49.07 -62.20 -36.18
CA LYS A 80 -50.03 -63.10 -35.53
C LYS A 80 -51.21 -63.41 -36.47
N GLU A 81 -51.11 -64.55 -37.14
CA GLU A 81 -52.24 -65.37 -37.60
C GLU A 81 -52.34 -66.60 -36.68
N THR A 82 -53.50 -67.27 -36.71
CA THR A 82 -53.92 -68.43 -35.90
C THR A 82 -54.43 -68.06 -34.50
N GLY A 83 -55.53 -68.58 -33.99
CA GLY A 83 -56.42 -69.64 -34.44
C GLY A 83 -57.42 -69.90 -33.30
N CYS A 84 -58.64 -70.27 -33.67
CA CYS A 84 -59.75 -70.55 -32.78
C CYS A 84 -59.52 -71.72 -31.81
N CYS A 85 -60.44 -71.81 -30.83
CA CYS A 85 -60.79 -72.97 -30.00
C CYS A 85 -59.98 -73.19 -28.72
N GLY A 86 -60.68 -73.09 -27.58
CA GLY A 86 -60.18 -73.55 -26.28
C GLY A 86 -60.84 -72.85 -25.11
N GLY A 87 -62.15 -73.04 -24.92
CA GLY A 87 -62.83 -72.60 -23.71
C GLY A 87 -62.50 -73.53 -22.54
N ILE A 88 -62.17 -72.95 -21.38
CA ILE A 88 -62.52 -73.51 -20.07
C ILE A 88 -62.91 -72.32 -19.16
N PRO A 89 -64.16 -72.27 -18.68
CA PRO A 89 -64.61 -71.29 -17.70
C PRO A 89 -64.24 -71.78 -16.31
N LEU A 90 -63.76 -70.90 -15.42
CA LEU A 90 -63.97 -70.99 -13.98
C LEU A 90 -63.41 -69.72 -13.32
N LEU A 91 -64.04 -69.36 -12.21
CA LEU A 91 -63.68 -68.28 -11.29
C LEU A 91 -64.08 -66.85 -11.71
N GLY A 92 -65.40 -66.63 -11.72
CA GLY A 92 -65.93 -65.40 -11.15
C GLY A 92 -65.52 -65.25 -9.68
N TRP A 93 -65.49 -63.99 -9.23
CA TRP A 93 -65.34 -63.53 -7.84
C TRP A 93 -63.93 -63.22 -7.33
N ARG A 94 -63.17 -62.40 -8.07
CA ARG A 94 -62.19 -61.46 -7.46
C ARG A 94 -62.30 -60.02 -7.95
N LEU A 95 -63.43 -59.65 -8.56
CA LEU A 95 -63.79 -58.25 -8.86
C LEU A 95 -64.30 -57.48 -7.62
N SER A 96 -64.47 -58.16 -6.47
CA SER A 96 -64.98 -57.52 -5.24
C SER A 96 -63.95 -56.60 -4.57
N THR A 97 -62.64 -56.85 -4.70
CA THR A 97 -61.64 -56.00 -4.04
C THR A 97 -61.33 -54.71 -4.81
N TYR A 98 -61.36 -54.74 -6.14
CA TYR A 98 -61.19 -53.53 -6.95
C TYR A 98 -62.42 -52.61 -6.88
N ALA A 99 -63.62 -53.18 -6.81
CA ALA A 99 -64.83 -52.39 -6.60
C ALA A 99 -64.84 -51.71 -5.22
N LEU A 100 -64.33 -52.38 -4.17
CA LEU A 100 -64.26 -51.77 -2.83
C LEU A 100 -63.26 -50.60 -2.79
N TYR A 101 -62.11 -50.72 -3.47
CA TYR A 101 -61.14 -49.61 -3.59
C TYR A 101 -61.70 -48.45 -4.40
N LEU A 102 -62.46 -48.72 -5.47
CA LEU A 102 -63.10 -47.67 -6.26
C LEU A 102 -64.20 -46.95 -5.46
N VAL A 103 -64.98 -47.69 -4.66
CA VAL A 103 -66.00 -47.11 -3.78
C VAL A 103 -65.36 -46.33 -2.63
N LEU A 104 -64.24 -46.78 -2.07
CA LEU A 104 -63.51 -45.98 -1.08
C LEU A 104 -62.91 -44.71 -1.70
N LEU A 105 -62.39 -44.76 -2.92
CA LEU A 105 -61.95 -43.55 -3.63
C LEU A 105 -63.12 -42.63 -3.99
N LEU A 106 -64.30 -43.18 -4.29
CA LEU A 106 -65.53 -42.41 -4.55
C LEU A 106 -66.19 -41.87 -3.27
N LEU A 107 -65.98 -42.50 -2.12
CA LEU A 107 -66.42 -41.99 -0.81
C LEU A 107 -65.40 -41.03 -0.19
N LEU A 108 -64.13 -41.07 -0.61
CA LEU A 108 -63.10 -40.09 -0.27
C LEU A 108 -63.04 -38.92 -1.26
N LEU A 109 -63.72 -39.02 -2.40
CA LEU A 109 -64.12 -37.84 -3.15
C LEU A 109 -65.12 -37.09 -2.25
N PRO A 110 -64.79 -35.87 -1.80
CA PRO A 110 -65.76 -35.07 -1.08
C PRO A 110 -67.00 -35.01 -1.96
N GLN A 111 -68.13 -35.44 -1.40
CA GLN A 111 -69.44 -35.07 -1.92
C GLN A 111 -69.64 -33.57 -1.72
N SER A 112 -68.83 -32.75 -2.38
CA SER A 112 -69.15 -31.34 -2.67
C SER A 112 -70.07 -31.31 -3.89
N GLY A 113 -71.18 -32.04 -3.79
CA GLY A 113 -72.45 -31.70 -4.41
C GLY A 113 -73.24 -30.71 -3.54
N VAL A 114 -72.64 -30.21 -2.45
CA VAL A 114 -72.99 -28.88 -1.94
C VAL A 114 -72.72 -27.97 -3.13
N GLY A 115 -73.81 -27.48 -3.74
CA GLY A 115 -73.70 -26.45 -4.78
C GLY A 115 -72.66 -25.48 -4.29
N GLN A 116 -71.58 -25.30 -5.07
CA GLN A 116 -70.72 -24.14 -4.87
C GLN A 116 -71.71 -22.99 -4.90
N ALA A 117 -72.10 -22.51 -3.73
CA ALA A 117 -72.86 -21.29 -3.59
C ALA A 117 -72.01 -20.32 -4.39
N ALA A 118 -72.51 -19.93 -5.57
CA ALA A 118 -71.80 -19.04 -6.47
C ALA A 118 -71.30 -17.91 -5.57
N CYS A 119 -69.98 -17.79 -5.45
CA CYS A 119 -69.38 -16.94 -4.45
C CYS A 119 -69.98 -15.55 -4.64
N PRO A 120 -70.70 -14.99 -3.65
CA PRO A 120 -71.54 -13.82 -3.87
C PRO A 120 -70.68 -12.69 -4.41
N GLU A 121 -71.14 -12.00 -5.44
CA GLU A 121 -70.37 -10.91 -6.03
C GLU A 121 -70.15 -9.81 -4.98
N ILE A 122 -68.90 -9.35 -4.82
CA ILE A 122 -68.59 -8.18 -3.97
C ILE A 122 -68.52 -6.99 -4.91
N GLU A 123 -69.36 -5.98 -4.70
CA GLU A 123 -69.29 -4.73 -5.43
C GLU A 123 -68.37 -3.74 -4.69
N VAL A 124 -67.36 -3.20 -5.39
CA VAL A 124 -66.46 -2.15 -4.89
C VAL A 124 -66.70 -0.90 -5.71
N LYS A 125 -67.24 0.14 -5.07
CA LYS A 125 -67.53 1.41 -5.75
C LYS A 125 -66.34 2.36 -5.65
N VAL A 126 -65.92 2.86 -6.81
CA VAL A 126 -64.77 3.76 -6.97
C VAL A 126 -65.27 5.11 -7.47
N LEU A 127 -65.07 6.15 -6.66
CA LEU A 127 -65.37 7.53 -7.02
C LEU A 127 -64.22 8.13 -7.82
N THR A 128 -64.54 8.80 -8.92
CA THR A 128 -63.61 9.67 -9.65
C THR A 128 -64.19 11.08 -9.73
N LEU A 129 -63.30 12.08 -9.78
CA LEU A 129 -63.70 13.48 -9.86
C LEU A 129 -63.25 14.10 -11.18
N ASN A 130 -64.19 14.77 -11.84
CA ASN A 130 -63.90 15.69 -12.92
C ASN A 130 -63.83 17.12 -12.36
N VAL A 131 -62.63 17.64 -12.17
CA VAL A 131 -62.39 18.96 -11.57
C VAL A 131 -62.38 20.01 -12.68
N THR A 132 -63.44 20.81 -12.76
CA THR A 132 -63.73 21.66 -13.93
C THR A 132 -62.93 22.95 -14.01
N ASP A 133 -62.42 23.42 -12.88
CA ASP A 133 -61.58 24.62 -12.76
C ASP A 133 -60.09 24.28 -12.55
N SER A 134 -59.70 23.02 -12.81
CA SER A 134 -58.30 22.60 -12.77
C SER A 134 -57.45 23.43 -13.75
N PRO A 135 -56.26 23.91 -13.36
CA PRO A 135 -55.35 24.60 -14.27
C PRO A 135 -54.76 23.68 -15.35
N MET A 136 -54.86 22.36 -15.17
CA MET A 136 -54.40 21.38 -16.15
C MET A 136 -55.38 21.28 -17.33
N PRO A 137 -54.88 21.21 -18.58
CA PRO A 137 -55.74 21.03 -19.74
C PRO A 137 -56.61 19.76 -19.65
N THR A 138 -57.86 19.87 -20.11
CA THR A 138 -58.87 18.80 -19.98
C THR A 138 -58.39 17.47 -20.56
N TYR A 139 -57.66 17.50 -21.68
CA TYR A 139 -57.16 16.30 -22.33
C TYR A 139 -56.18 15.48 -21.47
N ILE A 140 -55.43 16.12 -20.56
CA ILE A 140 -54.53 15.45 -19.62
C ILE A 140 -55.33 14.64 -18.61
N ALA A 141 -56.39 15.24 -18.05
CA ALA A 141 -57.28 14.57 -17.12
C ALA A 141 -58.05 13.42 -17.80
N GLU A 142 -58.51 13.64 -19.04
CA GLU A 142 -59.15 12.61 -19.85
C GLU A 142 -58.19 11.46 -20.17
N SER A 143 -56.94 11.75 -20.51
CA SER A 143 -55.92 10.72 -20.81
C SER A 143 -55.66 9.84 -19.60
N LEU A 144 -55.47 10.44 -18.42
CA LEU A 144 -55.31 9.71 -17.16
C LEU A 144 -56.55 8.84 -16.86
N TYR A 145 -57.75 9.40 -17.01
CA TYR A 145 -59.00 8.68 -16.79
C TYR A 145 -59.17 7.50 -17.76
N HIS A 146 -58.96 7.71 -19.06
CA HIS A 146 -59.12 6.66 -20.07
C HIS A 146 -58.12 5.52 -19.89
N GLY A 147 -56.86 5.82 -19.52
CA GLY A 147 -55.89 4.80 -19.17
C GLY A 147 -56.37 3.92 -18.01
N PHE A 148 -56.90 4.54 -16.95
CA PHE A 148 -57.45 3.84 -15.79
C PHE A 148 -58.64 2.95 -16.16
N VAL A 149 -59.62 3.49 -16.89
CA VAL A 149 -60.80 2.73 -17.31
C VAL A 149 -60.41 1.60 -18.26
N ALA A 150 -59.45 1.80 -19.15
CA ALA A 150 -58.97 0.75 -20.05
C ALA A 150 -58.42 -0.47 -19.29
N ALA A 151 -57.67 -0.25 -18.20
CA ALA A 151 -57.20 -1.34 -17.34
C ALA A 151 -58.38 -2.13 -16.73
N LEU A 152 -59.37 -1.43 -16.15
CA LEU A 152 -60.53 -2.08 -15.54
C LEU A 152 -61.40 -2.82 -16.58
N TRP A 153 -61.62 -2.17 -17.73
CA TRP A 153 -62.40 -2.72 -18.84
C TRP A 153 -61.76 -3.98 -19.41
N SER A 154 -60.43 -4.06 -19.51
CA SER A 154 -59.73 -5.23 -20.02
C SER A 154 -60.02 -6.53 -19.25
N ARG A 155 -60.55 -6.40 -18.02
CA ARG A 155 -60.96 -7.50 -17.13
C ARG A 155 -62.48 -7.52 -16.91
N ASN A 156 -63.26 -6.88 -17.77
CA ASN A 156 -64.71 -6.72 -17.67
C ASN A 156 -65.18 -6.12 -16.32
N TYR A 157 -64.34 -5.30 -15.68
CA TYR A 157 -64.57 -4.74 -14.35
C TYR A 157 -64.71 -5.79 -13.23
N ILE A 158 -64.27 -7.03 -13.47
CA ILE A 158 -64.32 -8.12 -12.48
C ILE A 158 -62.88 -8.53 -12.13
N PHE A 159 -62.55 -8.50 -10.83
CA PHE A 159 -61.24 -8.84 -10.30
C PHE A 159 -61.33 -10.01 -9.32
N GLY A 160 -60.23 -10.76 -9.22
CA GLY A 160 -60.10 -11.91 -8.31
C GLY A 160 -61.29 -12.87 -8.35
N GLU A 161 -61.68 -13.34 -7.17
CA GLU A 161 -62.84 -14.22 -6.98
C GLU A 161 -64.17 -13.42 -6.95
N ASN A 162 -64.59 -12.91 -8.12
CA ASN A 162 -65.91 -12.28 -8.32
C ASN A 162 -66.10 -10.93 -7.59
N VAL A 163 -65.09 -10.06 -7.64
CA VAL A 163 -65.16 -8.68 -7.14
C VAL A 163 -65.45 -7.75 -8.32
N ARG A 164 -66.65 -7.16 -8.38
CA ARG A 164 -67.04 -6.20 -9.43
C ARG A 164 -66.67 -4.78 -9.00
N VAL A 165 -66.04 -4.01 -9.89
CA VAL A 165 -65.81 -2.59 -9.68
C VAL A 165 -66.82 -1.76 -10.45
N THR A 166 -67.46 -0.83 -9.73
CA THR A 166 -68.41 0.13 -10.30
C THR A 166 -67.81 1.53 -10.17
N LEU A 167 -67.76 2.27 -11.28
CA LEU A 167 -67.25 3.64 -11.31
C LEU A 167 -68.39 4.64 -11.07
N ILE A 168 -68.16 5.58 -10.16
CA ILE A 168 -69.03 6.73 -9.91
C ILE A 168 -68.23 7.97 -10.29
N ASN A 169 -68.74 8.75 -11.23
CA ASN A 169 -68.08 9.95 -11.71
C ASN A 169 -68.84 11.17 -11.21
N LYS A 170 -68.14 12.15 -10.63
CA LYS A 170 -68.75 13.40 -10.19
C LYS A 170 -67.94 14.61 -10.64
N SER A 171 -68.63 15.61 -11.19
CA SER A 171 -68.01 16.89 -11.55
C SER A 171 -68.02 17.86 -10.37
N THR A 172 -66.95 18.63 -10.21
CA THR A 172 -66.80 19.60 -9.10
C THR A 172 -65.74 20.65 -9.42
N THR A 173 -65.58 21.63 -8.54
CA THR A 173 -64.44 22.58 -8.55
C THR A 173 -63.39 22.17 -7.52
N MET A 174 -62.17 22.69 -7.61
CA MET A 174 -61.08 22.38 -6.68
C MET A 174 -61.51 22.66 -5.23
N ALA A 175 -62.06 23.85 -4.98
CA ALA A 175 -62.49 24.29 -3.66
C ALA A 175 -63.73 23.53 -3.13
N GLU A 176 -64.61 23.05 -4.01
CA GLU A 176 -65.80 22.29 -3.64
C GLU A 176 -65.58 20.76 -3.64
N SER A 177 -64.39 20.29 -4.02
CA SER A 177 -64.08 18.86 -4.15
C SER A 177 -64.39 18.06 -2.88
N GLY A 178 -64.02 18.59 -1.71
CA GLY A 178 -64.36 17.98 -0.43
C GLY A 178 -65.87 17.85 -0.21
N LYS A 179 -66.65 18.88 -0.55
CA LYS A 179 -68.12 18.84 -0.45
C LYS A 179 -68.72 17.84 -1.44
N ALA A 180 -68.22 17.81 -2.68
CA ALA A 180 -68.71 16.88 -3.70
C ALA A 180 -68.47 15.42 -3.32
N ILE A 181 -67.31 15.12 -2.72
CA ILE A 181 -67.00 13.81 -2.13
C ILE A 181 -67.98 13.52 -0.99
N GLU A 182 -68.12 14.42 -0.02
CA GLU A 182 -69.01 14.24 1.13
C GLU A 182 -70.46 13.92 0.69
N GLU A 183 -70.98 14.63 -0.31
CA GLU A 183 -72.29 14.36 -0.90
C GLU A 183 -72.36 12.99 -1.58
N ALA A 184 -71.32 12.57 -2.30
CA ALA A 184 -71.27 11.26 -2.94
C ALA A 184 -71.29 10.14 -1.88
N LEU A 185 -70.55 10.30 -0.79
CA LEU A 185 -70.49 9.33 0.31
C LEU A 185 -71.80 9.27 1.11
N ASN A 186 -72.49 10.39 1.27
CA ASN A 186 -73.79 10.41 1.91
C ASN A 186 -74.88 9.76 1.02
N ALA A 187 -74.76 9.91 -0.30
CA ALA A 187 -75.67 9.26 -1.26
C ALA A 187 -75.39 7.75 -1.38
N ASP A 188 -74.12 7.35 -1.29
CA ASP A 188 -73.67 5.97 -1.41
C ASP A 188 -72.53 5.68 -0.41
N PRO A 189 -72.86 5.14 0.78
CA PRO A 189 -71.87 4.87 1.83
C PRO A 189 -70.93 3.71 1.49
N ASP A 190 -71.18 2.95 0.41
CA ASP A 190 -70.36 1.83 -0.04
C ASP A 190 -69.22 2.28 -0.99
N ILE A 191 -68.92 3.58 -1.08
CA ILE A 191 -67.76 4.09 -1.82
C ILE A 191 -66.50 3.92 -0.95
N PHE A 192 -65.55 3.11 -1.42
CA PHE A 192 -64.32 2.77 -0.67
C PHE A 192 -63.08 3.53 -1.16
N ILE A 193 -63.11 4.01 -2.41
CA ILE A 193 -61.91 4.46 -3.12
C ILE A 193 -62.22 5.74 -3.89
N LEU A 194 -61.35 6.73 -3.75
CA LEU A 194 -61.31 7.93 -4.59
C LEU A 194 -60.09 7.80 -5.52
N ALA A 195 -60.30 7.57 -6.82
CA ALA A 195 -59.20 7.24 -7.74
C ALA A 195 -58.78 8.41 -8.65
N ASN A 196 -57.47 8.52 -8.92
CA ASN A 196 -56.86 9.37 -9.96
C ASN A 196 -57.24 10.85 -9.94
N VAL A 197 -57.47 11.43 -8.76
CA VAL A 197 -57.73 12.87 -8.66
C VAL A 197 -56.45 13.65 -8.95
N ILE A 198 -56.54 14.68 -9.79
CA ILE A 198 -55.41 15.50 -10.22
C ILE A 198 -55.36 16.80 -9.41
N GLY A 199 -54.14 17.19 -9.03
CA GLY A 199 -53.81 18.53 -8.55
C GLY A 199 -53.61 18.63 -7.04
N ASP A 200 -52.54 19.34 -6.66
CA ASP A 200 -52.10 19.48 -5.28
C ASP A 200 -53.10 20.31 -4.46
N ALA A 201 -53.60 21.41 -5.02
CA ALA A 201 -54.64 22.24 -4.40
C ALA A 201 -55.95 21.45 -4.20
N THR A 202 -56.37 20.68 -5.22
CA THR A 202 -57.53 19.79 -5.11
C THR A 202 -57.35 18.82 -3.94
N LEU A 203 -56.18 18.17 -3.84
CA LEU A 203 -55.86 17.26 -2.75
C LEU A 203 -55.98 17.94 -1.39
N GLN A 204 -55.42 19.14 -1.23
CA GLN A 204 -55.53 19.89 0.02
C GLN A 204 -56.99 20.17 0.43
N TYR A 205 -57.87 20.47 -0.53
CA TYR A 205 -59.29 20.71 -0.23
C TYR A 205 -60.06 19.45 0.19
N TYR A 206 -59.80 18.29 -0.42
CA TYR A 206 -60.54 17.07 -0.07
C TYR A 206 -59.89 16.22 1.02
N LEU A 207 -58.60 16.40 1.33
CA LEU A 207 -57.87 15.58 2.30
C LEU A 207 -58.56 15.47 3.67
N PRO A 208 -59.09 16.56 4.27
CA PRO A 208 -59.80 16.46 5.55
C PRO A 208 -61.05 15.57 5.47
N VAL A 209 -61.77 15.61 4.35
CA VAL A 209 -63.01 14.85 4.15
C VAL A 209 -62.71 13.36 4.04
N ILE A 210 -61.77 12.96 3.19
CA ILE A 210 -61.42 11.55 3.04
C ILE A 210 -60.80 10.97 4.31
N THR A 211 -60.05 11.78 5.07
CA THR A 211 -59.49 11.37 6.37
C THR A 211 -60.60 11.12 7.38
N ASN A 212 -61.55 12.06 7.51
CA ASN A 212 -62.69 11.91 8.42
C ASN A 212 -63.58 10.72 8.06
N ARG A 213 -63.76 10.46 6.75
CA ARG A 213 -64.57 9.35 6.23
C ARG A 213 -63.80 8.04 6.08
N LYS A 214 -62.49 8.03 6.39
CA LYS A 214 -61.57 6.89 6.25
C LYS A 214 -61.56 6.27 4.85
N ILE A 215 -61.46 7.10 3.82
CA ILE A 215 -61.42 6.68 2.41
C ILE A 215 -60.01 6.83 1.88
N VAL A 216 -59.57 5.92 1.02
CA VAL A 216 -58.28 6.06 0.33
C VAL A 216 -58.43 6.86 -0.96
N SER A 217 -57.62 7.91 -1.10
CA SER A 217 -57.28 8.50 -2.39
C SER A 217 -56.21 7.62 -3.05
N PHE A 218 -56.64 6.82 -4.02
CA PHE A 218 -55.81 5.84 -4.71
C PHE A 218 -55.25 6.44 -6.00
N ALA A 219 -53.92 6.40 -6.14
CA ALA A 219 -53.17 6.96 -7.26
C ALA A 219 -53.49 8.43 -7.59
N PRO A 220 -53.59 9.36 -6.62
CA PRO A 220 -53.73 10.78 -6.94
C PRO A 220 -52.52 11.28 -7.74
N PHE A 221 -52.76 12.18 -8.69
CA PHE A 221 -51.72 12.79 -9.51
C PHE A 221 -51.36 14.16 -8.94
N THR A 222 -50.22 14.25 -8.26
CA THR A 222 -49.69 15.49 -7.68
C THR A 222 -48.28 15.79 -8.15
N GLY A 223 -47.86 17.05 -8.09
CA GLY A 223 -46.60 17.54 -8.64
C GLY A 223 -45.61 18.16 -7.64
N SER A 224 -45.97 18.32 -6.37
CA SER A 224 -45.05 18.70 -5.29
C SER A 224 -44.98 17.65 -4.16
N THR A 225 -43.81 17.55 -3.53
CA THR A 225 -43.55 16.69 -2.38
C THR A 225 -44.29 17.17 -1.11
N LEU A 226 -44.73 18.44 -1.07
CA LEU A 226 -45.49 19.02 0.04
C LEU A 226 -46.75 18.21 0.37
N VAL A 227 -47.44 17.68 -0.66
CA VAL A 227 -48.66 16.87 -0.52
C VAL A 227 -48.41 15.36 -0.56
N ARG A 228 -47.14 14.93 -0.54
CA ARG A 228 -46.69 13.53 -0.66
C ARG A 228 -46.25 12.91 0.66
N GLN A 229 -46.38 13.64 1.77
CA GLN A 229 -46.03 13.16 3.10
C GLN A 229 -46.87 11.93 3.51
N TRP A 230 -46.39 11.19 4.51
CA TRP A 230 -47.09 10.02 5.01
C TRP A 230 -48.52 10.38 5.45
N ASN A 231 -49.48 9.70 4.83
CA ASN A 231 -50.88 9.72 5.20
C ASN A 231 -51.49 8.39 4.74
N GLU A 232 -52.10 7.65 5.67
CA GLU A 232 -52.69 6.33 5.40
C GLU A 232 -53.92 6.38 4.47
N HIS A 233 -54.44 7.57 4.18
CA HIS A 233 -55.53 7.79 3.23
C HIS A 233 -55.05 8.22 1.85
N LEU A 234 -53.74 8.31 1.62
CA LEU A 234 -53.16 8.60 0.31
C LEU A 234 -52.33 7.41 -0.16
N TYR A 235 -52.46 7.00 -1.42
CA TYR A 235 -51.73 5.86 -1.98
C TYR A 235 -51.12 6.19 -3.34
N PHE A 236 -49.85 6.57 -3.38
CA PHE A 236 -49.20 7.07 -4.58
C PHE A 236 -48.48 5.97 -5.35
N VAL A 237 -48.82 5.84 -6.64
CA VAL A 237 -48.24 4.82 -7.53
C VAL A 237 -47.13 5.34 -8.45
N ARG A 238 -46.89 6.66 -8.44
CA ARG A 238 -45.86 7.35 -9.23
C ARG A 238 -44.67 7.73 -8.37
N ALA A 239 -43.53 7.98 -9.00
CA ALA A 239 -42.36 8.51 -8.30
C ALA A 239 -42.70 9.86 -7.65
N ASP A 240 -42.03 10.14 -6.53
CA ASP A 240 -42.15 11.40 -5.81
C ASP A 240 -41.51 12.55 -6.61
N PRO A 241 -42.04 13.78 -6.57
CA PRO A 241 -41.43 14.95 -7.22
C PRO A 241 -39.97 15.22 -6.84
N LEU A 242 -39.52 14.85 -5.63
CA LEU A 242 -38.10 14.92 -5.27
C LEU A 242 -37.24 13.94 -6.08
N ALA A 243 -37.78 12.77 -6.45
CA ALA A 243 -37.06 11.85 -7.33
C ALA A 243 -36.80 12.52 -8.69
N GLU A 244 -37.83 13.18 -9.23
CA GLU A 244 -37.74 13.92 -10.49
C GLU A 244 -36.73 15.06 -10.38
N LEU A 245 -36.77 15.83 -9.29
CA LEU A 245 -35.81 16.89 -9.02
C LEU A 245 -34.36 16.38 -9.02
N PHE A 246 -34.09 15.29 -8.28
CA PHE A 246 -32.74 14.73 -8.22
C PHE A 246 -32.26 14.20 -9.57
N ALA A 247 -33.16 13.66 -10.40
CA ALA A 247 -32.84 13.28 -11.77
C ALA A 247 -32.43 14.51 -12.61
N LEU A 248 -33.16 15.62 -12.51
CA LEU A 248 -32.86 16.87 -13.22
C LEU A 248 -31.54 17.49 -12.76
N ILE A 249 -31.27 17.55 -11.45
CA ILE A 249 -30.00 18.05 -10.91
C ILE A 249 -28.83 17.19 -11.41
N ARG A 250 -28.95 15.86 -11.30
CA ARG A 250 -27.93 14.91 -11.78
C ARG A 250 -27.66 15.11 -13.27
N TYR A 251 -28.71 15.25 -14.07
CA TYR A 251 -28.60 15.44 -15.52
C TYR A 251 -27.93 16.78 -15.88
N ALA A 252 -28.34 17.87 -15.22
CA ALA A 252 -27.78 19.20 -15.42
C ALA A 252 -26.26 19.23 -15.16
N LEU A 253 -25.83 18.65 -14.03
CA LEU A 253 -24.44 18.73 -13.58
C LEU A 253 -23.54 17.72 -14.28
N ALA A 254 -24.02 16.49 -14.56
CA ALA A 254 -23.18 15.43 -15.12
C ALA A 254 -23.23 15.38 -16.66
N GLN A 255 -24.42 15.46 -17.25
CA GLN A 255 -24.61 15.27 -18.70
C GLN A 255 -24.47 16.59 -19.47
N LEU A 256 -25.19 17.62 -19.02
CA LEU A 256 -25.10 18.94 -19.64
C LEU A 256 -23.85 19.71 -19.19
N ARG A 257 -23.28 19.35 -18.03
CA ARG A 257 -22.10 19.98 -17.42
C ARG A 257 -22.25 21.49 -17.31
N VAL A 258 -23.44 21.98 -16.95
CA VAL A 258 -23.68 23.42 -16.88
C VAL A 258 -22.95 24.05 -15.69
N ARG A 259 -22.27 25.18 -15.90
CA ARG A 259 -21.66 25.95 -14.81
C ARG A 259 -22.70 26.82 -14.10
N ARG A 260 -23.70 27.30 -14.84
CA ARG A 260 -24.74 28.22 -14.35
C ARG A 260 -26.10 27.56 -14.43
N LEU A 261 -26.48 26.88 -13.35
CA LEU A 261 -27.81 26.30 -13.17
C LEU A 261 -28.73 27.30 -12.49
N GLY A 262 -29.83 27.67 -13.12
CA GLY A 262 -30.90 28.47 -12.53
C GLY A 262 -32.00 27.60 -11.96
N PHE A 263 -32.83 28.17 -11.08
CA PHE A 263 -34.03 27.51 -10.56
C PHE A 263 -35.23 28.47 -10.65
N MET A 264 -36.41 27.93 -10.93
CA MET A 264 -37.66 28.69 -10.96
C MET A 264 -38.73 27.97 -10.15
N TYR A 265 -39.38 28.71 -9.26
CA TYR A 265 -40.60 28.28 -8.56
C TYR A 265 -41.48 29.51 -8.28
N LEU A 266 -42.69 29.30 -7.75
CA LEU A 266 -43.63 30.36 -7.38
C LEU A 266 -44.02 30.20 -5.90
N GLU A 267 -44.03 31.30 -5.16
CA GLU A 267 -44.43 31.32 -3.75
C GLU A 267 -45.96 31.35 -3.62
N ASP A 268 -46.46 30.87 -2.47
CA ASP A 268 -47.87 30.91 -2.05
C ASP A 268 -48.86 30.13 -2.97
N VAL A 269 -48.36 29.18 -3.77
CA VAL A 269 -49.18 28.30 -4.65
C VAL A 269 -49.04 26.80 -4.37
N SER A 270 -48.46 26.44 -3.22
CA SER A 270 -48.28 25.04 -2.76
C SER A 270 -47.47 24.17 -3.74
N PHE A 271 -46.48 24.72 -4.43
CA PHE A 271 -45.72 24.01 -5.46
C PHE A 271 -44.32 24.61 -5.65
N GLY A 272 -43.27 23.82 -5.43
CA GLY A 272 -41.89 24.17 -5.74
C GLY A 272 -41.05 24.68 -4.57
N ASP A 273 -41.66 25.13 -3.47
CA ASP A 273 -40.94 25.65 -2.30
C ASP A 273 -40.02 24.60 -1.65
N GLU A 274 -40.55 23.40 -1.39
CA GLU A 274 -39.80 22.27 -0.84
C GLU A 274 -38.70 21.81 -1.81
N GLU A 275 -39.01 21.78 -3.11
CA GLU A 275 -38.06 21.41 -4.15
C GLU A 275 -36.93 22.43 -4.30
N TYR A 276 -37.22 23.73 -4.11
CA TYR A 276 -36.19 24.76 -4.06
C TYR A 276 -35.26 24.58 -2.86
N TYR A 277 -35.81 24.33 -1.68
CA TYR A 277 -35.02 24.08 -0.46
C TYR A 277 -34.09 22.88 -0.64
N GLU A 278 -34.61 21.75 -1.13
CA GLU A 278 -33.82 20.55 -1.38
C GLU A 278 -32.79 20.77 -2.51
N THR A 279 -33.12 21.53 -3.56
CA THR A 279 -32.13 21.91 -4.58
C THR A 279 -30.96 22.68 -3.99
N LYS A 280 -31.24 23.68 -3.15
CA LYS A 280 -30.21 24.50 -2.52
C LYS A 280 -29.30 23.66 -1.63
N LYS A 281 -29.88 22.72 -0.88
CA LYS A 281 -29.16 21.77 -0.03
C LYS A 281 -28.24 20.86 -0.84
N VAL A 282 -28.74 20.23 -1.90
CA VAL A 282 -27.94 19.38 -2.80
C VAL A 282 -26.81 20.16 -3.46
N MET A 283 -27.10 21.34 -4.01
CA MET A 283 -26.10 22.18 -4.67
C MET A 283 -24.98 22.56 -3.69
N THR A 284 -25.34 23.00 -2.48
CA THR A 284 -24.37 23.36 -1.42
C THR A 284 -23.52 22.16 -1.02
N ARG A 285 -24.12 20.97 -0.86
CA ARG A 285 -23.41 19.72 -0.56
C ARG A 285 -22.38 19.41 -1.62
N PHE A 286 -22.72 19.60 -2.90
CA PHE A 286 -21.80 19.38 -4.02
C PHE A 286 -20.74 20.47 -4.19
N GLY A 287 -20.81 21.56 -3.43
CA GLY A 287 -19.88 22.70 -3.54
C GLY A 287 -20.26 23.71 -4.63
N TYR A 288 -21.51 23.67 -5.11
CA TYR A 288 -22.03 24.59 -6.12
C TYR A 288 -23.08 25.54 -5.54
N ASN A 289 -23.34 26.64 -6.25
CA ASN A 289 -24.46 27.53 -5.99
C ASN A 289 -25.35 27.60 -7.24
N LEU A 290 -26.64 27.86 -7.03
CA LEU A 290 -27.52 28.26 -8.14
C LEU A 290 -27.07 29.62 -8.67
N SER A 291 -27.03 29.75 -10.00
CA SER A 291 -26.66 31.00 -10.67
C SER A 291 -27.67 32.11 -10.40
N GLY A 292 -28.96 31.78 -10.39
CA GLY A 292 -30.06 32.68 -10.13
C GLY A 292 -31.32 31.89 -9.78
N VAL A 293 -32.23 32.53 -9.05
CA VAL A 293 -33.52 31.95 -8.67
C VAL A 293 -34.60 32.93 -9.09
N PHE A 294 -35.51 32.48 -9.96
CA PHE A 294 -36.72 33.23 -10.26
C PHE A 294 -37.81 32.77 -9.30
N THR A 295 -38.32 33.70 -8.49
CA THR A 295 -39.45 33.47 -7.59
C THR A 295 -40.24 34.76 -7.41
N LEU A 296 -41.55 34.61 -7.18
CA LEU A 296 -42.47 35.67 -6.79
C LEU A 296 -43.71 35.06 -6.14
N LYS A 297 -44.44 35.85 -5.35
CA LYS A 297 -45.77 35.48 -4.84
C LYS A 297 -46.77 35.47 -5.99
N SER A 298 -47.39 34.31 -6.22
CA SER A 298 -48.38 34.12 -7.27
C SER A 298 -49.73 33.67 -6.68
N SER A 299 -50.71 33.43 -7.56
CA SER A 299 -52.03 32.91 -7.21
C SER A 299 -52.49 31.94 -8.28
N LEU A 300 -53.22 30.89 -7.88
CA LEU A 300 -53.83 29.96 -8.82
C LEU A 300 -54.88 30.62 -9.74
N THR A 301 -55.42 31.77 -9.35
CA THR A 301 -56.50 32.47 -10.09
C THR A 301 -56.07 33.78 -10.73
N HIS A 302 -55.01 34.43 -10.23
CA HIS A 302 -54.56 35.74 -10.71
C HIS A 302 -53.05 35.74 -10.96
N GLU A 303 -52.63 36.37 -12.06
CA GLU A 303 -51.22 36.60 -12.36
C GLU A 303 -50.63 37.65 -11.41
N ALA A 304 -49.34 37.52 -11.14
CA ALA A 304 -48.59 38.55 -10.43
C ALA A 304 -48.55 39.86 -11.22
N GLU A 305 -48.46 40.99 -10.50
CA GLU A 305 -48.32 42.30 -11.14
C GLU A 305 -47.10 42.34 -12.07
N ASN A 306 -47.26 42.95 -13.25
CA ASN A 306 -46.20 43.01 -14.27
C ASN A 306 -44.91 43.65 -13.72
N SER A 307 -45.02 44.68 -12.90
CA SER A 307 -43.87 45.34 -12.25
C SER A 307 -43.07 44.38 -11.37
N VAL A 308 -43.75 43.54 -10.58
CA VAL A 308 -43.12 42.53 -9.71
C VAL A 308 -42.46 41.43 -10.55
N PHE A 309 -43.18 40.94 -11.56
CA PHE A 309 -42.66 39.94 -12.48
C PHE A 309 -41.41 40.44 -13.22
N ASP A 310 -41.45 41.65 -13.79
CA ASP A 310 -40.34 42.22 -14.55
C ASP A 310 -39.12 42.48 -13.64
N ALA A 311 -39.31 42.90 -12.39
CA ALA A 311 -38.21 43.06 -11.43
C ALA A 311 -37.53 41.72 -11.09
N ALA A 312 -38.32 40.68 -10.81
CA ALA A 312 -37.79 39.33 -10.58
C ALA A 312 -37.09 38.76 -11.82
N TRP A 313 -37.65 39.02 -13.02
CA TRP A 313 -37.05 38.65 -14.29
C TRP A 313 -35.69 39.30 -14.50
N GLU A 314 -35.58 40.61 -14.30
CA GLU A 314 -34.31 41.32 -14.50
C GLU A 314 -33.23 40.83 -13.54
N ALA A 315 -33.57 40.55 -12.28
CA ALA A 315 -32.63 39.98 -11.32
C ALA A 315 -32.14 38.58 -11.77
N PHE A 316 -33.05 37.74 -12.27
CA PHE A 316 -32.75 36.39 -12.73
C PHE A 316 -31.98 36.35 -14.06
N ALA A 317 -32.45 37.06 -15.09
CA ALA A 317 -31.87 37.03 -16.42
C ALA A 317 -30.42 37.54 -16.44
N ASN A 318 -30.08 38.49 -15.55
CA ASN A 318 -28.72 38.98 -15.37
C ASN A 318 -27.73 37.93 -14.87
N THR A 319 -28.19 36.79 -14.33
CA THR A 319 -27.31 35.68 -13.93
C THR A 319 -26.91 34.77 -15.10
N MET A 320 -27.47 35.01 -16.30
CA MET A 320 -27.14 34.33 -17.55
C MET A 320 -27.16 32.79 -17.44
N PRO A 321 -28.23 32.17 -16.91
CA PRO A 321 -28.29 30.72 -16.71
C PRO A 321 -28.08 29.95 -18.02
N GLN A 322 -27.43 28.79 -17.94
CA GLN A 322 -27.24 27.87 -19.07
C GLN A 322 -28.28 26.76 -19.10
N ALA A 323 -28.81 26.41 -17.94
CA ALA A 323 -29.98 25.56 -17.80
C ALA A 323 -30.79 26.08 -16.62
N VAL A 324 -32.10 25.84 -16.64
CA VAL A 324 -33.01 26.25 -15.58
C VAL A 324 -33.90 25.07 -15.23
N ILE A 325 -33.91 24.69 -13.94
CA ILE A 325 -34.90 23.76 -13.41
C ILE A 325 -36.18 24.53 -13.11
N VAL A 326 -37.30 24.12 -13.70
CA VAL A 326 -38.59 24.82 -13.58
C VAL A 326 -39.55 23.97 -12.75
N PHE A 327 -39.58 24.22 -11.44
CA PHE A 327 -40.57 23.67 -10.50
C PHE A 327 -41.63 24.74 -10.19
N GLY A 328 -42.17 25.39 -11.22
CA GLY A 328 -43.27 26.34 -11.10
C GLY A 328 -44.62 25.65 -11.29
N SER A 329 -45.61 26.01 -10.47
CA SER A 329 -47.00 25.55 -10.65
C SER A 329 -47.45 25.76 -12.12
N PRO A 330 -48.19 24.83 -12.75
CA PRO A 330 -48.57 24.93 -14.17
C PRO A 330 -49.68 25.97 -14.40
N ILE A 331 -49.36 27.23 -14.12
CA ILE A 331 -50.23 28.40 -14.21
C ILE A 331 -49.59 29.47 -15.09
N LYS A 332 -50.33 30.56 -15.31
CA LYS A 332 -49.96 31.62 -16.25
C LYS A 332 -48.61 32.27 -15.96
N ASP A 333 -48.24 32.49 -14.69
CA ASP A 333 -46.94 33.08 -14.34
C ASP A 333 -45.76 32.18 -14.76
N THR A 334 -45.91 30.85 -14.67
CA THR A 334 -44.91 29.89 -15.17
C THR A 334 -44.82 29.93 -16.70
N ALA A 335 -45.96 29.96 -17.40
CA ALA A 335 -45.97 30.15 -18.85
C ALA A 335 -45.31 31.48 -19.27
N LYS A 336 -45.60 32.56 -18.55
CA LYS A 336 -45.00 33.88 -18.76
C LYS A 336 -43.48 33.86 -18.56
N PHE A 337 -43.00 33.16 -17.53
CA PHE A 337 -41.57 32.92 -17.31
C PHE A 337 -40.92 32.16 -18.46
N ILE A 338 -41.52 31.03 -18.89
CA ILE A 338 -40.98 30.21 -19.99
C ILE A 338 -40.97 31.02 -21.29
N GLN A 339 -42.06 31.74 -21.59
CA GLN A 339 -42.15 32.61 -22.76
C GLN A 339 -41.04 33.68 -22.74
N ARG A 340 -40.81 34.31 -21.58
CA ARG A 340 -39.74 35.32 -21.44
C ARG A 340 -38.35 34.70 -21.57
N MET A 341 -38.14 33.50 -21.02
CA MET A 341 -36.88 32.78 -21.15
C MET A 341 -36.51 32.51 -22.61
N LEU A 342 -37.49 32.08 -23.39
CA LEU A 342 -37.32 31.74 -24.80
C LEU A 342 -37.13 32.97 -25.72
N THR A 343 -37.55 34.16 -25.26
CA THR A 343 -37.54 35.39 -26.07
C THR A 343 -36.43 36.37 -25.70
N ASP A 344 -35.96 36.38 -24.45
CA ASP A 344 -34.86 37.25 -23.99
C ASP A 344 -33.50 36.65 -24.40
N ASN A 345 -32.68 37.43 -25.11
CA ASN A 345 -31.37 36.99 -25.60
C ASN A 345 -30.42 36.50 -24.51
N ARG A 346 -30.59 36.95 -23.25
CA ARG A 346 -29.76 36.52 -22.11
C ARG A 346 -30.00 35.06 -21.73
N THR A 347 -31.19 34.53 -22.02
CA THR A 347 -31.67 33.22 -21.57
C THR A 347 -32.17 32.32 -22.70
N ALA A 348 -32.40 32.84 -23.92
CA ALA A 348 -33.00 32.11 -25.02
C ALA A 348 -32.22 30.86 -25.47
N GLY A 349 -30.93 30.78 -25.14
CA GLY A 349 -30.08 29.60 -25.39
C GLY A 349 -30.03 28.59 -24.23
N ALA A 350 -30.70 28.85 -23.10
CA ALA A 350 -30.66 27.97 -21.94
C ALA A 350 -31.52 26.72 -22.15
N TYR A 351 -31.12 25.62 -21.50
CA TYR A 351 -31.94 24.40 -21.42
C TYR A 351 -33.08 24.57 -20.40
N LEU A 352 -34.27 24.10 -20.76
CA LEU A 352 -35.44 24.00 -19.89
C LEU A 352 -35.51 22.59 -19.31
N LEU A 353 -35.29 22.46 -18.01
CA LEU A 353 -35.31 21.20 -17.28
C LEU A 353 -36.58 21.15 -16.42
N VAL A 354 -37.55 20.29 -16.75
CA VAL A 354 -38.90 20.37 -16.17
C VAL A 354 -39.38 19.03 -15.59
N PRO A 355 -40.08 19.03 -14.44
CA PRO A 355 -40.73 17.84 -13.93
C PRO A 355 -41.95 17.46 -14.79
N SER A 356 -42.41 16.21 -14.66
CA SER A 356 -43.54 15.66 -15.43
C SER A 356 -44.82 16.48 -15.29
N ALA A 357 -45.04 17.10 -14.12
CA ALA A 357 -46.19 17.96 -13.83
C ALA A 357 -46.21 19.29 -14.60
N VAL A 358 -45.05 19.76 -15.08
CA VAL A 358 -44.90 21.07 -15.76
C VAL A 358 -44.58 20.87 -17.26
N GLN A 359 -44.50 19.62 -17.73
CA GLN A 359 -44.10 19.33 -19.11
C GLN A 359 -45.07 19.93 -20.15
N ASP A 360 -46.38 19.83 -19.91
CA ASP A 360 -47.40 20.18 -20.89
C ASP A 360 -47.42 21.70 -21.14
N ILE A 361 -47.55 22.49 -20.08
CA ILE A 361 -47.49 23.96 -20.16
C ILE A 361 -46.15 24.44 -20.75
N THR A 362 -45.06 23.72 -20.49
CA THR A 362 -43.74 24.03 -21.08
C THR A 362 -43.74 23.81 -22.57
N VAL A 363 -44.21 22.66 -23.04
CA VAL A 363 -44.23 22.31 -24.46
C VAL A 363 -45.23 23.17 -25.23
N GLU A 364 -46.40 23.48 -24.65
CA GLU A 364 -47.38 24.38 -25.24
C GLU A 364 -46.84 25.81 -25.38
N THR A 365 -46.20 26.33 -24.32
CA THR A 365 -45.58 27.67 -24.36
C THR A 365 -44.44 27.69 -25.38
N TRP A 366 -43.59 26.66 -25.38
CA TRP A 366 -42.49 26.55 -26.34
C TRP A 366 -42.98 26.47 -27.78
N ARG A 367 -44.01 25.66 -28.04
CA ARG A 367 -44.69 25.57 -29.34
C ARG A 367 -45.24 26.92 -29.80
N SER A 368 -45.88 27.65 -28.88
CA SER A 368 -46.43 28.98 -29.15
C SER A 368 -45.33 30.01 -29.43
N ALA A 369 -44.23 29.97 -28.68
CA ALA A 369 -43.08 30.83 -28.91
C ALA A 369 -42.42 30.57 -30.28
N VAL A 370 -42.28 29.30 -30.65
CA VAL A 370 -41.75 28.90 -31.97
C VAL A 370 -42.68 29.34 -33.10
N ALA A 371 -43.98 29.15 -32.94
CA ALA A 371 -44.98 29.66 -33.89
C ALA A 371 -44.95 31.21 -33.98
N GLY A 372 -44.59 31.89 -32.89
CA GLY A 372 -44.36 33.34 -32.82
C GLY A 372 -43.02 33.82 -33.41
N GLY A 373 -42.20 32.92 -33.95
CA GLY A 373 -40.95 33.26 -34.66
C GLY A 373 -39.66 32.96 -33.90
N ILE A 374 -39.73 32.40 -32.68
CA ILE A 374 -38.52 31.91 -31.99
C ILE A 374 -37.98 30.67 -32.71
N LYS A 375 -36.64 30.58 -32.82
CA LYS A 375 -35.99 29.42 -33.45
C LYS A 375 -36.22 28.16 -32.61
N PHE A 376 -36.72 27.10 -33.25
CA PHE A 376 -36.77 25.77 -32.65
C PHE A 376 -35.35 25.23 -32.41
N VAL A 377 -35.05 24.78 -31.20
CA VAL A 377 -33.77 24.16 -30.81
C VAL A 377 -34.04 22.75 -30.30
N SER A 378 -33.68 21.75 -31.10
CA SER A 378 -33.86 20.34 -30.75
C SER A 378 -33.10 19.99 -29.47
N GLY A 379 -33.80 19.37 -28.51
CA GLY A 379 -33.26 19.02 -27.20
C GLY A 379 -33.12 20.18 -26.20
N GLN A 380 -33.67 21.37 -26.50
CA GLN A 380 -33.67 22.49 -25.54
C GLN A 380 -34.55 22.22 -24.31
N VAL A 381 -35.68 21.55 -24.51
CA VAL A 381 -36.61 21.16 -23.43
C VAL A 381 -36.35 19.70 -23.07
N ILE A 382 -36.07 19.45 -21.80
CA ILE A 382 -35.83 18.13 -21.22
C ILE A 382 -36.79 17.96 -20.06
N ALA A 383 -37.56 16.88 -20.09
CA ALA A 383 -38.54 16.57 -19.07
C ALA A 383 -38.22 15.24 -18.40
N THR A 384 -38.60 15.12 -17.13
CA THR A 384 -38.77 13.81 -16.49
C THR A 384 -40.13 13.21 -16.84
N GLY A 385 -40.26 11.93 -16.53
CA GLY A 385 -41.49 11.16 -16.54
C GLY A 385 -41.46 10.17 -15.39
N THR A 386 -42.61 9.86 -14.82
CA THR A 386 -42.72 8.84 -13.75
C THR A 386 -43.09 7.47 -14.27
N ASN A 387 -43.32 7.36 -15.58
CA ASN A 387 -43.67 6.13 -16.29
C ASN A 387 -42.92 6.08 -17.63
N PRO A 388 -42.69 4.89 -18.21
CA PRO A 388 -42.19 4.79 -19.58
C PRO A 388 -43.14 5.45 -20.58
N LEU A 389 -42.61 5.85 -21.73
CA LEU A 389 -43.41 6.36 -22.84
C LEU A 389 -44.36 5.29 -23.37
N ALA A 390 -45.52 5.70 -23.87
CA ALA A 390 -46.51 4.81 -24.47
C ALA A 390 -45.97 4.02 -25.67
N GLU A 391 -44.97 4.56 -26.36
CA GLU A 391 -44.29 3.91 -27.49
C GLU A 391 -43.10 3.01 -27.10
N ASP A 392 -42.65 3.05 -25.84
CA ASP A 392 -41.44 2.34 -25.40
C ASP A 392 -41.69 0.83 -25.18
N ILE A 393 -41.79 0.10 -26.29
CA ILE A 393 -42.07 -1.34 -26.33
C ILE A 393 -40.92 -2.22 -25.82
N HIS A 394 -39.82 -1.67 -25.32
CA HIS A 394 -38.83 -2.46 -24.58
C HIS A 394 -39.40 -2.98 -23.26
N TYR A 395 -40.44 -2.32 -22.73
CA TYR A 395 -41.17 -2.79 -21.55
C TYR A 395 -42.34 -3.69 -21.94
N ALA A 396 -42.36 -4.92 -21.41
CA ALA A 396 -43.48 -5.85 -21.60
C ALA A 396 -44.82 -5.24 -21.13
N ALA A 397 -44.79 -4.44 -20.06
CA ALA A 397 -45.95 -3.69 -19.59
C ALA A 397 -46.51 -2.74 -20.66
N ILE A 398 -45.64 -2.05 -21.40
CA ILE A 398 -46.04 -1.10 -22.44
C ILE A 398 -46.59 -1.82 -23.68
N GLN A 399 -46.00 -2.96 -24.06
CA GLN A 399 -46.55 -3.81 -25.13
C GLN A 399 -47.99 -4.24 -24.82
N ARG A 400 -48.24 -4.66 -23.57
CA ARG A 400 -49.57 -5.05 -23.11
C ARG A 400 -50.53 -3.85 -23.04
N PHE A 401 -50.06 -2.74 -22.48
CA PHE A 401 -50.81 -1.49 -22.42
C PHE A 401 -51.29 -1.05 -23.80
N GLN A 402 -50.41 -1.03 -24.81
CA GLN A 402 -50.80 -0.63 -26.16
C GLN A 402 -51.93 -1.50 -26.72
N GLY A 403 -51.86 -2.82 -26.51
CA GLY A 403 -52.92 -3.73 -26.94
C GLY A 403 -54.26 -3.42 -26.25
N VAL A 404 -54.23 -3.29 -24.91
CA VAL A 404 -55.40 -2.95 -24.10
C VAL A 404 -56.00 -1.60 -24.51
N MET A 405 -55.15 -0.57 -24.67
CA MET A 405 -55.59 0.78 -24.94
C MET A 405 -56.19 0.91 -26.34
N ARG A 406 -55.59 0.29 -27.37
CA ARG A 406 -56.18 0.27 -28.73
C ARG A 406 -57.58 -0.34 -28.72
N SER A 407 -57.72 -1.54 -28.13
CA SER A 407 -59.02 -2.22 -28.05
C SER A 407 -60.04 -1.42 -27.23
N TYR A 408 -59.61 -0.75 -26.15
CA TYR A 408 -60.51 0.13 -25.38
C TYR A 408 -60.97 1.33 -26.22
N MET A 409 -60.05 2.06 -26.84
CA MET A 409 -60.38 3.24 -27.62
C MET A 409 -61.28 2.92 -28.82
N GLU A 410 -61.11 1.77 -29.45
CA GLU A 410 -62.00 1.29 -30.52
C GLU A 410 -63.45 1.14 -30.07
N ASN A 411 -63.68 0.73 -28.82
CA ASN A 411 -65.01 0.49 -28.26
C ASN A 411 -65.65 1.72 -27.61
N PHE A 412 -64.87 2.65 -27.05
CA PHE A 412 -65.39 3.75 -26.22
C PHE A 412 -65.11 5.15 -26.76
N LEU A 413 -64.08 5.33 -27.59
CA LEU A 413 -63.75 6.64 -28.13
C LEU A 413 -64.17 6.74 -29.60
N PRO A 414 -64.85 7.83 -30.00
CA PRO A 414 -65.20 8.04 -31.40
C PRO A 414 -63.93 8.13 -32.24
N GLU A 415 -63.99 7.69 -33.50
CA GLU A 415 -62.87 7.82 -34.45
C GLU A 415 -62.40 9.28 -34.61
N SER A 416 -63.29 10.25 -34.35
CA SER A 416 -62.97 11.67 -34.39
C SER A 416 -62.09 12.16 -33.23
N SER A 417 -62.02 11.40 -32.12
CA SER A 417 -61.26 11.76 -30.91
C SER A 417 -59.78 11.97 -31.21
N SER A 418 -59.23 13.10 -30.78
CA SER A 418 -57.80 13.41 -30.91
C SER A 418 -56.93 12.38 -30.19
N LEU A 419 -57.34 11.97 -28.98
CA LEU A 419 -56.66 10.93 -28.21
C LEU A 419 -56.55 9.64 -29.03
N ARG A 420 -57.65 9.21 -29.68
CA ARG A 420 -57.64 7.98 -30.50
C ARG A 420 -56.82 8.12 -31.77
N LYS A 421 -56.88 9.27 -32.44
CA LYS A 421 -56.16 9.51 -33.71
C LYS A 421 -54.65 9.57 -33.53
N ASN A 422 -54.20 10.15 -32.43
CA ASN A 422 -52.78 10.41 -32.21
C ASN A 422 -52.12 9.33 -31.34
N PHE A 423 -52.84 8.32 -30.86
CA PHE A 423 -52.26 7.25 -30.05
C PHE A 423 -51.47 6.26 -30.93
N PRO A 424 -50.24 5.85 -30.56
CA PRO A 424 -49.50 6.20 -29.35
C PRO A 424 -48.52 7.38 -29.50
N ASP A 425 -48.56 8.09 -30.64
CA ASP A 425 -47.60 9.11 -31.07
C ASP A 425 -47.68 10.45 -30.29
N ASP A 426 -48.78 10.72 -29.57
CA ASP A 426 -48.86 11.83 -28.61
C ASP A 426 -48.21 11.43 -27.29
N ASP A 427 -46.93 11.77 -27.14
CA ASP A 427 -46.11 11.33 -26.00
C ASP A 427 -46.64 11.79 -24.64
N ILE A 428 -47.19 13.01 -24.54
CA ILE A 428 -47.68 13.57 -23.27
C ILE A 428 -48.99 12.90 -22.89
N ALA A 429 -49.95 12.83 -23.83
CA ALA A 429 -51.21 12.14 -23.59
C ALA A 429 -50.98 10.64 -23.32
N GLY A 430 -50.10 10.02 -24.10
CA GLY A 430 -49.71 8.63 -23.96
C GLY A 430 -49.12 8.31 -22.60
N GLU A 431 -48.20 9.13 -22.08
CA GLU A 431 -47.63 8.95 -20.73
C GLU A 431 -48.70 9.05 -19.63
N MET A 432 -49.68 9.94 -19.79
CA MET A 432 -50.83 10.05 -18.86
C MET A 432 -51.75 8.83 -18.94
N MET A 433 -51.99 8.28 -20.13
CA MET A 433 -52.73 7.03 -20.29
C MET A 433 -52.00 5.86 -19.63
N VAL A 434 -50.66 5.78 -19.78
CA VAL A 434 -49.85 4.77 -19.08
C VAL A 434 -49.98 4.94 -17.57
N ALA A 435 -49.89 6.16 -17.05
CA ALA A 435 -50.05 6.43 -15.61
C ALA A 435 -51.40 5.93 -15.07
N GLY A 436 -52.49 6.22 -15.78
CA GLY A 436 -53.83 5.77 -15.43
C GLY A 436 -53.96 4.25 -15.51
N TRP A 437 -53.42 3.64 -16.57
CA TRP A 437 -53.46 2.20 -16.76
C TRP A 437 -52.69 1.45 -15.67
N ILE A 438 -51.51 1.92 -15.28
CA ILE A 438 -50.74 1.37 -14.15
C ILE A 438 -51.56 1.48 -12.86
N ALA A 439 -52.20 2.62 -12.59
CA ALA A 439 -53.06 2.76 -11.42
C ALA A 439 -54.20 1.73 -11.40
N GLY A 440 -54.83 1.47 -12.56
CA GLY A 440 -55.88 0.46 -12.70
C GLY A 440 -55.37 -0.98 -12.53
N GLU A 441 -54.19 -1.29 -13.07
CA GLU A 441 -53.56 -2.61 -12.89
C GLU A 441 -53.18 -2.86 -11.42
N ILE A 442 -52.62 -1.87 -10.72
CA ILE A 442 -52.31 -1.99 -9.29
C ILE A 442 -53.60 -2.12 -8.49
N LEU A 443 -54.65 -1.35 -8.80
CA LEU A 443 -55.93 -1.48 -8.14
C LEU A 443 -56.52 -2.89 -8.32
N SER A 444 -56.45 -3.46 -9.53
CA SER A 444 -56.92 -4.82 -9.79
C SER A 444 -56.23 -5.87 -8.91
N GLN A 445 -54.92 -5.71 -8.67
CA GLN A 445 -54.16 -6.56 -7.76
C GLN A 445 -54.49 -6.26 -6.29
N ALA A 446 -54.76 -4.99 -5.95
CA ALA A 446 -55.13 -4.59 -4.60
C ALA A 446 -56.45 -5.23 -4.14
N LEU A 447 -57.40 -5.37 -5.06
CA LEU A 447 -58.73 -5.94 -4.86
C LEU A 447 -58.80 -7.47 -4.96
N ASN A 448 -57.68 -8.15 -5.23
CA ASN A 448 -57.67 -9.58 -5.52
C ASN A 448 -58.03 -10.48 -4.32
N ASN A 449 -57.92 -9.98 -3.08
CA ASN A 449 -58.21 -10.74 -1.87
C ASN A 449 -59.49 -10.24 -1.19
N ARG A 450 -60.52 -11.10 -1.18
CA ARG A 450 -61.85 -10.80 -0.63
C ARG A 450 -61.85 -10.56 0.87
N GLU A 451 -60.95 -11.20 1.61
CA GLU A 451 -60.85 -11.03 3.06
C GLU A 451 -60.51 -9.58 3.43
N TRP A 452 -59.81 -8.87 2.54
CA TRP A 452 -59.49 -7.46 2.73
C TRP A 452 -60.62 -6.51 2.36
N LEU A 453 -61.66 -6.99 1.67
CA LEU A 453 -62.79 -6.18 1.19
C LEU A 453 -64.01 -6.26 2.12
N LYS A 454 -63.87 -6.85 3.32
CA LYS A 454 -64.97 -7.01 4.28
C LYS A 454 -65.49 -5.68 4.83
N ASP A 455 -64.58 -4.73 5.03
CA ASP A 455 -64.88 -3.38 5.48
C ASP A 455 -63.74 -2.43 5.11
N ILE A 456 -64.01 -1.13 5.21
CA ILE A 456 -63.09 -0.09 4.75
C ILE A 456 -61.78 -0.05 5.55
N ASN A 457 -61.83 -0.32 6.87
CA ASN A 457 -60.61 -0.30 7.69
C ASN A 457 -59.72 -1.49 7.35
N THR A 458 -60.30 -2.66 7.10
CA THR A 458 -59.54 -3.84 6.67
C THR A 458 -58.91 -3.61 5.30
N PHE A 459 -59.63 -2.99 4.36
CA PHE A 459 -59.07 -2.66 3.05
C PHE A 459 -57.91 -1.68 3.15
N LEU A 460 -58.11 -0.56 3.87
CA LEU A 460 -57.06 0.43 4.13
C LEU A 460 -55.82 -0.20 4.76
N ALA A 461 -55.98 -0.95 5.86
CA ALA A 461 -54.89 -1.63 6.53
C ALA A 461 -54.16 -2.60 5.59
N SER A 462 -54.91 -3.26 4.69
CA SER A 462 -54.32 -4.19 3.73
C SER A 462 -53.38 -3.50 2.74
N LEU A 463 -53.65 -2.26 2.32
CA LEU A 463 -52.85 -1.55 1.32
C LEU A 463 -51.40 -1.30 1.77
N PHE A 464 -51.21 -1.16 3.08
CA PHE A 464 -49.93 -0.84 3.70
C PHE A 464 -49.29 -2.03 4.44
N ASN A 465 -49.84 -3.23 4.28
CA ASN A 465 -49.27 -4.43 4.88
C ASN A 465 -48.12 -5.02 4.02
N GLN A 466 -46.97 -4.33 3.98
CA GLN A 466 -45.73 -4.74 3.28
C GLN A 466 -45.96 -5.12 1.80
N ARG A 467 -46.58 -4.23 1.01
CA ARG A 467 -47.00 -4.55 -0.37
C ARG A 467 -46.00 -4.13 -1.44
N ARG A 468 -45.83 -4.99 -2.44
CA ARG A 468 -45.14 -4.74 -3.72
C ARG A 468 -46.02 -5.22 -4.86
N TYR A 469 -46.07 -4.44 -5.95
CA TYR A 469 -46.76 -4.82 -7.18
C TYR A 469 -45.77 -4.99 -8.32
N MET A 470 -46.02 -6.00 -9.14
CA MET A 470 -45.38 -6.18 -10.43
C MET A 470 -46.43 -6.00 -11.51
N VAL A 471 -46.26 -4.98 -12.35
CA VAL A 471 -47.02 -4.79 -13.59
C VAL A 471 -46.10 -5.26 -14.72
N ASP A 472 -46.16 -6.55 -14.99
CA ASP A 472 -45.20 -7.27 -15.84
C ASP A 472 -43.75 -7.06 -15.36
N ASN A 473 -42.99 -6.19 -16.04
CA ASN A 473 -41.61 -5.85 -15.71
C ASN A 473 -41.45 -4.47 -15.03
N LEU A 474 -42.54 -3.81 -14.65
CA LEU A 474 -42.53 -2.60 -13.81
C LEU A 474 -42.78 -2.97 -12.35
N VAL A 475 -41.96 -2.43 -11.45
CA VAL A 475 -42.05 -2.68 -10.00
C VAL A 475 -42.51 -1.41 -9.30
N ILE A 476 -43.59 -1.51 -8.53
CA ILE A 476 -44.20 -0.40 -7.78
C ILE A 476 -44.37 -0.83 -6.31
N GLY A 477 -43.78 -0.07 -5.39
CA GLY A 477 -43.63 -0.42 -3.98
C GLY A 477 -42.18 -0.29 -3.51
N ASP A 478 -41.84 -0.64 -2.27
CA ASP A 478 -42.73 -1.23 -1.26
C ASP A 478 -43.59 -0.19 -0.55
N TYR A 479 -44.79 -0.60 -0.13
CA TYR A 479 -45.69 0.17 0.73
C TYR A 479 -45.71 -0.41 2.14
N GLY A 480 -45.83 0.47 3.14
CA GLY A 480 -45.67 0.11 4.53
C GLY A 480 -46.51 0.95 5.47
N GLY A 481 -47.17 0.32 6.43
CA GLY A 481 -48.02 0.98 7.40
C GLY A 481 -47.25 1.40 8.64
N SER A 482 -47.99 1.65 9.72
CA SER A 482 -47.37 1.75 11.04
C SER A 482 -46.71 0.42 11.42
N CYS A 483 -45.50 0.49 11.96
CA CYS A 483 -44.74 -0.68 12.37
C CYS A 483 -44.05 -0.38 13.72
N GLN A 484 -43.63 -1.44 14.42
CA GLN A 484 -42.78 -1.32 15.61
C GLN A 484 -41.31 -1.19 15.19
N GLY A 485 -40.50 -0.46 15.97
CA GLY A 485 -39.11 -0.16 15.61
C GLY A 485 -38.21 -1.39 15.37
N VAL A 486 -38.51 -2.54 15.99
CA VAL A 486 -37.78 -3.80 15.69
C VAL A 486 -38.04 -4.26 14.25
N ALA A 487 -39.29 -4.21 13.78
CA ALA A 487 -39.62 -4.60 12.42
C ALA A 487 -38.95 -3.68 11.38
N GLU A 488 -38.92 -2.37 11.64
CA GLU A 488 -38.19 -1.40 10.82
C GLU A 488 -36.70 -1.73 10.76
N SER A 489 -36.07 -2.05 11.90
CA SER A 489 -34.66 -2.43 11.96
C SER A 489 -34.34 -3.76 11.27
N GLU A 490 -35.33 -4.64 11.12
CA GLU A 490 -35.23 -5.91 10.38
C GLU A 490 -35.63 -5.75 8.89
N GLY A 491 -35.86 -4.52 8.41
CA GLY A 491 -36.06 -4.19 7.00
C GLY A 491 -37.53 -4.07 6.55
N ALA A 492 -38.49 -4.01 7.48
CA ALA A 492 -39.88 -3.71 7.11
C ALA A 492 -40.01 -2.27 6.59
N MET A 493 -40.77 -2.07 5.51
CA MET A 493 -41.13 -0.73 5.06
C MET A 493 -42.17 -0.15 6.01
N CYS A 494 -41.93 1.03 6.56
CA CYS A 494 -42.81 1.66 7.54
C CYS A 494 -43.21 3.06 7.10
N TYR A 495 -44.45 3.44 7.40
CA TYR A 495 -45.00 4.77 7.10
C TYR A 495 -44.74 5.21 5.66
N CYS A 496 -44.94 4.29 4.70
CA CYS A 496 -44.70 4.54 3.29
C CYS A 496 -45.91 4.37 2.39
N ASN A 497 -46.31 5.48 1.77
CA ASN A 497 -47.37 5.57 0.78
C ASN A 497 -46.86 5.90 -0.64
N GLN A 498 -45.54 5.82 -0.88
CA GLN A 498 -44.90 6.10 -2.18
C GLN A 498 -44.40 4.82 -2.85
N GLY A 499 -45.03 4.45 -3.97
CA GLY A 499 -44.69 3.23 -4.70
C GLY A 499 -43.71 3.41 -5.87
N GLY A 500 -43.78 4.52 -6.60
CA GLY A 500 -42.94 4.71 -7.78
C GLY A 500 -41.49 5.01 -7.41
N ARG A 501 -40.53 4.32 -8.05
CA ARG A 501 -39.09 4.45 -7.74
C ARG A 501 -38.23 4.89 -8.91
N THR A 502 -38.74 4.78 -10.13
CA THR A 502 -38.00 5.07 -11.34
C THR A 502 -38.47 6.38 -11.94
N VAL A 503 -37.50 7.24 -12.24
CA VAL A 503 -37.69 8.46 -13.03
C VAL A 503 -37.10 8.20 -14.40
N TYR A 504 -37.91 8.40 -15.42
CA TYR A 504 -37.55 8.33 -16.82
C TYR A 504 -37.24 9.74 -17.31
N MET A 505 -36.32 9.89 -18.25
CA MET A 505 -36.00 11.21 -18.81
C MET A 505 -36.14 11.19 -20.32
N LYS A 506 -36.49 12.35 -20.86
CA LYS A 506 -36.73 12.54 -22.29
C LYS A 506 -36.39 13.96 -22.71
N LYS A 507 -35.99 14.13 -23.97
CA LYS A 507 -35.79 15.45 -24.58
C LYS A 507 -36.82 15.65 -25.69
N PHE A 508 -37.28 16.89 -25.87
CA PHE A 508 -38.16 17.20 -26.99
C PHE A 508 -37.36 17.58 -28.23
N VAL A 509 -37.72 16.97 -29.36
CA VAL A 509 -37.07 17.11 -30.66
C VAL A 509 -38.07 17.56 -31.72
N GLU A 510 -37.64 17.63 -32.98
CA GLU A 510 -38.42 18.10 -34.11
C GLU A 510 -39.82 17.48 -34.17
N GLY A 511 -40.83 18.34 -34.36
CA GLY A 511 -42.24 17.94 -34.28
C GLY A 511 -42.81 17.88 -32.86
N TYR A 512 -42.06 18.34 -31.85
CA TYR A 512 -42.43 18.27 -30.44
C TYR A 512 -42.60 16.83 -29.92
N ARG A 513 -41.98 15.87 -30.61
CA ARG A 513 -41.87 14.48 -30.17
C ARG A 513 -40.76 14.34 -29.15
N THR A 514 -40.75 13.24 -28.43
CA THR A 514 -39.77 12.96 -27.39
C THR A 514 -38.78 11.89 -27.84
N ASP A 515 -37.51 12.11 -27.53
CA ASP A 515 -36.48 11.07 -27.59
C ASP A 515 -36.20 10.63 -26.15
N SER A 516 -36.34 9.33 -25.89
CA SER A 516 -35.99 8.74 -24.59
C SER A 516 -34.50 8.90 -24.28
N LEU A 517 -34.20 9.45 -23.09
CA LEU A 517 -32.85 9.60 -22.58
C LEU A 517 -32.55 8.44 -21.63
N VAL A 518 -32.13 7.30 -22.17
CA VAL A 518 -31.82 6.08 -21.39
C VAL A 518 -30.80 6.37 -20.28
N ASP A 519 -29.79 7.20 -20.55
CA ASP A 519 -28.78 7.63 -19.57
C ASP A 519 -29.32 8.66 -18.55
N GLY A 520 -30.50 9.23 -18.78
CA GLY A 520 -31.20 10.07 -17.80
C GLY A 520 -32.05 9.27 -16.81
N THR A 521 -32.41 8.03 -17.14
CA THR A 521 -33.23 7.18 -16.26
C THR A 521 -32.49 6.84 -14.96
N ILE A 522 -33.18 6.99 -13.83
CA ILE A 522 -32.65 6.68 -12.50
C ILE A 522 -33.71 5.96 -11.66
N SER A 523 -33.30 4.95 -10.90
CA SER A 523 -34.14 4.25 -9.93
C SER A 523 -33.59 4.47 -8.52
N PHE A 524 -34.48 4.83 -7.60
CA PHE A 524 -34.16 5.03 -6.18
C PHE A 524 -34.31 3.74 -5.39
N TRP A 525 -33.66 3.68 -4.22
CA TRP A 525 -33.67 2.50 -3.36
C TRP A 525 -35.08 2.13 -2.91
N ILE A 526 -35.41 0.84 -2.93
CA ILE A 526 -36.75 0.32 -2.59
C ILE A 526 -37.10 0.41 -1.10
N TRP A 527 -36.10 0.55 -0.22
CA TRP A 527 -36.29 0.64 1.23
C TRP A 527 -36.45 2.09 1.75
N GLN A 528 -36.29 3.11 0.90
CA GLN A 528 -36.48 4.51 1.29
C GLN A 528 -37.82 5.03 0.78
N CYS A 529 -38.76 5.40 1.64
CA CYS A 529 -40.07 5.83 1.13
C CYS A 529 -40.00 7.12 0.29
N ILE A 530 -39.42 8.16 0.89
CA ILE A 530 -39.13 9.42 0.22
C ILE A 530 -37.73 9.29 -0.38
N PRO A 531 -37.52 9.64 -1.66
CA PRO A 531 -36.20 9.65 -2.28
C PRO A 531 -35.20 10.46 -1.45
N SER A 532 -34.03 9.88 -1.19
CA SER A 532 -32.93 10.58 -0.54
C SER A 532 -31.98 11.20 -1.57
N GLU A 533 -31.48 12.40 -1.27
CA GLU A 533 -30.40 13.02 -2.04
C GLU A 533 -29.11 12.18 -2.03
N GLU A 534 -28.95 11.25 -1.09
CA GLU A 534 -27.78 10.34 -1.01
C GLU A 534 -27.59 9.47 -2.26
N VAL A 535 -28.66 9.25 -3.02
CA VAL A 535 -28.60 8.48 -4.28
C VAL A 535 -27.82 9.25 -5.36
N ILE A 536 -27.84 10.58 -5.31
CA ILE A 536 -27.07 11.43 -6.22
C ILE A 536 -25.80 11.93 -5.54
N VAL A 537 -24.73 11.98 -6.32
CA VAL A 537 -23.40 12.37 -5.83
C VAL A 537 -22.75 13.33 -6.83
N PRO A 538 -21.80 14.20 -6.42
CA PRO A 538 -21.21 15.17 -7.35
C PRO A 538 -20.48 14.48 -8.51
N PRO A 539 -20.73 14.80 -9.78
CA PRO A 539 -20.05 14.13 -10.88
C PRO A 539 -18.58 14.55 -10.97
N LEU A 540 -17.69 13.61 -11.31
CA LEU A 540 -16.35 13.90 -11.83
C LEU A 540 -16.45 14.08 -13.34
N ASN A 541 -16.39 15.33 -13.80
CA ASN A 541 -16.61 15.66 -15.20
C ASN A 541 -15.30 15.51 -15.97
N GLY A 542 -15.19 14.43 -16.74
CA GLY A 542 -14.04 14.14 -17.58
C GLY A 542 -14.28 14.51 -19.05
N VAL A 543 -13.23 14.95 -19.74
CA VAL A 543 -13.22 15.08 -21.20
C VAL A 543 -12.04 14.32 -21.81
N ALA A 544 -12.25 13.73 -22.98
CA ALA A 544 -11.21 13.26 -23.87
C ALA A 544 -11.36 13.94 -25.24
N PHE A 545 -10.25 14.19 -25.92
CA PHE A 545 -10.25 14.93 -27.19
C PHE A 545 -10.09 13.98 -28.38
N PHE A 546 -11.08 13.99 -29.26
CA PHE A 546 -11.04 13.29 -30.54
C PHE A 546 -10.36 14.17 -31.58
N MET A 547 -9.06 13.94 -31.79
CA MET A 547 -8.25 14.67 -32.76
C MET A 547 -8.39 14.03 -34.15
N SER A 548 -9.33 14.57 -34.93
CA SER A 548 -9.82 13.99 -36.19
C SER A 548 -8.78 13.90 -37.31
N ASP A 549 -7.73 14.71 -37.24
CA ASP A 549 -6.62 14.82 -38.18
C ASP A 549 -5.45 13.87 -37.86
N SER A 550 -5.53 13.08 -36.78
CA SER A 550 -4.47 12.17 -36.36
C SER A 550 -4.99 10.72 -36.25
N PRO A 551 -4.63 9.84 -37.19
CA PRO A 551 -4.96 8.41 -37.11
C PRO A 551 -4.47 7.77 -35.81
N ASP A 552 -3.27 8.14 -35.36
CA ASP A 552 -2.67 7.62 -34.12
C ASP A 552 -3.44 8.09 -32.88
N ALA A 553 -3.87 9.35 -32.83
CA ALA A 553 -4.71 9.85 -31.74
C ALA A 553 -6.07 9.14 -31.68
N ILE A 554 -6.70 8.96 -32.84
CA ILE A 554 -7.98 8.25 -32.94
C ILE A 554 -7.83 6.81 -32.47
N LEU A 555 -6.76 6.13 -32.89
CA LEU A 555 -6.47 4.76 -32.50
C LEU A 555 -6.21 4.67 -30.98
N ALA A 556 -5.34 5.54 -30.46
CA ALA A 556 -4.99 5.57 -29.04
C ALA A 556 -6.22 5.77 -28.16
N LEU A 557 -7.03 6.78 -28.50
CA LEU A 557 -8.28 7.09 -27.78
C LEU A 557 -9.27 5.93 -27.84
N ARG A 558 -9.43 5.30 -29.02
CA ARG A 558 -10.35 4.16 -29.20
C ARG A 558 -9.94 2.98 -28.32
N VAL A 559 -8.67 2.57 -28.37
CA VAL A 559 -8.17 1.38 -27.68
C VAL A 559 -8.12 1.61 -26.17
N PHE A 560 -7.63 2.76 -25.71
CA PHE A 560 -7.67 3.14 -24.30
C PHE A 560 -9.12 3.21 -23.79
N GLY A 561 -10.03 3.76 -24.59
CA GLY A 561 -11.46 3.87 -24.27
C GLY A 561 -12.18 2.53 -24.13
N VAL A 562 -11.70 1.44 -24.76
CA VAL A 562 -12.23 0.09 -24.49
C VAL A 562 -12.06 -0.26 -23.01
N GLY A 563 -10.87 -0.03 -22.48
CA GLY A 563 -10.56 -0.27 -21.07
C GLY A 563 -11.38 0.58 -20.12
N VAL A 564 -11.44 1.89 -20.36
CA VAL A 564 -12.21 2.82 -19.52
C VAL A 564 -13.68 2.41 -19.48
N ARG A 565 -14.30 2.10 -20.63
CA ARG A 565 -15.70 1.65 -20.68
C ARG A 565 -15.92 0.33 -19.95
N ALA A 566 -14.98 -0.61 -20.04
CA ALA A 566 -15.05 -1.85 -19.29
C ALA A 566 -14.97 -1.61 -17.78
N ALA A 567 -14.14 -0.67 -17.31
CA ALA A 567 -14.11 -0.31 -15.89
C ALA A 567 -15.45 0.29 -15.42
N LEU A 568 -16.05 1.15 -16.23
CA LEU A 568 -17.32 1.82 -15.90
C LEU A 568 -18.55 0.90 -16.01
N SER A 569 -18.52 -0.12 -16.86
CA SER A 569 -19.63 -1.07 -16.99
C SER A 569 -19.83 -1.97 -15.75
N LYS A 570 -18.79 -2.12 -14.92
CA LYS A 570 -18.85 -2.80 -13.61
C LYS A 570 -19.78 -2.09 -12.61
N THR A 571 -20.03 -0.80 -12.84
CA THR A 571 -20.80 0.02 -11.91
C THR A 571 -22.30 -0.11 -12.16
N THR A 572 -23.11 -0.07 -11.08
CA THR A 572 -24.57 0.00 -11.20
C THR A 572 -24.95 1.24 -12.02
N SER A 573 -26.12 1.24 -12.68
CA SER A 573 -26.55 2.39 -13.49
C SER A 573 -26.48 3.72 -12.73
N SER A 574 -26.75 3.72 -11.41
CA SER A 574 -26.58 4.91 -10.55
C SER A 574 -25.15 5.43 -10.49
N LYS A 575 -24.16 4.54 -10.45
CA LYS A 575 -22.74 4.87 -10.32
C LYS A 575 -22.07 5.28 -11.62
N ARG A 576 -22.69 4.98 -12.77
CA ARG A 576 -22.17 5.43 -14.09
C ARG A 576 -22.05 6.95 -14.22
N PHE A 577 -22.73 7.70 -13.37
CA PHE A 577 -22.72 9.17 -13.37
C PHE A 577 -21.79 9.77 -12.33
N GLU A 578 -21.11 8.93 -11.52
CA GLU A 578 -20.03 9.39 -10.64
C GLU A 578 -18.85 9.93 -11.45
N PHE A 579 -18.61 9.34 -12.62
CA PHE A 579 -17.62 9.76 -13.58
C PHE A 579 -18.15 9.60 -15.00
N LEU A 580 -18.22 10.70 -15.74
CA LEU A 580 -18.59 10.72 -17.15
C LEU A 580 -17.41 11.25 -17.97
N LEU A 581 -17.01 10.51 -19.01
CA LEU A 581 -16.01 10.93 -19.97
C LEU A 581 -16.67 11.37 -21.28
N THR A 582 -16.70 12.68 -21.54
CA THR A 582 -17.26 13.25 -22.78
C THR A 582 -16.19 13.36 -23.85
N LEU A 583 -16.51 13.05 -25.12
CA LEU A 583 -15.61 13.31 -26.24
C LEU A 583 -15.82 14.72 -26.81
N VAL A 584 -14.70 15.42 -27.07
CA VAL A 584 -14.68 16.72 -27.74
C VAL A 584 -13.94 16.58 -29.06
N ASN A 585 -14.63 16.86 -30.17
CA ASN A 585 -14.03 16.82 -31.50
C ASN A 585 -13.14 18.04 -31.72
N THR A 586 -11.92 17.82 -32.21
CA THR A 586 -10.93 18.85 -32.49
C THR A 586 -9.93 18.36 -33.55
N THR A 587 -8.97 19.21 -33.87
CA THR A 587 -7.69 18.83 -34.49
C THR A 587 -6.56 18.86 -33.45
N LEU A 588 -5.39 18.32 -33.77
CA LEU A 588 -4.20 18.41 -32.92
C LEU A 588 -3.89 19.87 -32.54
N ASP A 589 -3.76 20.74 -33.54
CA ASP A 589 -3.44 22.17 -33.35
C ASP A 589 -4.56 22.92 -32.62
N GLY A 590 -5.81 22.49 -32.78
CA GLY A 590 -6.97 23.10 -32.14
C GLY A 590 -7.22 22.67 -30.69
N ALA A 591 -6.57 21.59 -30.23
CA ALA A 591 -6.98 20.89 -29.01
C ALA A 591 -6.86 21.74 -27.73
N ALA A 592 -5.79 22.52 -27.58
CA ALA A 592 -5.62 23.42 -26.44
C ALA A 592 -6.68 24.54 -26.42
N GLY A 593 -7.00 25.10 -27.59
CA GLY A 593 -8.07 26.09 -27.73
C GLY A 593 -9.46 25.49 -27.42
N ALA A 594 -9.70 24.26 -27.87
CA ALA A 594 -10.93 23.53 -27.56
C ALA A 594 -11.08 23.25 -26.06
N LEU A 595 -9.99 22.86 -25.38
CA LEU A 595 -9.97 22.67 -23.93
C LEU A 595 -10.26 23.97 -23.17
N ALA A 596 -9.58 25.06 -23.52
CA ALA A 596 -9.82 26.36 -22.90
C ALA A 596 -11.25 26.85 -23.14
N SER A 597 -11.84 26.54 -24.31
CA SER A 597 -13.24 26.83 -24.61
C SER A 597 -14.18 26.03 -23.70
N GLU A 598 -13.98 24.72 -23.59
CA GLU A 598 -14.79 23.84 -22.73
C GLU A 598 -14.75 24.28 -21.26
N LEU A 599 -13.58 24.63 -20.72
CA LEU A 599 -13.45 25.13 -19.35
C LEU A 599 -14.25 26.42 -19.10
N LYS A 600 -14.27 27.34 -20.07
CA LYS A 600 -15.02 28.61 -19.93
C LYS A 600 -16.52 28.39 -19.85
N VAL A 601 -17.05 27.41 -20.57
CA VAL A 601 -18.50 27.23 -20.72
C VAL A 601 -19.09 26.09 -19.92
N LYS A 602 -18.32 25.06 -19.56
CA LYS A 602 -18.84 23.85 -18.92
C LYS A 602 -18.04 23.49 -17.67
N LEU A 603 -18.67 22.71 -16.79
CA LEU A 603 -17.98 22.00 -15.74
C LEU A 603 -17.06 20.96 -16.39
N LEU A 604 -15.79 21.01 -16.01
CA LEU A 604 -14.75 20.12 -16.49
C LEU A 604 -13.69 20.06 -15.39
N ASP A 605 -13.49 18.87 -14.85
CA ASP A 605 -12.57 18.63 -13.74
C ASP A 605 -11.29 17.97 -14.24
N ILE A 606 -11.43 17.01 -15.17
CA ILE A 606 -10.29 16.21 -15.63
C ILE A 606 -10.24 16.02 -17.16
N VAL A 607 -9.04 15.94 -17.71
CA VAL A 607 -8.76 15.50 -19.08
C VAL A 607 -8.05 14.15 -19.04
N GLY A 608 -8.58 13.18 -19.78
CA GLY A 608 -8.01 11.83 -19.87
C GLY A 608 -7.59 11.47 -21.30
N ALA A 609 -6.77 10.42 -21.40
CA ALA A 609 -6.27 9.85 -22.66
C ALA A 609 -5.33 10.81 -23.42
N VAL A 610 -5.56 11.00 -24.73
CA VAL A 610 -4.62 11.68 -25.63
C VAL A 610 -4.57 13.18 -25.39
N VAL A 611 -3.37 13.74 -25.25
CA VAL A 611 -3.13 15.17 -25.03
C VAL A 611 -1.99 15.70 -25.90
N THR A 612 -2.03 16.99 -26.23
CA THR A 612 -0.92 17.71 -26.85
C THR A 612 -0.07 18.44 -25.80
N LYS A 613 1.09 18.98 -26.21
CA LYS A 613 1.95 19.77 -25.32
C LYS A 613 1.23 21.03 -24.82
N GLU A 614 0.55 21.70 -25.74
CA GLU A 614 -0.12 22.99 -25.52
C GLU A 614 -1.29 22.84 -24.56
N MET A 615 -1.98 21.68 -24.58
CA MET A 615 -3.06 21.39 -23.63
C MET A 615 -2.57 21.39 -22.18
N LEU A 616 -1.37 20.87 -21.92
CA LEU A 616 -0.85 20.77 -20.55
C LEU A 616 -0.49 22.12 -19.91
N GLU A 617 -0.48 23.21 -20.69
CA GLU A 617 -0.31 24.58 -20.17
C GLU A 617 -1.65 25.18 -19.69
N VAL A 618 -2.77 24.50 -19.92
CA VAL A 618 -4.08 24.96 -19.47
C VAL A 618 -4.24 24.65 -17.97
N GLU A 619 -4.49 25.70 -17.19
CA GLU A 619 -4.73 25.66 -15.75
C GLU A 619 -6.21 25.33 -15.42
N ASP A 620 -6.53 25.20 -14.12
CA ASP A 620 -7.87 24.87 -13.60
C ASP A 620 -8.46 23.53 -14.09
N VAL A 621 -7.60 22.63 -14.56
CA VAL A 621 -7.99 21.29 -15.00
C VAL A 621 -6.87 20.29 -14.73
N ALA A 622 -7.25 19.09 -14.28
CA ALA A 622 -6.29 18.02 -14.02
C ALA A 622 -6.16 17.06 -15.21
N PHE A 623 -4.95 16.65 -15.55
CA PHE A 623 -4.67 15.67 -16.61
C PHE A 623 -4.37 14.31 -16.00
N ILE A 624 -5.28 13.36 -16.13
CA ILE A 624 -5.10 12.01 -15.59
C ILE A 624 -4.52 11.07 -16.65
N ASN A 625 -3.36 10.51 -16.32
CA ASN A 625 -2.62 9.56 -17.15
C ASN A 625 -2.51 9.99 -18.63
N PRO A 626 -1.96 11.19 -18.90
CA PRO A 626 -1.90 11.73 -20.26
C PRO A 626 -1.12 10.81 -21.20
N LEU A 627 -1.68 10.58 -22.39
CA LEU A 627 -1.08 9.80 -23.46
C LEU A 627 -0.49 10.75 -24.52
N TYR A 628 0.83 10.71 -24.69
CA TYR A 628 1.55 11.55 -25.64
C TYR A 628 1.79 10.79 -26.94
N LEU A 629 1.40 11.33 -28.09
CA LEU A 629 1.66 10.69 -29.39
C LEU A 629 3.15 10.56 -29.73
N GLN A 630 3.99 11.38 -29.10
CA GLN A 630 5.43 11.32 -29.21
C GLN A 630 6.04 11.17 -27.81
N PRO A 631 7.14 10.42 -27.65
CA PRO A 631 7.82 10.29 -26.37
C PRO A 631 8.34 11.65 -25.90
N ARG A 632 8.28 11.91 -24.59
CA ARG A 632 8.76 13.16 -23.96
C ARG A 632 9.32 12.88 -22.58
N ILE A 633 10.29 13.68 -22.16
CA ILE A 633 10.74 13.75 -20.77
C ILE A 633 9.71 14.53 -19.96
N SER A 634 9.35 13.98 -18.80
CA SER A 634 8.38 14.54 -17.88
C SER A 634 8.97 15.74 -17.14
N ARG A 635 8.24 16.86 -17.15
CA ARG A 635 8.45 17.98 -16.21
C ARG A 635 7.40 17.92 -15.12
N PHE A 636 7.77 18.31 -13.89
CA PHE A 636 6.81 18.28 -12.81
C PHE A 636 5.72 19.33 -13.05
N ARG A 637 4.47 18.90 -12.90
CA ARG A 637 3.28 19.75 -12.91
C ARG A 637 2.30 19.13 -11.95
N LYS A 638 1.77 19.92 -11.03
CA LYS A 638 0.81 19.46 -10.03
C LYS A 638 -0.49 18.97 -10.68
N ASN A 639 -0.98 19.71 -11.67
CA ASN A 639 -2.19 19.38 -12.41
C ASN A 639 -2.05 18.21 -13.39
N VAL A 640 -0.87 17.62 -13.55
CA VAL A 640 -0.70 16.40 -14.36
C VAL A 640 -0.53 15.25 -13.39
N ILE A 641 -1.26 14.15 -13.53
CA ILE A 641 -1.15 12.95 -12.68
C ILE A 641 -0.76 11.78 -13.55
N ARG A 642 0.46 11.25 -13.37
CA ARG A 642 1.00 10.19 -14.23
C ARG A 642 0.89 8.84 -13.53
N LEU A 643 0.14 7.91 -14.13
CA LEU A 643 -0.08 6.58 -13.55
C LEU A 643 0.80 5.51 -14.19
N SER A 644 1.09 5.67 -15.48
CA SER A 644 1.97 4.78 -16.24
C SER A 644 3.44 5.15 -16.08
N PRO A 645 4.39 4.21 -16.27
CA PRO A 645 5.82 4.48 -16.16
C PRO A 645 6.26 5.63 -17.07
N THR A 646 6.80 6.69 -16.46
CA THR A 646 7.43 7.78 -17.20
C THR A 646 8.64 7.29 -17.99
N LEU A 647 9.05 8.02 -19.04
CA LEU A 647 10.21 7.64 -19.87
C LEU A 647 11.48 7.47 -19.00
N GLU A 648 11.63 8.35 -18.02
CA GLU A 648 12.72 8.36 -17.06
C GLU A 648 12.69 7.13 -16.15
N GLN A 649 11.50 6.76 -15.63
CA GLN A 649 11.35 5.54 -14.85
C GLN A 649 11.69 4.29 -15.68
N GLN A 650 11.29 4.26 -16.95
CA GLN A 650 11.59 3.15 -17.85
C GLN A 650 13.11 3.06 -18.10
N PHE A 651 13.78 4.16 -18.44
CA PHE A 651 15.24 4.19 -18.60
C PHE A 651 15.95 3.76 -17.31
N PHE A 652 15.52 4.26 -16.16
CA PHE A 652 16.14 3.93 -14.87
C PHE A 652 16.02 2.45 -14.53
N VAL A 653 14.84 1.85 -14.73
CA VAL A 653 14.59 0.43 -14.43
C VAL A 653 15.33 -0.47 -15.41
N ILE A 654 15.36 -0.13 -16.71
CA ILE A 654 16.11 -0.90 -17.71
C ILE A 654 17.61 -0.76 -17.49
N ALA A 655 18.13 0.43 -17.16
CA ALA A 655 19.53 0.64 -16.83
C ALA A 655 19.95 -0.19 -15.61
N ARG A 656 19.10 -0.30 -14.59
CA ARG A 656 19.32 -1.21 -13.45
C ARG A 656 19.37 -2.67 -13.87
N TYR A 657 18.48 -3.08 -14.78
CA TYR A 657 18.50 -4.44 -15.32
C TYR A 657 19.80 -4.72 -16.09
N LEU A 658 20.23 -3.80 -16.97
CA LEU A 658 21.49 -3.92 -17.71
C LEU A 658 22.70 -3.96 -16.80
N GLY A 659 22.81 -3.07 -15.82
CA GLY A 659 23.92 -3.09 -14.84
C GLY A 659 23.98 -4.37 -14.00
N ASN A 660 22.88 -5.12 -13.90
CA ASN A 660 22.84 -6.42 -13.21
C ASN A 660 23.08 -7.62 -14.14
N THR A 661 22.96 -7.47 -15.46
CA THR A 661 22.94 -8.60 -16.40
C THR A 661 23.99 -8.51 -17.53
N SER A 662 24.54 -7.33 -17.77
CA SER A 662 25.60 -7.05 -18.74
C SER A 662 26.62 -6.06 -18.14
N ASP A 663 27.44 -5.43 -18.98
CA ASP A 663 28.34 -4.35 -18.57
C ASP A 663 27.62 -3.00 -18.41
N GLY A 664 26.30 -2.97 -18.60
CA GLY A 664 25.49 -1.75 -18.55
C GLY A 664 25.71 -0.81 -19.74
N SER A 665 26.48 -1.21 -20.75
CA SER A 665 26.76 -0.38 -21.91
C SER A 665 25.66 -0.52 -22.95
N ALA A 666 25.18 0.59 -23.51
CA ALA A 666 24.15 0.56 -24.55
C ALA A 666 24.32 1.69 -25.58
N HIS A 667 23.75 1.48 -26.75
CA HIS A 667 23.54 2.49 -27.78
C HIS A 667 22.14 3.11 -27.64
N ALA A 668 21.91 4.27 -28.24
CA ALA A 668 20.57 4.85 -28.34
C ALA A 668 20.29 5.43 -29.73
N VAL A 669 19.08 5.18 -30.24
CA VAL A 669 18.54 5.78 -31.46
C VAL A 669 17.21 6.46 -31.10
N ILE A 670 17.17 7.78 -31.17
CA ILE A 670 16.09 8.60 -30.63
C ILE A 670 15.54 9.52 -31.72
N ARG A 671 14.25 9.38 -32.06
CA ARG A 671 13.51 10.29 -32.93
C ARG A 671 12.55 11.12 -32.09
N SER A 672 12.97 12.33 -31.70
CA SER A 672 12.16 13.28 -30.94
C SER A 672 12.76 14.68 -31.02
N ASP A 673 11.92 15.72 -30.99
CA ASP A 673 12.34 17.12 -30.92
C ASP A 673 13.18 17.43 -29.65
N ASP A 674 13.04 16.61 -28.61
CA ASP A 674 13.79 16.71 -27.34
C ASP A 674 14.78 15.55 -27.16
N GLY A 675 15.26 14.97 -28.27
CA GLY A 675 16.10 13.76 -28.25
C GLY A 675 17.41 13.92 -27.48
N ALA A 676 17.99 15.13 -27.45
CA ALA A 676 19.21 15.40 -26.68
C ALA A 676 18.97 15.27 -25.16
N THR A 677 17.83 15.77 -24.65
CA THR A 677 17.47 15.66 -23.23
C THR A 677 17.20 14.20 -22.86
N MET A 678 16.51 13.45 -23.73
CA MET A 678 16.30 12.01 -23.53
C MET A 678 17.60 11.23 -23.45
N ALA A 679 18.55 11.53 -24.36
CA ALA A 679 19.86 10.90 -24.36
C ALA A 679 20.63 11.18 -23.06
N GLU A 680 20.53 12.41 -22.54
CA GLU A 680 21.17 12.78 -21.27
C GLU A 680 20.55 12.05 -20.08
N VAL A 681 19.22 11.93 -20.01
CA VAL A 681 18.55 11.16 -18.95
C VAL A 681 18.90 9.68 -19.03
N LEU A 682 18.99 9.12 -20.25
CA LEU A 682 19.43 7.74 -20.45
C LEU A 682 20.89 7.55 -20.02
N ARG A 683 21.79 8.46 -20.41
CA ARG A 683 23.20 8.46 -19.99
C ARG A 683 23.32 8.45 -18.47
N LEU A 684 22.61 9.36 -17.79
CA LEU A 684 22.58 9.43 -16.32
C LEU A 684 22.02 8.15 -15.70
N SER A 685 21.00 7.54 -16.31
CA SER A 685 20.41 6.27 -15.86
C SER A 685 21.43 5.13 -15.93
N LEU A 686 22.14 4.98 -17.07
CA LEU A 686 23.17 3.94 -17.25
C LEU A 686 24.35 4.15 -16.29
N GLU A 687 24.87 5.38 -16.18
CA GLU A 687 25.98 5.71 -15.28
C GLU A 687 25.65 5.47 -13.80
N THR A 688 24.39 5.68 -13.39
CA THR A 688 23.94 5.42 -12.02
C THR A 688 24.13 3.95 -11.61
N PHE A 689 24.07 3.04 -12.58
CA PHE A 689 24.25 1.59 -12.39
C PHE A 689 25.59 1.07 -12.97
N GLY A 690 26.57 1.95 -13.18
CA GLY A 690 27.92 1.58 -13.62
C GLY A 690 28.07 1.30 -15.11
N GLY A 691 27.01 1.51 -15.90
CA GLY A 691 27.01 1.38 -17.35
C GLY A 691 27.45 2.65 -18.07
N SER A 692 27.38 2.64 -19.41
CA SER A 692 27.74 3.79 -20.24
C SER A 692 26.91 3.89 -21.52
N LEU A 693 26.64 5.11 -21.97
CA LEU A 693 25.98 5.35 -23.27
C LEU A 693 27.07 5.41 -24.36
N LEU A 694 27.23 4.32 -25.12
CA LEU A 694 28.32 4.15 -26.09
C LEU A 694 28.18 5.04 -27.32
N SER A 695 26.94 5.19 -27.82
CA SER A 695 26.63 6.13 -28.89
C SER A 695 25.17 6.58 -28.81
N THR A 696 24.89 7.73 -29.44
CA THR A 696 23.54 8.26 -29.58
C THR A 696 23.36 8.74 -31.01
N LYS A 697 22.26 8.32 -31.65
CA LYS A 697 21.81 8.83 -32.95
C LYS A 697 20.48 9.54 -32.76
N LEU A 698 20.46 10.85 -33.03
CA LEU A 698 19.25 11.65 -33.02
C LEU A 698 18.71 11.72 -34.45
N LEU A 699 17.48 11.27 -34.65
CA LEU A 699 16.84 11.16 -35.96
C LEU A 699 15.82 12.27 -36.16
N ALA A 700 15.73 12.78 -37.39
CA ALA A 700 14.68 13.68 -37.82
C ALA A 700 13.40 12.91 -38.23
N GLY A 701 12.30 13.62 -38.39
CA GLY A 701 11.06 13.07 -38.93
C GLY A 701 11.25 12.58 -40.36
N GLY A 702 11.36 11.26 -40.55
CA GLY A 702 11.51 10.61 -41.86
C GLY A 702 12.74 9.71 -41.98
N ASP A 703 13.75 9.87 -41.13
CA ASP A 703 14.93 9.00 -41.11
C ASP A 703 14.54 7.58 -40.73
N LYS A 704 15.06 6.57 -41.43
CA LYS A 704 14.78 5.16 -41.13
C LYS A 704 15.55 4.73 -39.89
N MET A 705 14.85 4.29 -38.85
CA MET A 705 15.49 3.87 -37.60
C MET A 705 16.40 2.65 -37.78
N ALA A 706 16.01 1.73 -38.68
CA ALA A 706 16.75 0.50 -38.95
C ALA A 706 18.17 0.72 -39.47
N ASP A 707 18.42 1.82 -40.20
CA ASP A 707 19.73 2.11 -40.80
C ASP A 707 20.78 2.52 -39.75
N HIS A 708 20.36 2.68 -38.49
CA HIS A 708 21.20 3.10 -37.36
C HIS A 708 21.27 2.06 -36.23
N LEU A 709 20.69 0.88 -36.42
CA LEU A 709 20.75 -0.20 -35.44
C LEU A 709 22.13 -0.90 -35.50
N PRO A 710 22.78 -1.15 -34.34
CA PRO A 710 24.01 -1.92 -34.31
C PRO A 710 23.76 -3.40 -34.66
N GLU A 711 24.79 -4.10 -35.14
CA GLU A 711 24.74 -5.54 -35.41
C GLU A 711 24.81 -6.38 -34.12
N GLU A 712 25.41 -5.86 -33.05
CA GLU A 712 25.52 -6.52 -31.75
C GLU A 712 25.38 -5.52 -30.59
N GLY A 713 25.00 -6.01 -29.40
CA GLY A 713 24.89 -5.22 -28.17
C GLY A 713 23.47 -4.73 -27.87
N ASP A 714 23.36 -3.95 -26.78
CA ASP A 714 22.10 -3.40 -26.29
C ASP A 714 21.82 -2.01 -26.93
N VAL A 715 20.61 -1.78 -27.46
CA VAL A 715 20.20 -0.49 -28.06
C VAL A 715 18.82 -0.02 -27.60
N PHE A 716 18.73 1.21 -27.12
CA PHE A 716 17.47 1.89 -26.78
C PHE A 716 16.88 2.59 -28.01
N LEU A 717 15.63 2.27 -28.33
CA LEU A 717 14.86 2.90 -29.40
C LEU A 717 13.74 3.74 -28.81
N VAL A 718 13.71 5.01 -29.20
CA VAL A 718 12.71 5.99 -28.78
C VAL A 718 12.26 6.76 -30.01
N GLY A 719 10.97 7.00 -30.15
CA GLY A 719 10.34 7.56 -31.35
C GLY A 719 10.06 6.52 -32.44
N VAL A 720 9.73 5.28 -32.05
CA VAL A 720 9.41 4.17 -32.96
C VAL A 720 8.07 4.47 -33.65
N SER A 721 8.05 4.44 -34.97
CA SER A 721 6.83 4.55 -35.77
C SER A 721 6.36 3.18 -36.25
N ALA A 722 5.10 3.08 -36.69
CA ALA A 722 4.54 1.86 -37.27
C ALA A 722 5.42 1.28 -38.40
N GLY A 723 6.00 2.16 -39.24
CA GLY A 723 6.87 1.76 -40.35
C GLY A 723 8.22 1.18 -39.92
N ASP A 724 8.68 1.47 -38.71
CA ASP A 724 9.96 0.95 -38.20
C ASP A 724 9.81 -0.48 -37.67
N VAL A 725 8.64 -0.87 -37.14
CA VAL A 725 8.43 -2.14 -36.41
C VAL A 725 8.83 -3.36 -37.24
N GLY A 726 8.39 -3.43 -38.51
CA GLY A 726 8.74 -4.54 -39.39
C GLY A 726 10.21 -4.55 -39.82
N ALA A 727 10.89 -3.40 -39.81
CA ALA A 727 12.34 -3.31 -40.06
C ALA A 727 13.15 -3.73 -38.82
N ILE A 728 12.72 -3.32 -37.63
CA ILE A 728 13.28 -3.75 -36.34
C ILE A 728 13.17 -5.27 -36.21
N ALA A 729 12.00 -5.86 -36.49
CA ALA A 729 11.81 -7.31 -36.42
C ALA A 729 12.78 -8.09 -37.32
N ARG A 730 12.94 -7.67 -38.57
CA ARG A 730 13.92 -8.27 -39.50
C ARG A 730 15.36 -8.09 -39.03
N HIS A 731 15.70 -6.92 -38.49
CA HIS A 731 17.03 -6.63 -37.97
C HIS A 731 17.38 -7.52 -36.78
N VAL A 732 16.50 -7.61 -35.78
CA VAL A 732 16.71 -8.46 -34.59
C VAL A 732 16.77 -9.93 -34.98
N ALA A 733 15.92 -10.39 -35.91
CA ALA A 733 15.95 -11.76 -36.39
C ALA A 733 17.21 -12.12 -37.19
N SER A 734 17.84 -11.15 -37.86
CA SER A 734 19.07 -11.37 -38.65
C SER A 734 20.36 -11.25 -37.84
N ASN A 735 20.32 -10.61 -36.67
CA ASN A 735 21.49 -10.28 -35.86
C ASN A 735 21.32 -10.84 -34.45
N ASP A 736 21.82 -12.06 -34.16
CA ASP A 736 21.56 -12.74 -32.88
C ASP A 736 22.18 -12.06 -31.65
N GLY A 737 23.21 -11.23 -31.85
CA GLY A 737 23.88 -10.49 -30.79
C GLY A 737 23.22 -9.18 -30.38
N VAL A 738 22.16 -8.72 -31.07
CA VAL A 738 21.48 -7.45 -30.75
C VAL A 738 20.28 -7.64 -29.83
N ARG A 739 20.11 -6.72 -28.87
CA ARG A 739 18.91 -6.61 -28.04
C ARG A 739 18.37 -5.18 -28.10
N VAL A 740 17.07 -5.05 -28.30
CA VAL A 740 16.37 -3.79 -28.56
C VAL A 740 15.47 -3.44 -27.39
N PHE A 741 15.57 -2.22 -26.87
CA PHE A 741 14.73 -1.70 -25.79
C PHE A 741 13.76 -0.65 -26.32
N VAL A 742 12.45 -0.87 -26.17
CA VAL A 742 11.39 0.06 -26.61
C VAL A 742 10.61 0.58 -25.40
N THR A 743 9.96 1.73 -25.57
CA THR A 743 9.13 2.29 -24.48
C THR A 743 7.74 1.64 -24.44
N LEU A 744 7.17 1.55 -23.24
CA LEU A 744 5.85 0.96 -23.03
C LEU A 744 4.77 1.62 -23.87
N PHE A 745 4.74 2.96 -23.92
CA PHE A 745 3.67 3.67 -24.61
C PHE A 745 3.72 3.39 -26.13
N GLU A 746 4.90 3.45 -26.73
CA GLU A 746 5.08 3.19 -28.17
C GLU A 746 4.73 1.74 -28.51
N PHE A 747 5.19 0.79 -27.70
CA PHE A 747 4.79 -0.62 -27.81
C PHE A 747 3.27 -0.80 -27.65
N SER A 748 2.64 -0.08 -26.72
CA SER A 748 1.20 -0.17 -26.47
C SER A 748 0.37 0.40 -27.62
N LEU A 749 0.82 1.50 -28.21
CA LEU A 749 0.18 2.15 -29.35
C LEU A 749 0.33 1.30 -30.62
N LEU A 750 1.52 0.75 -30.85
CA LEU A 750 1.88 -0.06 -32.03
C LEU A 750 1.74 -1.57 -31.78
N TYR A 751 0.91 -1.96 -30.80
CA TYR A 751 0.84 -3.35 -30.34
C TYR A 751 0.46 -4.32 -31.47
N ALA A 752 -0.45 -3.91 -32.36
CA ALA A 752 -0.87 -4.74 -33.49
C ALA A 752 0.27 -4.98 -34.49
N GLU A 753 1.08 -3.95 -34.75
CA GLU A 753 2.26 -4.01 -35.61
C GLU A 753 3.33 -4.92 -34.99
N PHE A 754 3.59 -4.82 -33.68
CA PHE A 754 4.51 -5.71 -32.97
C PHE A 754 4.04 -7.16 -33.00
N VAL A 755 2.75 -7.42 -32.73
CA VAL A 755 2.17 -8.77 -32.82
C VAL A 755 2.29 -9.34 -34.24
N ALA A 756 2.05 -8.52 -35.26
CA ALA A 756 2.16 -8.94 -36.65
C ALA A 756 3.62 -9.24 -37.05
N ALA A 757 4.56 -8.36 -36.67
CA ALA A 757 5.97 -8.47 -37.06
C ALA A 757 6.72 -9.60 -36.32
N PHE A 758 6.29 -9.96 -35.11
CA PHE A 758 6.91 -11.00 -34.28
C PHE A 758 6.06 -12.26 -34.14
N ARG A 759 5.12 -12.50 -35.07
CA ARG A 759 4.20 -13.65 -35.04
C ARG A 759 4.91 -15.00 -34.92
N ASP A 760 6.04 -15.16 -35.60
CA ASP A 760 6.82 -16.41 -35.61
C ASP A 760 7.74 -16.53 -34.38
N GLY A 761 7.73 -15.54 -33.48
CA GLY A 761 8.52 -15.51 -32.25
C GLY A 761 10.01 -15.20 -32.43
N ALA A 762 10.54 -15.21 -33.66
CA ALA A 762 11.95 -14.95 -33.96
C ALA A 762 12.39 -13.57 -33.42
N GLY A 763 13.34 -13.56 -32.48
CA GLY A 763 13.87 -12.36 -31.85
C GLY A 763 12.94 -11.67 -30.83
N ALA A 764 11.74 -12.18 -30.58
CA ALA A 764 10.79 -11.57 -29.65
C ALA A 764 11.29 -11.58 -28.19
N ASP A 765 12.18 -12.51 -27.84
CA ASP A 765 12.87 -12.56 -26.54
C ASP A 765 13.90 -11.43 -26.37
N ARG A 766 14.36 -10.83 -27.49
CA ARG A 766 15.37 -9.76 -27.54
C ARG A 766 14.79 -8.37 -27.80
N VAL A 767 13.47 -8.22 -27.88
CA VAL A 767 12.78 -6.92 -27.80
C VAL A 767 12.23 -6.75 -26.40
N VAL A 768 12.67 -5.72 -25.69
CA VAL A 768 12.48 -5.58 -24.24
C VAL A 768 11.84 -4.24 -23.90
N PHE A 769 10.95 -4.22 -22.91
CA PHE A 769 10.31 -2.99 -22.42
C PHE A 769 10.01 -3.09 -20.92
N ALA A 770 9.81 -1.94 -20.27
CA ALA A 770 9.47 -1.86 -18.85
C ALA A 770 7.98 -1.55 -18.66
N THR A 771 7.30 -2.28 -17.79
CA THR A 771 5.86 -2.11 -17.53
C THR A 771 5.50 -2.31 -16.06
N SER A 772 4.54 -1.52 -15.58
CA SER A 772 3.87 -1.72 -14.28
C SER A 772 2.53 -2.45 -14.42
N LEU A 773 2.11 -2.78 -15.65
CA LEU A 773 0.83 -3.45 -15.90
C LEU A 773 0.94 -4.95 -15.62
N PRO A 774 -0.13 -5.59 -15.10
CA PRO A 774 -0.25 -7.04 -15.16
C PRO A 774 -0.42 -7.50 -16.62
N HIS A 775 -0.28 -8.80 -16.85
CA HIS A 775 -0.40 -9.34 -18.21
C HIS A 775 -1.84 -9.22 -18.71
N TRP A 776 -2.07 -8.39 -19.73
CA TRP A 776 -3.39 -8.02 -20.25
C TRP A 776 -4.13 -9.16 -20.96
N ASN A 777 -3.45 -10.24 -21.32
CA ASN A 777 -4.06 -11.39 -22.00
C ASN A 777 -3.63 -12.73 -21.36
N ASP A 778 -3.65 -12.80 -20.03
CA ASP A 778 -3.38 -14.04 -19.28
C ASP A 778 -4.65 -14.57 -18.60
N ASP A 779 -5.23 -15.64 -19.15
CA ASP A 779 -6.42 -16.29 -18.59
C ASP A 779 -6.15 -17.02 -17.26
N LYS A 780 -4.87 -17.25 -16.91
CA LYS A 780 -4.44 -17.88 -15.64
C LYS A 780 -3.80 -16.88 -14.68
N THR A 781 -4.06 -15.58 -14.88
CA THR A 781 -3.47 -14.52 -14.09
C THR A 781 -3.86 -14.60 -12.61
N THR A 782 -2.92 -14.27 -11.73
CA THR A 782 -3.17 -14.07 -10.29
C THR A 782 -3.48 -12.60 -9.95
N SER A 783 -3.40 -11.71 -10.94
CA SER A 783 -3.70 -10.29 -10.77
C SER A 783 -5.21 -10.08 -10.74
N MET A 784 -5.73 -9.51 -9.66
CA MET A 784 -7.15 -9.20 -9.52
C MET A 784 -7.60 -8.22 -10.62
N THR A 785 -6.79 -7.20 -10.92
CA THR A 785 -7.05 -6.24 -12.01
C THR A 785 -7.17 -6.95 -13.36
N ALA A 786 -6.26 -7.88 -13.67
CA ALA A 786 -6.31 -8.62 -14.93
C ALA A 786 -7.46 -9.64 -15.01
N MET A 787 -7.79 -10.32 -13.90
CA MET A 787 -8.96 -11.21 -13.85
C MET A 787 -10.25 -10.45 -14.20
N ILE A 788 -10.45 -9.27 -13.58
CA ILE A 788 -11.64 -8.46 -13.82
C ILE A 788 -11.63 -7.91 -15.26
N PHE A 789 -10.48 -7.41 -15.73
CA PHE A 789 -10.33 -6.92 -17.10
C PHE A 789 -10.70 -8.00 -18.13
N ASN A 790 -10.15 -9.21 -18.00
CA ASN A 790 -10.41 -10.31 -18.93
C ASN A 790 -11.88 -10.76 -18.93
N ALA A 791 -12.54 -10.71 -17.77
CA ALA A 791 -13.96 -11.02 -17.64
C ALA A 791 -14.85 -9.96 -18.32
N LEU A 792 -14.45 -8.68 -18.29
CA LEU A 792 -15.22 -7.56 -18.86
C LEU A 792 -14.87 -7.26 -20.32
N VAL A 793 -13.71 -7.72 -20.80
CA VAL A 793 -13.26 -7.61 -22.20
C VAL A 793 -13.06 -9.03 -22.77
N PRO A 794 -14.14 -9.72 -23.18
CA PRO A 794 -14.07 -11.10 -23.65
C PRO A 794 -13.40 -11.26 -25.02
N ASP A 795 -13.46 -10.22 -25.87
CA ASP A 795 -12.77 -10.23 -27.16
C ASP A 795 -11.25 -10.11 -26.95
N VAL A 796 -10.55 -11.22 -27.18
CA VAL A 796 -9.08 -11.32 -27.04
C VAL A 796 -8.35 -10.27 -27.88
N ASN A 797 -8.90 -9.86 -29.03
CA ASN A 797 -8.28 -8.83 -29.87
C ASN A 797 -8.32 -7.43 -29.24
N GLN A 798 -9.22 -7.23 -28.27
CA GLN A 798 -9.34 -5.99 -27.50
C GLN A 798 -8.51 -6.01 -26.21
N ARG A 799 -7.93 -7.16 -25.84
CA ARG A 799 -7.04 -7.32 -24.68
C ARG A 799 -5.62 -6.91 -25.07
N THR A 800 -5.34 -5.61 -24.93
CA THR A 800 -4.06 -4.99 -25.31
C THR A 800 -3.46 -4.25 -24.11
N PRO A 801 -2.16 -3.90 -24.14
CA PRO A 801 -1.58 -3.11 -23.06
C PRO A 801 -2.29 -1.76 -22.89
N LEU A 802 -2.67 -1.12 -24.01
CA LEU A 802 -3.29 0.19 -23.99
C LEU A 802 -4.74 0.15 -23.46
N SER A 803 -5.51 -0.91 -23.78
CA SER A 803 -6.84 -1.08 -23.18
C SER A 803 -6.75 -1.48 -21.71
N MET A 804 -5.77 -2.29 -21.29
CA MET A 804 -5.51 -2.55 -19.87
C MET A 804 -5.14 -1.27 -19.12
N MET A 805 -4.32 -0.38 -19.71
CA MET A 805 -3.98 0.92 -19.14
C MET A 805 -5.23 1.80 -18.95
N GLY A 806 -6.13 1.80 -19.93
CA GLY A 806 -7.43 2.48 -19.83
C GLY A 806 -8.32 1.90 -18.74
N PHE A 807 -8.35 0.57 -18.60
CA PHE A 807 -9.11 -0.10 -17.56
C PHE A 807 -8.59 0.23 -16.16
N ALA A 808 -7.29 0.14 -15.96
CA ALA A 808 -6.64 0.47 -14.69
C ALA A 808 -6.85 1.95 -14.30
N THR A 809 -6.78 2.86 -15.29
CA THR A 809 -7.10 4.29 -15.10
C THR A 809 -8.56 4.48 -14.71
N GLY A 810 -9.49 3.80 -15.38
CA GLY A 810 -10.92 3.86 -15.06
C GLY A 810 -11.25 3.35 -13.65
N GLN A 811 -10.66 2.22 -13.23
CA GLN A 811 -10.81 1.70 -11.86
C GLN A 811 -10.28 2.69 -10.82
N LEU A 812 -9.14 3.33 -11.12
CA LEU A 812 -8.59 4.36 -10.23
C LEU A 812 -9.51 5.56 -10.10
N LEU A 813 -10.06 6.07 -11.21
CA LEU A 813 -10.99 7.19 -11.18
C LEU A 813 -12.23 6.91 -10.34
N LEU A 814 -12.81 5.71 -10.46
CA LEU A 814 -13.92 5.27 -9.60
C LEU A 814 -13.52 5.20 -8.12
N ALA A 815 -12.35 4.65 -7.83
CA ALA A 815 -11.84 4.53 -6.46
C ALA A 815 -11.56 5.90 -5.82
N VAL A 816 -10.91 6.81 -6.56
CA VAL A 816 -10.66 8.20 -6.14
C VAL A 816 -11.97 8.92 -5.90
N ARG A 817 -12.87 8.89 -6.90
CA ARG A 817 -14.16 9.56 -6.82
C ARG A 817 -14.96 9.10 -5.61
N SER A 818 -15.03 7.80 -5.33
CA SER A 818 -15.77 7.25 -4.18
C SER A 818 -15.34 7.78 -2.81
N ARG A 819 -14.16 8.43 -2.72
CA ARG A 819 -13.58 9.00 -1.49
C ARG A 819 -13.63 10.53 -1.47
N MET A 820 -14.24 11.16 -2.48
CA MET A 820 -14.40 12.60 -2.57
C MET A 820 -15.82 13.02 -2.19
N GLU A 821 -15.95 13.87 -1.17
CA GLU A 821 -17.23 14.46 -0.77
C GLU A 821 -17.65 15.58 -1.74
N LYS A 822 -16.67 16.40 -2.15
CA LYS A 822 -16.81 17.46 -3.17
C LYS A 822 -15.83 17.20 -4.31
N VAL A 823 -16.15 17.69 -5.50
CA VAL A 823 -15.34 17.46 -6.70
C VAL A 823 -14.97 18.79 -7.33
N SER A 824 -13.68 18.97 -7.59
CA SER A 824 -13.09 20.00 -8.44
C SER A 824 -11.75 19.48 -8.96
N ALA A 825 -11.18 20.11 -9.99
CA ALA A 825 -9.83 19.81 -10.47
C ALA A 825 -8.81 19.88 -9.32
N GLU A 826 -8.83 20.95 -8.52
CA GLU A 826 -7.92 21.15 -7.39
C GLU A 826 -8.07 20.05 -6.31
N LEU A 827 -9.31 19.70 -5.93
CA LEU A 827 -9.55 18.63 -4.95
C LEU A 827 -9.11 17.27 -5.48
N PHE A 828 -9.27 17.03 -6.79
CA PHE A 828 -8.80 15.83 -7.45
C PHE A 828 -7.26 15.75 -7.43
N GLU A 829 -6.56 16.82 -7.76
CA GLU A 829 -5.10 16.89 -7.67
C GLU A 829 -4.61 16.67 -6.25
N ASN A 830 -5.16 17.43 -5.30
CA ASN A 830 -4.81 17.35 -3.88
C ASN A 830 -5.05 15.94 -3.31
N PHE A 831 -6.01 15.17 -3.83
CA PHE A 831 -6.19 13.78 -3.45
C PHE A 831 -4.92 12.94 -3.69
N PHE A 832 -4.26 13.11 -4.84
CA PHE A 832 -3.04 12.36 -5.15
C PHE A 832 -1.86 12.79 -4.28
N PHE A 833 -1.67 14.09 -4.06
CA PHE A 833 -0.54 14.61 -3.28
C PHE A 833 -0.72 14.45 -1.76
N SER A 834 -1.96 14.30 -1.27
CA SER A 834 -2.25 14.07 0.15
C SER A 834 -2.18 12.59 0.54
N ASN A 835 -2.20 11.66 -0.43
CA ASN A 835 -2.14 10.23 -0.20
C ASN A 835 -0.77 9.65 -0.59
N VAL A 836 -0.09 9.01 0.36
CA VAL A 836 1.26 8.46 0.14
C VAL A 836 1.27 7.38 -0.96
N VAL A 837 0.26 6.50 -0.97
CA VAL A 837 0.07 5.47 -2.02
C VAL A 837 -1.42 5.23 -2.19
N ILE A 838 -1.89 5.10 -3.43
CA ILE A 838 -3.26 4.73 -3.75
C ILE A 838 -3.28 3.30 -4.27
N ARG A 839 -3.97 2.41 -3.54
CA ARG A 839 -4.18 1.02 -3.94
C ARG A 839 -5.56 0.86 -4.56
N VAL A 840 -5.62 0.21 -5.71
CA VAL A 840 -6.87 -0.22 -6.37
C VAL A 840 -6.68 -1.66 -6.80
N ASP A 841 -7.47 -2.55 -6.22
CA ASP A 841 -7.27 -3.99 -6.32
C ASP A 841 -5.81 -4.36 -5.93
N ASP A 842 -5.04 -4.91 -6.86
CA ASP A 842 -3.63 -5.26 -6.71
C ASP A 842 -2.67 -4.22 -7.32
N MET A 843 -3.18 -3.17 -7.97
CA MET A 843 -2.39 -2.06 -8.51
C MET A 843 -2.06 -1.02 -7.43
N LEU A 844 -0.84 -0.49 -7.47
CA LEU A 844 -0.33 0.54 -6.55
C LEU A 844 0.16 1.77 -7.33
N TYR A 845 -0.35 2.94 -6.94
CA TYR A 845 0.03 4.23 -7.53
C TYR A 845 0.68 5.15 -6.49
N GLY A 846 1.79 5.80 -6.84
CA GLY A 846 2.50 6.78 -6.02
C GLY A 846 3.82 6.27 -5.40
N SER A 847 4.53 7.04 -4.60
CA SER A 847 4.11 8.31 -3.99
C SER A 847 4.17 9.52 -4.92
N PHE A 848 3.19 10.40 -4.77
CA PHE A 848 3.18 11.75 -5.36
C PHE A 848 3.70 12.73 -4.31
N ILE A 849 4.61 13.62 -4.69
CA ILE A 849 5.18 14.65 -3.80
C ILE A 849 4.97 16.01 -4.45
N ASP A 850 4.32 16.91 -3.71
CA ASP A 850 4.08 18.28 -4.18
C ASP A 850 5.42 19.03 -4.24
N GLY A 851 5.67 19.72 -5.36
CA GLY A 851 6.92 20.43 -5.60
C GLY A 851 7.14 21.60 -4.64
N ASP A 852 6.04 22.23 -4.20
CA ASP A 852 6.07 23.37 -3.27
C ASP A 852 6.40 22.96 -1.83
N ALA A 853 6.27 21.68 -1.50
CA ALA A 853 6.51 21.15 -0.15
C ALA A 853 7.99 20.84 0.14
N CYS A 854 8.89 21.03 -0.84
CA CYS A 854 10.32 20.74 -0.68
C CYS A 854 11.18 22.01 -0.59
N PRO A 855 12.29 21.98 0.17
CA PRO A 855 13.34 22.97 0.05
C PRO A 855 13.89 22.98 -1.39
N VAL A 856 13.97 24.17 -2.01
CA VAL A 856 14.59 24.36 -3.32
C VAL A 856 16.01 23.81 -3.27
N THR A 857 16.34 22.86 -4.15
CA THR A 857 17.71 22.34 -4.27
C THR A 857 18.61 23.39 -4.92
N GLU A 858 19.88 23.49 -4.52
CA GLU A 858 20.87 24.41 -5.14
C GLU A 858 21.00 24.21 -6.66
N SER A 859 20.64 23.03 -7.19
CA SER A 859 20.65 22.74 -8.62
C SER A 859 19.47 23.32 -9.39
N GLY A 860 18.48 23.96 -8.73
CA GLY A 860 17.23 24.39 -9.36
C GLY A 860 16.39 23.22 -9.88
N ALA A 861 16.67 21.99 -9.43
CA ALA A 861 15.92 20.80 -9.83
C ALA A 861 14.58 20.80 -9.10
N GLU A 862 13.48 20.71 -9.87
CA GLU A 862 12.12 20.56 -9.35
C GLU A 862 12.06 19.34 -8.41
N CYS A 863 11.76 19.56 -7.13
CA CYS A 863 11.67 18.48 -6.14
C CYS A 863 10.39 17.65 -6.30
N GLY A 864 9.36 18.22 -6.92
CA GLY A 864 8.06 17.59 -7.08
C GLY A 864 8.18 16.24 -7.79
N ARG A 865 7.54 15.22 -7.23
CA ARG A 865 7.54 13.86 -7.80
C ARG A 865 6.15 13.50 -8.25
N ASN A 866 6.05 13.10 -9.51
CA ASN A 866 4.82 12.61 -10.10
C ASN A 866 5.10 11.29 -10.83
N TYR A 867 5.60 10.34 -10.04
CA TYR A 867 5.98 9.01 -10.47
C TYR A 867 4.93 8.01 -9.96
N GLY A 868 3.72 8.04 -10.55
CA GLY A 868 2.64 7.19 -10.07
C GLY A 868 2.86 5.70 -10.34
N ALA A 869 3.62 5.32 -11.37
CA ALA A 869 3.89 3.91 -11.61
C ALA A 869 4.84 3.31 -10.57
N THR A 870 4.42 2.23 -9.93
CA THR A 870 5.24 1.41 -9.03
C THR A 870 5.36 0.00 -9.58
N GLN A 871 6.19 -0.84 -8.94
CA GLN A 871 6.29 -2.27 -9.29
C GLN A 871 6.58 -2.50 -10.78
N ILE A 872 7.49 -1.71 -11.33
CA ILE A 872 7.86 -1.75 -12.74
C ILE A 872 8.75 -2.96 -12.96
N SER A 873 8.34 -3.83 -13.87
CA SER A 873 9.04 -5.05 -14.27
C SER A 873 9.56 -4.93 -15.69
N VAL A 874 10.59 -5.72 -16.03
CA VAL A 874 11.21 -5.71 -17.37
C VAL A 874 10.81 -6.98 -18.09
N TRP A 875 10.13 -6.84 -19.24
CA TRP A 875 9.58 -7.95 -19.99
C TRP A 875 10.22 -8.05 -21.37
N PRO A 876 10.44 -9.27 -21.88
CA PRO A 876 10.63 -9.49 -23.30
C PRO A 876 9.27 -9.43 -24.01
N LEU A 877 9.25 -9.04 -25.30
CA LEU A 877 8.06 -9.08 -26.15
C LEU A 877 7.48 -10.50 -26.25
N ALA A 878 8.33 -11.53 -26.23
CA ALA A 878 7.91 -12.92 -26.14
C ALA A 878 6.93 -13.18 -24.98
N ARG A 879 7.09 -12.47 -23.84
CA ARG A 879 6.15 -12.55 -22.72
C ARG A 879 4.85 -11.82 -22.98
N ALA A 880 4.88 -10.66 -23.60
CA ALA A 880 3.66 -9.95 -24.00
C ALA A 880 2.79 -10.79 -24.96
N LEU A 881 3.40 -11.62 -25.81
CA LEU A 881 2.72 -12.51 -26.74
C LEU A 881 2.29 -13.84 -26.09
N ASN A 882 3.06 -14.34 -25.11
CA ASN A 882 2.80 -15.57 -24.40
C ASN A 882 3.04 -15.40 -22.87
N PRO A 883 1.99 -15.40 -22.04
CA PRO A 883 2.12 -15.17 -20.60
C PRO A 883 2.95 -16.23 -19.86
N ALA A 884 3.17 -17.41 -20.46
CA ALA A 884 4.00 -18.46 -19.88
C ALA A 884 5.50 -18.11 -19.86
N VAL A 885 5.94 -17.14 -20.65
CA VAL A 885 7.34 -16.68 -20.66
C VAL A 885 7.61 -15.85 -19.40
N PRO A 886 8.69 -16.12 -18.64
CA PRO A 886 9.00 -15.40 -17.41
C PRO A 886 9.42 -13.94 -17.70
N VAL A 887 9.34 -13.09 -16.67
CA VAL A 887 9.88 -11.73 -16.71
C VAL A 887 11.41 -11.76 -16.71
N LEU A 888 12.06 -10.79 -17.36
CA LEU A 888 13.53 -10.64 -17.32
C LEU A 888 14.00 -10.05 -16.00
N SER A 889 13.20 -9.15 -15.42
CA SER A 889 13.42 -8.58 -14.10
C SER A 889 12.11 -8.46 -13.34
N HIS A 890 12.11 -8.89 -12.08
CA HIS A 890 10.96 -8.75 -11.19
C HIS A 890 10.60 -7.27 -10.97
N ALA A 891 9.35 -7.05 -10.58
CA ALA A 891 8.81 -5.73 -10.31
C ALA A 891 9.61 -4.98 -9.23
N VAL A 892 10.04 -3.75 -9.54
CA VAL A 892 10.72 -2.85 -8.61
C VAL A 892 10.11 -1.46 -8.67
N THR A 893 10.07 -0.77 -7.54
CA THR A 893 9.76 0.67 -7.50
C THR A 893 11.09 1.43 -7.54
N PRO A 894 11.42 2.15 -8.63
CA PRO A 894 12.70 2.85 -8.75
C PRO A 894 12.77 4.03 -7.77
N SER A 895 13.94 4.26 -7.14
CA SER A 895 14.14 5.42 -6.26
C SER A 895 14.19 6.75 -7.03
N MET A 896 14.48 6.70 -8.33
CA MET A 896 14.70 7.86 -9.18
C MET A 896 15.84 8.77 -8.68
N GLU A 897 16.80 8.20 -7.95
CA GLU A 897 18.00 8.90 -7.46
C GLU A 897 19.18 8.61 -8.38
N TYR A 898 19.58 9.61 -9.15
CA TYR A 898 20.75 9.52 -10.04
C TYR A 898 22.03 9.68 -9.23
N ARG A 899 22.92 8.69 -9.32
CA ARG A 899 24.27 8.80 -8.76
C ARG A 899 25.17 9.31 -9.88
N ARG A 900 25.56 10.58 -9.79
CA ARG A 900 26.71 11.01 -10.59
C ARG A 900 27.92 10.25 -10.09
N PRO A 901 28.76 9.68 -10.98
CA PRO A 901 30.08 9.25 -10.57
C PRO A 901 30.79 10.50 -10.04
N VAL A 902 30.83 10.66 -8.72
CA VAL A 902 31.75 11.61 -8.07
C VAL A 902 33.10 11.26 -8.67
N GLY A 903 33.73 12.22 -9.35
CA GLY A 903 34.97 12.04 -10.09
C GLY A 903 36.09 11.49 -9.19
N ARG A 904 36.02 10.20 -8.86
CA ARG A 904 37.05 9.43 -8.20
C ARG A 904 38.04 8.87 -9.20
N ARG A 905 37.85 9.15 -10.49
CA ARG A 905 38.98 9.16 -11.42
C ARG A 905 39.70 10.49 -11.23
N LEU A 906 40.77 10.44 -10.44
CA LEU A 906 41.82 11.45 -10.44
C LEU A 906 42.14 11.77 -11.91
N THR A 907 42.05 13.04 -12.30
CA THR A 907 42.51 13.47 -13.62
C THR A 907 43.96 13.00 -13.85
N ALA A 908 44.42 12.82 -15.08
CA ALA A 908 45.79 12.35 -15.33
C ALA A 908 46.85 13.18 -14.57
N ARG A 909 46.63 14.49 -14.41
CA ARG A 909 47.48 15.36 -13.57
C ARG A 909 47.38 15.07 -12.07
N GLN A 910 46.18 14.80 -11.54
CA GLN A 910 46.01 14.40 -10.15
C GLN A 910 46.54 12.99 -9.89
N LEU A 911 46.40 12.05 -10.84
CA LEU A 911 47.00 10.72 -10.74
C LEU A 911 48.52 10.82 -10.78
N ILE A 912 49.09 11.64 -11.68
CA ILE A 912 50.53 11.93 -11.68
C ILE A 912 50.94 12.60 -10.37
N GLY A 913 50.15 13.55 -9.84
CA GLY A 913 50.42 14.18 -8.55
C GLY A 913 50.37 13.19 -7.38
N VAL A 914 49.41 12.25 -7.39
CA VAL A 914 49.32 11.17 -6.40
C VAL A 914 50.47 10.19 -6.59
N ILE A 915 50.85 9.81 -7.81
CA ILE A 915 51.97 8.90 -8.07
C ILE A 915 53.29 9.57 -7.67
N VAL A 916 53.56 10.79 -8.12
CA VAL A 916 54.77 11.56 -7.75
C VAL A 916 54.79 11.82 -6.26
N GLY A 917 53.65 12.20 -5.67
CA GLY A 917 53.51 12.38 -4.23
C GLY A 917 53.70 11.08 -3.46
N SER A 918 53.23 9.95 -3.98
CA SER A 918 53.41 8.62 -3.39
C SER A 918 54.83 8.11 -3.55
N VAL A 919 55.50 8.40 -4.68
CA VAL A 919 56.92 8.05 -4.90
C VAL A 919 57.81 8.96 -4.06
N ALA A 920 57.52 10.26 -3.96
CA ALA A 920 58.22 11.18 -3.08
C ALA A 920 57.97 10.82 -1.62
N ALA A 921 56.74 10.50 -1.23
CA ALA A 921 56.41 10.00 0.10
C ALA A 921 57.04 8.63 0.35
N ALA A 922 57.12 7.74 -0.63
CA ALA A 922 57.78 6.45 -0.49
C ALA A 922 59.30 6.61 -0.42
N LEU A 923 59.91 7.55 -1.14
CA LEU A 923 61.33 7.87 -1.03
C LEU A 923 61.65 8.59 0.28
N LEU A 924 60.81 9.53 0.71
CA LEU A 924 60.88 10.13 2.04
C LEU A 924 60.62 9.09 3.13
N LEU A 925 59.71 8.15 2.92
CA LEU A 925 59.42 7.05 3.82
C LEU A 925 60.56 6.04 3.80
N ILE A 926 61.22 5.77 2.68
CA ILE A 926 62.41 4.91 2.60
C ILE A 926 63.58 5.61 3.26
N ALA A 927 63.79 6.91 3.03
CA ALA A 927 64.81 7.69 3.72
C ALA A 927 64.52 7.79 5.21
N LEU A 928 63.26 8.00 5.60
CA LEU A 928 62.79 7.97 6.98
C LEU A 928 62.85 6.56 7.56
N ILE A 929 62.60 5.50 6.79
CA ILE A 929 62.72 4.11 7.22
C ILE A 929 64.19 3.74 7.32
N LEU A 930 65.09 4.22 6.47
CA LEU A 930 66.53 3.99 6.59
C LEU A 930 67.11 4.80 7.75
N PHE A 931 66.64 6.03 7.95
CA PHE A 931 66.97 6.89 9.09
C PHE A 931 66.40 6.30 10.40
N LEU A 932 65.14 5.88 10.40
CA LEU A 932 64.50 5.19 11.51
C LEU A 932 65.12 3.81 11.70
N LEU A 933 65.48 3.03 10.68
CA LEU A 933 66.16 1.74 10.85
C LEU A 933 67.59 1.93 11.37
N HIS A 934 68.23 3.06 11.07
CA HIS A 934 69.48 3.44 11.71
C HIS A 934 69.27 3.79 13.20
N PHE A 935 68.15 4.42 13.57
CA PHE A 935 67.79 4.73 14.97
C PHE A 935 67.00 3.63 15.72
N CYS A 936 66.41 2.66 15.03
CA CYS A 936 65.57 1.59 15.58
C CYS A 936 66.38 0.31 15.83
N ARG A 937 67.70 0.32 15.56
CA ARG A 937 68.58 -0.81 15.84
C ARG A 937 68.69 -1.18 17.33
N ASP A 938 68.28 -0.28 18.23
CA ASP A 938 68.24 -0.54 19.68
C ASP A 938 66.81 -0.75 20.23
N SER A 939 65.79 -0.93 19.37
CA SER A 939 64.44 -1.20 19.89
C SER A 939 64.37 -2.63 20.42
N ARG A 940 64.17 -2.76 21.73
CA ARG A 940 63.80 -4.02 22.40
C ARG A 940 62.77 -4.80 21.60
N ASP A 941 63.05 -6.08 21.33
CA ASP A 941 62.09 -6.97 20.66
C ASP A 941 60.92 -7.31 21.60
N ASN A 942 59.96 -6.39 21.63
CA ASN A 942 58.74 -6.54 22.40
C ASN A 942 57.90 -7.74 21.94
N ALA A 943 58.18 -8.44 20.83
CA ALA A 943 57.45 -9.66 20.48
C ALA A 943 57.74 -10.80 21.47
N ASN A 944 58.98 -10.86 21.98
CA ASN A 944 59.44 -11.86 22.93
C ASN A 944 59.04 -11.56 24.38
N ALA A 945 58.68 -10.31 24.69
CA ALA A 945 58.20 -9.92 26.01
C ALA A 945 56.97 -10.75 26.44
N PRO A 946 56.98 -11.37 27.63
CA PRO A 946 55.77 -11.79 28.30
C PRO A 946 54.87 -10.57 28.57
N LYS A 947 53.65 -10.58 28.06
CA LYS A 947 52.72 -9.43 28.13
C LYS A 947 51.45 -9.72 28.92
N GLU A 948 51.08 -11.00 28.97
CA GLU A 948 49.83 -11.42 29.58
C GLU A 948 50.02 -11.45 31.10
N ARG A 949 49.16 -10.72 31.82
CA ARG A 949 49.30 -10.53 33.27
C ARG A 949 48.89 -11.77 34.06
N THR A 950 48.12 -12.66 33.44
CA THR A 950 47.66 -13.92 34.03
C THR A 950 48.65 -15.05 33.86
N ASP A 951 49.62 -14.93 32.95
CA ASP A 951 50.59 -15.97 32.69
C ASP A 951 51.82 -15.79 33.60
N PRO A 952 52.31 -16.86 34.26
CA PRO A 952 53.56 -16.80 35.01
C PRO A 952 54.72 -16.39 34.11
N VAL A 953 55.53 -15.46 34.58
CA VAL A 953 56.75 -15.00 33.91
C VAL A 953 57.95 -15.57 34.65
N THR A 954 58.96 -16.04 33.91
CA THR A 954 60.25 -16.39 34.50
C THR A 954 61.19 -15.20 34.36
N LEU A 955 61.64 -14.66 35.49
CA LEU A 955 62.59 -13.56 35.56
C LEU A 955 63.97 -14.10 35.93
N VAL A 956 64.98 -13.60 35.21
CA VAL A 956 66.39 -13.88 35.43
C VAL A 956 67.08 -12.56 35.74
N PHE A 957 67.77 -12.51 36.88
CA PHE A 957 68.72 -11.45 37.20
C PHE A 957 70.13 -12.01 37.07
N THR A 958 71.01 -11.23 36.47
CA THR A 958 72.45 -11.53 36.38
C THR A 958 73.25 -10.35 36.91
N ASP A 959 74.45 -10.61 37.41
CA ASP A 959 75.41 -9.57 37.81
C ASP A 959 76.84 -10.14 37.79
N ILE A 960 77.86 -9.31 37.58
CA ILE A 960 79.25 -9.77 37.67
C ILE A 960 79.68 -9.72 39.13
N GLU A 961 80.19 -10.83 39.65
CA GLU A 961 80.73 -10.85 41.00
C GLU A 961 81.90 -9.88 41.15
N SER A 962 81.89 -9.10 42.24
CA SER A 962 82.98 -8.20 42.59
C SER A 962 83.32 -7.18 41.48
N SER A 963 82.35 -6.79 40.65
CA SER A 963 82.58 -5.92 39.50
C SER A 963 83.28 -4.62 39.85
N THR A 964 82.88 -3.97 40.95
CA THR A 964 83.54 -2.74 41.45
C THR A 964 85.01 -2.98 41.83
N ALA A 965 85.32 -4.13 42.44
CA ALA A 965 86.70 -4.48 42.79
C ALA A 965 87.52 -4.83 41.54
N LEU A 966 86.91 -5.49 40.54
CA LEU A 966 87.55 -5.73 39.24
C LEU A 966 87.85 -4.42 38.52
N TRP A 967 86.93 -3.46 38.50
CA TRP A 967 87.18 -2.12 37.94
C TRP A 967 88.36 -1.42 38.62
N ALA A 968 88.55 -1.59 39.94
CA ALA A 968 89.70 -1.04 40.65
C ALA A 968 91.00 -1.81 40.38
N ALA A 969 90.93 -3.14 40.23
CA ALA A 969 92.10 -4.00 40.04
C ALA A 969 92.60 -4.04 38.59
N CYS A 970 91.70 -3.97 37.61
CA CYS A 970 92.00 -4.12 36.20
C CYS A 970 91.18 -3.14 35.30
N PRO A 971 91.28 -1.82 35.52
CA PRO A 971 90.48 -0.81 34.82
C PRO A 971 90.67 -0.78 33.30
N GLU A 972 91.85 -1.20 32.80
CA GLU A 972 92.17 -1.17 31.37
C GLU A 972 91.44 -2.26 30.56
N VAL A 973 91.16 -3.41 31.17
CA VAL A 973 90.53 -4.56 30.47
C VAL A 973 89.01 -4.64 30.71
N MET A 974 88.52 -4.06 31.81
CA MET A 974 87.12 -4.13 32.19
C MET A 974 86.14 -3.51 31.17
N PRO A 975 86.42 -2.39 30.49
CA PRO A 975 85.52 -1.84 29.47
C PRO A 975 85.21 -2.84 28.36
N ASP A 976 86.24 -3.47 27.80
CA ASP A 976 86.10 -4.44 26.70
C ASP A 976 85.51 -5.77 27.21
N ALA A 977 85.88 -6.19 28.43
CA ALA A 977 85.30 -7.37 29.06
C ALA A 977 83.79 -7.21 29.32
N VAL A 978 83.35 -6.06 29.85
CA VAL A 978 81.92 -5.78 30.09
C VAL A 978 81.16 -5.66 28.77
N ALA A 979 81.74 -5.01 27.74
CA ALA A 979 81.13 -4.94 26.41
C ALA A 979 80.97 -6.33 25.78
N THR A 980 81.97 -7.20 25.95
CA THR A 980 81.93 -8.59 25.50
C THR A 980 80.89 -9.40 26.27
N HIS A 981 80.83 -9.25 27.60
CA HIS A 981 79.79 -9.83 28.46
C HIS A 981 78.38 -9.41 27.99
N HIS A 982 78.14 -8.12 27.72
CA HIS A 982 76.86 -7.62 27.19
C HIS A 982 76.50 -8.27 25.85
N ARG A 983 77.47 -8.36 24.93
CA ARG A 983 77.28 -8.95 23.60
C ARG A 983 76.90 -10.43 23.67
N LEU A 984 77.59 -11.21 24.52
CA LEU A 984 77.33 -12.64 24.68
C LEU A 984 75.94 -12.89 25.29
N ILE A 985 75.57 -12.15 26.34
CA ILE A 985 74.24 -12.27 26.96
C ILE A 985 73.14 -11.91 25.95
N ARG A 986 73.28 -10.82 25.21
CA ARG A 986 72.30 -10.41 24.18
C ARG A 986 72.13 -11.44 23.06
N SER A 987 73.22 -12.10 22.68
CA SER A 987 73.17 -13.23 21.73
C SER A 987 72.31 -14.38 22.27
N LEU A 988 72.46 -14.72 23.55
CA LEU A 988 71.68 -15.79 24.19
C LEU A 988 70.21 -15.40 24.41
N ILE A 989 69.93 -14.16 24.80
CA ILE A 989 68.55 -13.63 24.89
C ILE A 989 67.83 -13.80 23.55
N THR A 990 68.52 -13.47 22.45
CA THR A 990 67.99 -13.64 21.09
C THR A 990 67.80 -15.12 20.73
N LYS A 991 68.81 -15.96 21.01
CA LYS A 991 68.78 -17.41 20.74
C LYS A 991 67.59 -18.11 21.40
N TYR A 992 67.31 -17.79 22.66
CA TYR A 992 66.24 -18.41 23.45
C TYR A 992 64.91 -17.64 23.40
N ARG A 993 64.82 -16.58 22.58
CA ARG A 993 63.63 -15.72 22.42
C ARG A 993 63.11 -15.19 23.77
N CYS A 994 64.04 -14.81 24.64
CA CYS A 994 63.73 -14.08 25.86
C CYS A 994 63.75 -12.57 25.61
N TYR A 995 63.43 -11.79 26.63
CA TYR A 995 63.26 -10.36 26.55
C TYR A 995 64.17 -9.63 27.55
N GLU A 996 65.06 -8.77 27.07
CA GLU A 996 65.88 -7.88 27.91
C GLU A 996 64.99 -6.76 28.49
N VAL A 997 64.77 -6.76 29.81
CA VAL A 997 63.90 -5.80 30.53
C VAL A 997 64.64 -4.52 30.90
N LYS A 998 65.92 -4.61 31.26
CA LYS A 998 66.87 -3.52 31.46
C LYS A 998 68.24 -4.06 31.81
N THR A 999 69.25 -3.26 31.50
CA THR A 999 70.63 -3.46 31.94
C THR A 999 70.98 -2.27 32.81
N ILE A 1000 71.47 -2.51 34.02
CA ILE A 1000 71.93 -1.47 34.95
C ILE A 1000 73.39 -1.79 35.28
N GLY A 1001 74.31 -1.03 34.69
CA GLY A 1001 75.73 -1.36 34.75
C GLY A 1001 76.03 -2.69 34.05
N ASP A 1002 76.53 -3.65 34.81
CA ASP A 1002 76.80 -5.03 34.42
C ASP A 1002 75.64 -5.98 34.71
N SER A 1003 74.59 -5.55 35.41
CA SER A 1003 73.45 -6.41 35.72
C SER A 1003 72.43 -6.45 34.59
N PHE A 1004 71.94 -7.65 34.21
CA PHE A 1004 70.80 -7.82 33.32
C PHE A 1004 69.57 -8.29 34.08
N MET A 1005 68.43 -7.69 33.74
CA MET A 1005 67.10 -8.23 34.02
C MET A 1005 66.50 -8.78 32.72
N ILE A 1006 66.17 -10.07 32.71
CA ILE A 1006 65.66 -10.79 31.53
C ILE A 1006 64.32 -11.45 31.90
N ALA A 1007 63.33 -11.32 31.02
CA ALA A 1007 62.03 -11.97 31.14
C ALA A 1007 61.84 -13.03 30.06
N CYS A 1008 61.42 -14.23 30.46
CA CYS A 1008 61.17 -15.34 29.55
C CYS A 1008 59.74 -15.86 29.74
N LYS A 1009 59.07 -16.18 28.62
CA LYS A 1009 57.73 -16.82 28.63
C LYS A 1009 57.80 -18.29 29.07
N SER A 1010 58.95 -18.93 28.84
CA SER A 1010 59.21 -20.34 29.20
C SER A 1010 60.31 -20.39 30.25
N VAL A 1011 60.05 -21.11 31.34
CA VAL A 1011 61.05 -21.38 32.38
C VAL A 1011 62.19 -22.26 31.85
N PHE A 1012 61.89 -23.22 30.98
CA PHE A 1012 62.93 -24.04 30.34
C PHE A 1012 63.85 -23.21 29.46
N ALA A 1013 63.31 -22.28 28.67
CA ALA A 1013 64.14 -21.35 27.89
C ALA A 1013 65.05 -20.48 28.79
N ALA A 1014 64.55 -20.03 29.95
CA ALA A 1014 65.34 -19.29 30.93
C ALA A 1014 66.48 -20.14 31.50
N VAL A 1015 66.19 -21.38 31.92
CA VAL A 1015 67.19 -22.32 32.47
C VAL A 1015 68.24 -22.67 31.42
N GLN A 1016 67.84 -22.87 30.17
CA GLN A 1016 68.76 -23.13 29.05
C GLN A 1016 69.66 -21.93 28.76
N LEU A 1017 69.09 -20.72 28.76
CA LEU A 1017 69.83 -19.47 28.56
C LEU A 1017 70.93 -19.31 29.61
N VAL A 1018 70.60 -19.49 30.90
CA VAL A 1018 71.57 -19.29 31.99
C VAL A 1018 72.59 -20.42 32.08
N ARG A 1019 72.21 -21.65 31.67
CA ARG A 1019 73.15 -22.76 31.52
C ARG A 1019 74.20 -22.46 30.45
N GLU A 1020 73.76 -22.08 29.25
CA GLU A 1020 74.66 -21.77 28.14
C GLU A 1020 75.46 -20.50 28.41
N LEU A 1021 74.92 -19.53 29.16
CA LEU A 1021 75.65 -18.34 29.61
C LEU A 1021 76.93 -18.75 30.35
N GLN A 1022 76.83 -19.62 31.34
CA GLN A 1022 77.99 -20.07 32.12
C GLN A 1022 79.01 -20.83 31.26
N GLN A 1023 78.54 -21.61 30.28
CA GLN A 1023 79.38 -22.41 29.39
C GLN A 1023 80.09 -21.55 28.34
N VAL A 1024 79.38 -20.58 27.75
CA VAL A 1024 79.94 -19.63 26.78
C VAL A 1024 81.00 -18.77 27.43
N PHE A 1025 80.78 -18.32 28.67
CA PHE A 1025 81.77 -17.52 29.40
C PHE A 1025 83.05 -18.31 29.68
N LEU A 1026 82.92 -19.59 30.03
CA LEU A 1026 84.05 -20.50 30.21
C LEU A 1026 84.83 -20.73 28.91
N GLN A 1027 84.12 -20.92 27.79
CA GLN A 1027 84.72 -21.21 26.48
C GLN A 1027 85.23 -19.96 25.75
N HIS A 1028 84.85 -18.76 26.19
CA HIS A 1028 85.22 -17.53 25.53
C HIS A 1028 86.68 -17.18 25.78
N ASP A 1029 87.40 -16.82 24.72
CA ASP A 1029 88.73 -16.23 24.86
C ASP A 1029 88.59 -14.75 25.27
N TRP A 1030 88.81 -14.48 26.55
CA TRP A 1030 88.80 -13.12 27.12
C TRP A 1030 90.04 -12.31 26.72
N GLY A 1031 91.02 -12.91 26.06
CA GLY A 1031 92.26 -12.26 25.60
C GLY A 1031 93.22 -11.87 26.72
N THR A 1032 92.94 -12.22 27.97
CA THR A 1032 93.73 -11.85 29.15
C THR A 1032 93.48 -12.81 30.32
N SER A 1033 94.50 -13.07 31.14
CA SER A 1033 94.37 -13.77 32.43
C SER A 1033 94.19 -12.82 33.61
N VAL A 1034 94.31 -11.50 33.38
CA VAL A 1034 94.34 -10.48 34.47
C VAL A 1034 93.07 -10.50 35.33
N ILE A 1035 91.93 -10.88 34.74
CA ILE A 1035 90.66 -11.01 35.46
C ILE A 1035 90.70 -12.21 36.42
N ASP A 1036 91.19 -13.36 35.94
CA ASP A 1036 91.38 -14.55 36.77
C ASP A 1036 92.38 -14.28 37.91
N ASP A 1037 93.51 -13.63 37.60
CA ASP A 1037 94.52 -13.23 38.58
C ASP A 1037 93.95 -12.30 39.66
N ALA A 1038 92.99 -11.44 39.30
CA ALA A 1038 92.29 -10.57 40.24
C ALA A 1038 91.36 -11.36 41.18
N TYR A 1039 90.58 -12.31 40.65
CA TYR A 1039 89.75 -13.19 41.49
C TYR A 1039 90.60 -14.03 42.46
N HIS A 1040 91.73 -14.59 42.01
CA HIS A 1040 92.67 -15.28 42.89
C HIS A 1040 93.13 -14.41 44.06
N LYS A 1041 93.50 -13.14 43.79
CA LYS A 1041 93.90 -12.19 44.84
C LYS A 1041 92.76 -11.84 45.80
N PHE A 1042 91.54 -11.70 45.30
CA PHE A 1042 90.37 -11.40 46.14
C PHE A 1042 90.06 -12.56 47.08
N GLU A 1043 90.09 -13.79 46.59
CA GLU A 1043 89.83 -14.99 47.38
C GLU A 1043 90.94 -15.26 48.41
N GLU A 1044 92.22 -15.12 48.05
CA GLU A 1044 93.33 -15.23 49.04
C GLU A 1044 93.30 -14.09 50.06
N GLY A 1045 92.94 -12.87 49.63
CA GLY A 1045 92.72 -11.75 50.55
C GLY A 1045 91.64 -12.06 51.58
N ARG A 1046 90.50 -12.62 51.14
CA ARG A 1046 89.42 -13.02 52.03
C ARG A 1046 89.81 -14.16 52.97
N ALA A 1047 90.56 -15.16 52.50
CA ALA A 1047 91.05 -16.24 53.36
C ALA A 1047 92.11 -15.79 54.38
N GLY A 1048 92.75 -14.63 54.16
CA GLY A 1048 93.60 -13.97 55.15
C GLY A 1048 92.82 -13.20 56.21
N GLU A 1049 91.60 -12.76 55.91
CA GLU A 1049 90.72 -11.99 56.82
C GLU A 1049 89.75 -12.89 57.59
N ASP A 1050 89.31 -14.00 56.99
CA ASP A 1050 88.33 -14.94 57.51
C ASP A 1050 88.94 -16.37 57.46
N GLU A 1051 89.41 -16.87 58.60
CA GLU A 1051 90.03 -18.20 58.69
C GLU A 1051 89.07 -19.35 58.33
N GLU A 1052 87.75 -19.13 58.41
CA GLU A 1052 86.72 -20.11 58.04
C GLU A 1052 86.47 -20.13 56.53
N TYR A 1053 86.85 -19.06 55.82
CA TYR A 1053 86.68 -18.96 54.37
C TYR A 1053 87.72 -19.82 53.63
N VAL A 1054 87.24 -20.87 52.98
CA VAL A 1054 88.04 -21.68 52.05
C VAL A 1054 87.90 -21.10 50.64
N PRO A 1055 89.00 -20.62 50.01
CA PRO A 1055 88.98 -20.17 48.63
C PRO A 1055 88.47 -21.26 47.68
N PRO A 1056 87.36 -21.05 46.97
CA PRO A 1056 86.81 -22.05 46.06
C PRO A 1056 87.71 -22.27 44.83
N THR A 1057 88.45 -21.26 44.40
CA THR A 1057 89.25 -21.32 43.16
C THR A 1057 90.72 -20.99 43.34
N ALA A 1058 91.07 -20.11 44.29
CA ALA A 1058 92.43 -19.56 44.34
C ALA A 1058 93.53 -20.57 44.65
N ARG A 1059 93.17 -21.69 45.30
CA ARG A 1059 94.06 -22.79 45.68
C ARG A 1059 93.90 -24.05 44.80
N LEU A 1060 93.16 -23.94 43.70
CA LEU A 1060 93.07 -25.03 42.71
C LEU A 1060 94.37 -25.14 41.91
N ASP A 1061 94.68 -26.36 41.46
CA ASP A 1061 95.72 -26.57 40.44
C ASP A 1061 95.31 -25.91 39.12
N ASP A 1062 96.26 -25.27 38.42
CA ASP A 1062 96.04 -24.56 37.15
C ASP A 1062 95.26 -25.39 36.12
N ALA A 1063 95.50 -26.72 36.06
CA ALA A 1063 94.81 -27.59 35.11
C ALA A 1063 93.32 -27.75 35.47
N VAL A 1064 92.99 -27.81 36.76
CA VAL A 1064 91.61 -27.87 37.26
C VAL A 1064 90.94 -26.50 37.10
N TYR A 1065 91.66 -25.41 37.40
CA TYR A 1065 91.14 -24.05 37.25
C TYR A 1065 90.65 -23.80 35.83
N ARG A 1066 91.48 -24.04 34.81
CA ARG A 1066 91.13 -23.79 33.39
C ARG A 1066 89.97 -24.65 32.86
N GLN A 1067 89.66 -25.77 33.51
CA GLN A 1067 88.50 -26.60 33.13
C GLN A 1067 87.18 -26.04 33.66
N CYS A 1068 87.21 -25.27 34.74
CA CYS A 1068 86.01 -24.80 35.43
C CYS A 1068 85.83 -23.27 35.36
N TRP A 1069 86.91 -22.50 35.20
CA TRP A 1069 86.93 -21.04 35.34
C TRP A 1069 87.78 -20.37 34.25
N ASN A 1070 87.28 -19.25 33.74
CA ASN A 1070 87.94 -18.40 32.75
C ASN A 1070 87.22 -17.04 32.67
N GLY A 1071 87.92 -15.94 32.95
CA GLY A 1071 87.43 -14.57 32.83
C GLY A 1071 86.32 -14.17 33.81
N LEU A 1072 85.34 -13.39 33.33
CA LEU A 1072 84.29 -12.81 34.18
C LEU A 1072 83.37 -13.88 34.78
N ARG A 1073 83.03 -13.74 36.07
CA ARG A 1073 82.16 -14.67 36.79
C ARG A 1073 80.81 -14.03 37.06
N VAL A 1074 79.77 -14.51 36.39
CA VAL A 1074 78.41 -13.97 36.49
C VAL A 1074 77.59 -14.81 37.47
N ARG A 1075 76.98 -14.17 38.46
CA ARG A 1075 75.99 -14.81 39.35
C ARG A 1075 74.59 -14.63 38.76
N VAL A 1076 73.73 -15.62 38.95
CA VAL A 1076 72.41 -15.65 38.33
C VAL A 1076 71.33 -16.15 39.29
N GLY A 1077 70.21 -15.45 39.35
CA GLY A 1077 69.02 -15.85 40.10
C GLY A 1077 67.79 -15.95 39.22
N VAL A 1078 67.04 -17.05 39.36
CA VAL A 1078 65.86 -17.35 38.54
C VAL A 1078 64.64 -17.65 39.40
N HIS A 1079 63.55 -16.94 39.13
CA HIS A 1079 62.26 -17.16 39.78
C HIS A 1079 61.10 -17.04 38.78
N THR A 1080 60.07 -17.86 38.98
CA THR A 1080 58.87 -17.90 38.16
C THR A 1080 57.65 -17.54 38.98
N GLY A 1081 56.84 -16.61 38.48
CA GLY A 1081 55.63 -16.15 39.18
C GLY A 1081 54.89 -15.05 38.41
N LEU A 1082 53.80 -14.56 38.99
CA LEU A 1082 53.02 -13.46 38.41
C LEU A 1082 53.69 -12.11 38.66
N CYS A 1083 53.65 -11.23 37.65
CA CYS A 1083 54.21 -9.88 37.74
C CYS A 1083 53.14 -8.83 37.41
N ASP A 1084 53.28 -7.63 37.97
CA ASP A 1084 52.63 -6.45 37.40
C ASP A 1084 53.43 -6.00 36.17
N ILE A 1085 52.94 -6.39 35.00
CA ILE A 1085 53.56 -6.11 33.71
C ILE A 1085 53.06 -4.74 33.22
N ARG A 1086 53.98 -3.78 33.11
CA ARG A 1086 53.67 -2.42 32.64
C ARG A 1086 54.51 -2.10 31.42
N ARG A 1087 53.86 -1.59 30.37
CA ARG A 1087 54.57 -0.99 29.25
C ARG A 1087 54.98 0.42 29.65
N ASP A 1088 56.26 0.67 29.71
CA ASP A 1088 56.81 1.99 29.97
C ASP A 1088 56.62 2.87 28.72
N GLU A 1089 55.95 4.01 28.88
CA GLU A 1089 55.60 4.87 27.75
C GLU A 1089 56.81 5.63 27.18
N VAL A 1090 57.90 5.74 27.93
CA VAL A 1090 59.12 6.47 27.53
C VAL A 1090 60.04 5.54 26.73
N THR A 1091 60.47 4.44 27.35
CA THR A 1091 61.37 3.42 26.76
C THR A 1091 60.67 2.50 25.75
N LYS A 1092 59.33 2.53 25.70
CA LYS A 1092 58.47 1.64 24.90
C LYS A 1092 58.63 0.14 25.22
N GLY A 1093 59.41 -0.23 26.23
CA GLY A 1093 59.59 -1.60 26.70
C GLY A 1093 58.55 -2.01 27.75
N TYR A 1094 58.56 -3.28 28.13
CA TYR A 1094 57.81 -3.80 29.27
C TYR A 1094 58.74 -3.89 30.48
N ASP A 1095 58.25 -3.44 31.63
CA ASP A 1095 58.91 -3.63 32.91
C ASP A 1095 58.03 -4.48 33.83
N TYR A 1096 58.67 -5.21 34.74
CA TYR A 1096 58.05 -6.25 35.55
C TYR A 1096 58.23 -5.91 37.03
N TYR A 1097 57.12 -5.58 37.67
CA TYR A 1097 57.09 -5.19 39.08
C TYR A 1097 56.44 -6.27 39.94
N GLY A 1098 56.74 -6.24 41.24
CA GLY A 1098 56.10 -7.07 42.25
C GLY A 1098 56.99 -8.19 42.80
N GLY A 1099 56.35 -9.09 43.55
CA GLY A 1099 57.03 -10.13 44.34
C GLY A 1099 57.97 -11.00 43.50
N THR A 1100 57.58 -11.37 42.29
CA THR A 1100 58.39 -12.22 41.40
C THR A 1100 59.71 -11.56 41.00
N SER A 1101 59.70 -10.26 40.68
CA SER A 1101 60.89 -9.48 40.33
C SER A 1101 61.83 -9.34 41.51
N ASN A 1102 61.27 -8.97 42.67
CA ASN A 1102 62.03 -8.87 43.91
C ASN A 1102 62.65 -10.23 44.30
N MET A 1103 61.90 -11.32 44.17
CA MET A 1103 62.36 -12.67 44.49
C MET A 1103 63.51 -13.12 43.58
N ALA A 1104 63.42 -12.88 42.28
CA ALA A 1104 64.49 -13.20 41.33
C ALA A 1104 65.78 -12.42 41.64
N ALA A 1105 65.66 -11.10 41.88
CA ALA A 1105 66.80 -10.26 42.26
C ALA A 1105 67.43 -10.68 43.60
N ARG A 1106 66.61 -11.06 44.60
CA ARG A 1106 67.12 -11.56 45.88
C ARG A 1106 67.82 -12.91 45.75
N THR A 1107 67.29 -13.78 44.89
CA THR A 1107 67.91 -15.08 44.59
C THR A 1107 69.28 -14.90 43.92
N GLU A 1108 69.42 -13.93 43.03
CA GLU A 1108 70.71 -13.60 42.40
C GLU A 1108 71.71 -13.05 43.43
N SER A 1109 71.25 -12.14 44.30
CA SER A 1109 72.14 -11.41 45.22
C SER A 1109 72.90 -12.29 46.22
N VAL A 1110 72.32 -13.45 46.58
CA VAL A 1110 72.94 -14.40 47.51
C VAL A 1110 73.89 -15.39 46.83
N GLY A 1111 73.88 -15.45 45.50
CA GLY A 1111 74.75 -16.32 44.72
C GLY A 1111 76.19 -15.81 44.61
N ASN A 1112 77.12 -16.74 44.39
CA ASN A 1112 78.52 -16.47 44.09
C ASN A 1112 78.74 -16.35 42.57
N GLY A 1113 79.86 -15.74 42.17
CA GLY A 1113 80.25 -15.62 40.77
C GLY A 1113 80.31 -16.98 40.08
N GLY A 1114 79.63 -17.11 38.94
CA GLY A 1114 79.52 -18.36 38.19
C GLY A 1114 78.42 -19.31 38.67
N GLN A 1115 77.73 -18.97 39.76
CA GLN A 1115 76.65 -19.76 40.36
C GLN A 1115 75.29 -19.37 39.77
N VAL A 1116 74.43 -20.36 39.56
CA VAL A 1116 73.06 -20.16 39.08
C VAL A 1116 72.09 -20.76 40.09
N LEU A 1117 71.20 -19.95 40.63
CA LEU A 1117 70.24 -20.34 41.65
C LEU A 1117 68.81 -20.27 41.12
N LEU A 1118 68.07 -21.36 41.29
CA LEU A 1118 66.66 -21.50 40.97
C LEU A 1118 65.88 -21.57 42.28
N THR A 1119 64.86 -20.73 42.43
CA THR A 1119 63.86 -20.94 43.47
C THR A 1119 63.05 -22.22 43.21
N ARG A 1120 62.45 -22.80 44.25
CA ARG A 1120 61.49 -23.91 44.13
C ARG A 1120 60.43 -23.66 43.07
N ALA A 1121 59.87 -22.45 43.02
CA ALA A 1121 58.86 -22.08 42.04
C ALA A 1121 59.37 -22.19 40.60
N ALA A 1122 60.61 -21.76 40.33
CA ALA A 1122 61.22 -21.92 39.01
C ALA A 1122 61.55 -23.39 38.71
N TYR A 1123 62.14 -24.12 39.66
CA TYR A 1123 62.51 -25.52 39.45
C TYR A 1123 61.29 -26.42 39.19
N PHE A 1124 60.21 -26.26 39.95
CA PHE A 1124 58.97 -27.03 39.76
C PHE A 1124 58.05 -26.50 38.67
N ALA A 1125 58.31 -25.30 38.13
CA ALA A 1125 57.64 -24.84 36.91
C ALA A 1125 58.15 -25.59 35.65
N LEU A 1126 59.34 -26.19 35.70
CA LEU A 1126 59.80 -27.13 34.68
C LEU A 1126 58.93 -28.39 34.73
N SER A 1127 58.53 -28.87 33.55
CA SER A 1127 57.91 -30.19 33.40
C SER A 1127 58.88 -31.30 33.85
N ALA A 1128 58.35 -32.51 34.11
CA ALA A 1128 59.18 -33.64 34.53
C ALA A 1128 60.29 -33.96 33.51
N ALA A 1129 59.95 -33.97 32.21
CA ALA A 1129 60.90 -34.22 31.12
C ALA A 1129 61.95 -33.09 30.95
N GLU A 1130 61.61 -31.85 31.32
CA GLU A 1130 62.58 -30.75 31.34
C GLU A 1130 63.50 -30.84 32.55
N ARG A 1131 62.99 -31.24 33.73
CA ARG A 1131 63.83 -31.46 34.93
C ARG A 1131 64.85 -32.58 34.73
N GLU A 1132 64.51 -33.62 33.98
CA GLU A 1132 65.47 -34.68 33.60
C GLU A 1132 66.66 -34.17 32.75
N GLN A 1133 66.52 -33.01 32.09
CA GLN A 1133 67.58 -32.40 31.27
C GLN A 1133 68.43 -31.38 32.04
N VAL A 1134 68.15 -31.20 33.33
CA VAL A 1134 68.72 -30.12 34.16
C VAL A 1134 69.28 -30.74 35.44
N GLU A 1135 70.60 -30.83 35.51
CA GLU A 1135 71.31 -31.26 36.72
C GLU A 1135 71.29 -30.13 37.76
N VAL A 1136 70.80 -30.44 38.96
CA VAL A 1136 70.71 -29.47 40.05
C VAL A 1136 71.13 -30.09 41.38
N THR A 1137 71.71 -29.24 42.23
CA THR A 1137 72.01 -29.54 43.63
C THR A 1137 71.02 -28.80 44.53
N ALA A 1138 70.23 -29.53 45.33
CA ALA A 1138 69.29 -28.92 46.27
C ALA A 1138 70.05 -28.30 47.46
N LEU A 1139 69.83 -27.02 47.72
CA LEU A 1139 70.49 -26.27 48.81
C LEU A 1139 69.62 -26.15 50.07
N GLY A 1140 68.34 -26.55 49.99
CA GLY A 1140 67.39 -26.39 51.10
C GLY A 1140 66.81 -24.98 51.20
N GLY A 1141 66.17 -24.68 52.33
CA GLY A 1141 65.53 -23.39 52.61
C GLY A 1141 66.54 -22.29 52.93
N VAL A 1142 66.55 -21.22 52.13
CA VAL A 1142 67.47 -20.09 52.26
C VAL A 1142 66.68 -18.83 52.66
N ALA A 1143 67.00 -18.24 53.81
CA ALA A 1143 66.38 -16.99 54.24
C ALA A 1143 66.85 -15.81 53.39
N LEU A 1144 65.98 -15.34 52.49
CA LEU A 1144 66.24 -14.17 51.67
C LEU A 1144 65.81 -12.89 52.39
N ARG A 1145 66.59 -11.82 52.21
CA ARG A 1145 66.28 -10.51 52.77
C ARG A 1145 64.93 -9.99 52.28
N GLY A 1146 64.01 -9.77 53.22
CA GLY A 1146 62.66 -9.24 52.95
C GLY A 1146 61.66 -10.29 52.47
N VAL A 1147 62.03 -11.58 52.49
CA VAL A 1147 61.12 -12.70 52.26
C VAL A 1147 60.80 -13.36 53.61
N PRO A 1148 59.53 -13.48 54.01
CA PRO A 1148 59.17 -13.98 55.35
C PRO A 1148 59.57 -15.44 55.57
N GLU A 1149 59.33 -16.28 54.58
CA GLU A 1149 59.63 -17.71 54.65
C GLU A 1149 60.96 -18.03 53.94
N PRO A 1150 61.77 -18.96 54.48
CA PRO A 1150 62.94 -19.47 53.78
C PRO A 1150 62.55 -20.02 52.41
N VAL A 1151 63.26 -19.58 51.37
CA VAL A 1151 62.99 -19.98 50.00
C VAL A 1151 63.81 -21.21 49.69
N GLU A 1152 63.15 -22.33 49.41
CA GLU A 1152 63.85 -23.53 48.97
C GLU A 1152 64.54 -23.28 47.62
N MET A 1153 65.85 -23.53 47.59
CA MET A 1153 66.71 -23.23 46.43
C MET A 1153 67.38 -24.46 45.86
N TYR A 1154 67.60 -24.40 44.55
CA TYR A 1154 68.26 -25.41 43.74
C TYR A 1154 69.38 -24.72 42.96
N GLN A 1155 70.61 -25.16 43.12
CA GLN A 1155 71.71 -24.72 42.27
C GLN A 1155 71.66 -25.48 40.94
N LEU A 1156 71.76 -24.77 39.82
CA LEU A 1156 71.95 -25.39 38.51
C LEU A 1156 73.44 -25.68 38.30
N ASP A 1157 73.77 -26.95 38.03
CA ASP A 1157 75.14 -27.41 37.85
C ASP A 1157 75.57 -27.20 36.38
N ALA A 1158 75.61 -25.94 35.96
CA ALA A 1158 75.79 -25.54 34.56
C ALA A 1158 77.17 -25.91 33.96
N VAL A 1159 78.21 -25.95 34.80
CA VAL A 1159 79.57 -26.37 34.47
C VAL A 1159 79.99 -27.43 35.49
N PRO A 1160 80.14 -28.70 35.08
CA PRO A 1160 80.56 -29.77 35.97
C PRO A 1160 81.91 -29.48 36.66
N GLY A 1161 82.03 -29.84 37.94
CA GLY A 1161 83.25 -29.68 38.73
C GLY A 1161 83.41 -28.33 39.42
N ARG A 1162 82.55 -27.33 39.15
CA ARG A 1162 82.56 -26.07 39.91
C ARG A 1162 82.10 -26.30 41.35
N THR A 1163 82.87 -25.77 42.28
CA THR A 1163 82.51 -25.61 43.69
C THR A 1163 82.39 -24.12 44.01
N PHE A 1164 81.49 -23.78 44.93
CA PHE A 1164 81.23 -22.40 45.33
C PHE A 1164 81.42 -22.26 46.83
N ALA A 1165 81.73 -21.05 47.29
CA ALA A 1165 81.65 -20.71 48.70
C ALA A 1165 80.19 -20.76 49.20
N ALA A 1166 80.00 -20.63 50.52
CA ALA A 1166 78.66 -20.48 51.09
C ALA A 1166 77.89 -19.31 50.44
N LEU A 1167 76.56 -19.40 50.47
CA LEU A 1167 75.70 -18.32 49.98
C LEU A 1167 75.93 -17.03 50.77
N ARG A 1168 75.82 -15.90 50.07
CA ARG A 1168 76.09 -14.55 50.60
C ARG A 1168 74.87 -14.02 51.34
N LEU A 1169 74.62 -14.56 52.54
CA LEU A 1169 73.48 -14.20 53.38
C LEU A 1169 73.86 -13.08 54.36
N ASP A 1170 73.24 -11.91 54.23
CA ASP A 1170 73.45 -10.78 55.16
C ASP A 1170 72.70 -10.95 56.51
N ARG A 1171 72.06 -12.10 56.78
CA ARG A 1171 71.24 -12.27 58.00
C ARG A 1171 71.26 -13.69 58.54
N GLU A 1172 71.57 -13.80 59.83
CA GLU A 1172 71.28 -14.99 60.64
C GLU A 1172 69.76 -15.20 60.75
N MET A 1173 69.35 -16.46 60.66
CA MET A 1173 67.97 -16.95 60.82
C MET A 1173 67.47 -16.63 62.24
N PRO A 1174 66.38 -15.87 62.43
CA PRO A 1174 65.64 -15.89 63.69
C PRO A 1174 64.74 -17.14 63.70
N ASP A 1175 64.78 -17.86 64.82
CA ASP A 1175 63.97 -19.06 65.08
C ASP A 1175 62.47 -18.85 64.85
N LEU A 1176 61.84 -19.95 64.41
CA LEU A 1176 60.42 -20.16 64.13
C LEU A 1176 59.52 -19.74 65.30
N ASP A 1177 58.44 -18.99 65.02
CA ASP A 1177 57.23 -18.97 65.87
C ASP A 1177 55.97 -18.58 65.05
N ASP A 1178 55.31 -19.61 64.53
CA ASP A 1178 53.89 -19.93 64.65
C ASP A 1178 52.85 -18.78 64.73
N GLY A 1179 52.15 -18.52 63.62
CA GLY A 1179 50.70 -18.25 63.61
C GLY A 1179 50.21 -16.83 63.93
N SER A 1180 49.72 -16.11 62.91
CA SER A 1180 48.51 -15.28 63.06
C SER A 1180 47.89 -14.90 61.71
N ASP A 1181 46.62 -15.27 61.56
CA ASP A 1181 45.72 -14.97 60.46
C ASP A 1181 45.42 -13.46 60.35
N PHE A 1182 45.62 -12.87 59.17
CA PHE A 1182 45.07 -11.56 58.83
C PHE A 1182 43.80 -11.75 57.98
N GLU A 1183 42.65 -11.78 58.66
CA GLU A 1183 41.32 -11.61 58.07
C GLU A 1183 41.16 -10.16 57.60
N GLY A 1184 41.01 -9.95 56.29
CA GLY A 1184 40.70 -8.65 55.68
C GLY A 1184 39.22 -8.58 55.28
N GLU A 1185 38.50 -7.66 55.91
CA GLU A 1185 37.05 -7.43 55.88
C GLU A 1185 36.40 -7.28 54.49
N ASP A 1186 35.23 -7.92 54.33
CA ASP A 1186 34.30 -7.76 53.21
C ASP A 1186 33.60 -6.39 53.27
N VAL A 1187 34.15 -5.38 52.57
CA VAL A 1187 33.49 -4.08 52.43
C VAL A 1187 32.23 -4.22 51.57
N SER A 1188 31.09 -4.03 52.22
CA SER A 1188 29.75 -3.84 51.68
C SER A 1188 29.73 -2.84 50.50
N VAL A 1189 29.64 -3.35 49.27
CA VAL A 1189 29.49 -2.53 48.05
C VAL A 1189 28.01 -2.26 47.81
N TYR A 1190 27.43 -1.35 48.59
CA TYR A 1190 26.20 -0.63 48.22
C TYR A 1190 26.56 0.83 47.89
N SER A 1191 27.50 1.03 46.97
CA SER A 1191 27.71 2.35 46.35
C SER A 1191 26.65 2.56 45.28
N ALA A 1192 26.04 3.74 45.27
CA ALA A 1192 25.05 4.16 44.27
C ALA A 1192 25.50 3.79 42.84
N ARG A 1193 24.68 2.99 42.14
CA ARG A 1193 24.99 2.49 40.80
C ARG A 1193 24.96 3.64 39.80
N THR A 1194 25.98 3.73 38.95
CA THR A 1194 25.93 4.61 37.77
C THR A 1194 24.86 4.10 36.80
N GLY A 1195 24.24 5.00 36.03
CA GLY A 1195 23.23 4.62 35.02
C GLY A 1195 23.79 3.58 34.02
N THR A 1196 25.07 3.67 33.70
CA THR A 1196 25.80 2.69 32.87
C THR A 1196 25.85 1.31 33.52
N ALA A 1197 26.21 1.21 34.80
CA ALA A 1197 26.26 -0.05 35.52
C ALA A 1197 24.89 -0.73 35.60
N GLN A 1198 23.83 0.07 35.79
CA GLN A 1198 22.44 -0.42 35.77
C GLN A 1198 22.08 -1.03 34.40
N SER A 1199 22.45 -0.35 33.31
CA SER A 1199 22.21 -0.83 31.94
C SER A 1199 22.93 -2.13 31.64
N VAL A 1200 24.20 -2.26 32.07
CA VAL A 1200 24.97 -3.50 31.90
C VAL A 1200 24.32 -4.65 32.68
N VAL A 1201 23.82 -4.42 33.90
CA VAL A 1201 23.11 -5.47 34.64
C VAL A 1201 21.81 -5.87 33.97
N SER A 1202 21.00 -4.92 33.49
CA SER A 1202 19.80 -5.26 32.72
C SER A 1202 20.14 -6.11 31.51
N MET A 1203 21.16 -5.75 30.73
CA MET A 1203 21.59 -6.56 29.58
C MET A 1203 22.05 -7.96 29.97
N LEU A 1204 22.92 -8.10 30.97
CA LEU A 1204 23.41 -9.41 31.41
C LEU A 1204 22.27 -10.26 31.98
N THR A 1205 21.34 -9.66 32.71
CA THR A 1205 20.18 -10.36 33.28
C THR A 1205 19.25 -10.87 32.17
N VAL A 1206 18.99 -10.09 31.13
CA VAL A 1206 18.19 -10.51 29.97
C VAL A 1206 18.92 -11.58 29.16
N ALA A 1207 20.18 -11.34 28.81
CA ALA A 1207 20.97 -12.23 27.95
C ALA A 1207 21.19 -13.62 28.57
N TYR A 1208 21.38 -13.67 29.90
CA TYR A 1208 21.59 -14.92 30.63
C TYR A 1208 20.35 -15.41 31.39
N GLY A 1209 19.22 -14.69 31.27
CA GLY A 1209 17.96 -15.03 31.92
C GLY A 1209 17.34 -16.33 31.41
N ILE A 1210 17.65 -16.70 30.16
CA ILE A 1210 17.22 -17.95 29.52
C ILE A 1210 17.84 -19.21 30.15
N PHE A 1211 18.93 -19.08 30.91
CA PHE A 1211 19.58 -20.21 31.57
C PHE A 1211 19.08 -20.38 33.00
N ALA A 1212 18.92 -21.64 33.43
CA ALA A 1212 18.72 -21.97 34.84
C ALA A 1212 19.94 -21.51 35.67
N ALA A 1213 19.73 -21.12 36.94
CA ALA A 1213 20.75 -20.46 37.75
C ALA A 1213 22.12 -21.18 37.77
N ARG A 1214 22.14 -22.51 37.80
CA ARG A 1214 23.41 -23.29 37.78
C ARG A 1214 24.12 -23.26 36.43
N GLN A 1215 23.39 -23.27 35.32
CA GLN A 1215 23.94 -23.10 33.97
C GLN A 1215 24.38 -21.66 33.73
N ARG A 1216 23.59 -20.70 34.23
CA ARG A 1216 23.88 -19.26 34.23
C ARG A 1216 25.25 -19.00 34.88
N LEU A 1217 25.50 -19.59 36.04
CA LEU A 1217 26.77 -19.44 36.74
C LEU A 1217 27.96 -19.99 35.93
N LYS A 1218 27.81 -21.19 35.34
CA LYS A 1218 28.82 -21.79 34.45
C LYS A 1218 29.12 -20.90 33.24
N ALA A 1219 28.09 -20.27 32.66
CA ALA A 1219 28.24 -19.36 31.53
C ALA A 1219 28.91 -18.02 31.92
N LEU A 1220 28.80 -17.61 33.18
CA LEU A 1220 29.43 -16.39 33.71
C LEU A 1220 30.89 -16.59 34.14
N MET A 1221 31.35 -17.81 34.43
CA MET A 1221 32.74 -18.05 34.88
C MET A 1221 33.82 -17.62 33.86
N PRO A 1222 33.72 -17.96 32.56
CA PRO A 1222 34.69 -17.50 31.55
C PRO A 1222 34.69 -15.97 31.40
N LEU A 1223 33.53 -15.33 31.61
CA LEU A 1223 33.41 -13.88 31.67
C LEU A 1223 34.16 -13.32 32.88
N CYS A 1224 34.05 -13.94 34.06
CA CYS A 1224 34.79 -13.51 35.25
C CYS A 1224 36.31 -13.62 35.05
N GLU A 1225 36.80 -14.73 34.50
CA GLU A 1225 38.23 -14.90 34.18
C GLU A 1225 38.71 -13.86 33.16
N ARG A 1226 37.97 -13.69 32.06
CA ARG A 1226 38.30 -12.72 31.00
C ARG A 1226 38.38 -11.28 31.51
N TRP A 1227 37.51 -10.91 32.45
CA TRP A 1227 37.48 -9.57 33.03
C TRP A 1227 38.27 -9.45 34.35
N ASN A 1228 38.97 -10.52 34.75
CA ASN A 1228 39.73 -10.65 36.00
C ASN A 1228 38.93 -10.22 37.25
N VAL A 1229 37.68 -10.70 37.33
CA VAL A 1229 36.75 -10.46 38.42
C VAL A 1229 36.84 -11.62 39.41
N ARG A 1230 37.29 -11.36 40.64
CA ARG A 1230 37.26 -12.38 41.70
C ARG A 1230 35.82 -12.74 42.03
N LEU A 1231 35.53 -14.03 42.04
CA LEU A 1231 34.24 -14.56 42.49
C LEU A 1231 34.04 -14.24 43.99
N PRO A 1232 32.82 -13.84 44.41
CA PRO A 1232 32.52 -13.70 45.83
C PRO A 1232 32.69 -15.05 46.53
N ARG A 1233 33.10 -15.07 47.81
CA ARG A 1233 32.91 -16.28 48.61
C ARG A 1233 31.41 -16.56 48.66
N ARG A 1234 31.02 -17.79 48.34
CA ARG A 1234 29.62 -18.22 48.36
C ARG A 1234 29.23 -18.55 49.80
N PRO A 1235 28.36 -17.77 50.46
CA PRO A 1235 27.88 -18.13 51.79
C PRO A 1235 27.03 -19.41 51.68
N SER A 1236 27.09 -20.25 52.71
CA SER A 1236 26.51 -21.60 52.75
C SER A 1236 25.01 -21.66 52.43
N PHE A 1237 24.30 -20.54 52.63
CA PHE A 1237 22.84 -20.44 52.52
C PHE A 1237 22.34 -19.65 51.31
N VAL A 1238 23.22 -19.17 50.44
CA VAL A 1238 22.82 -18.36 49.27
C VAL A 1238 22.42 -19.27 48.10
N GLN A 1239 21.17 -19.10 47.64
CA GLN A 1239 20.64 -19.82 46.49
C GLN A 1239 21.39 -19.45 45.20
N ASP A 1240 21.42 -20.37 44.22
CA ASP A 1240 22.12 -20.17 42.95
C ASP A 1240 21.66 -18.88 42.23
N GLU A 1241 20.38 -18.51 42.35
CA GLU A 1241 19.78 -17.31 41.75
C GLU A 1241 20.40 -16.02 42.30
N GLU A 1242 20.55 -15.97 43.62
CA GLU A 1242 21.06 -14.80 44.35
C GLU A 1242 22.58 -14.68 44.21
N TYR A 1243 23.28 -15.82 44.17
CA TYR A 1243 24.70 -15.86 43.87
C TYR A 1243 24.99 -15.44 42.41
N CYS A 1244 24.15 -15.83 41.44
CA CYS A 1244 24.24 -15.31 40.06
C CYS A 1244 24.12 -13.78 40.02
N ARG A 1245 23.19 -13.20 40.80
CA ARG A 1245 23.04 -11.74 40.89
C ARG A 1245 24.30 -11.06 41.41
N LEU A 1246 24.92 -11.60 42.46
CA LEU A 1246 26.20 -11.10 43.00
C LEU A 1246 27.33 -11.12 41.95
N VAL A 1247 27.39 -12.19 41.15
CA VAL A 1247 28.40 -12.32 40.07
C VAL A 1247 28.13 -11.32 38.94
N ILE A 1248 26.87 -11.18 38.50
CA ILE A 1248 26.47 -10.21 37.47
C ILE A 1248 26.77 -8.77 37.93
N ASP A 1249 26.50 -8.45 39.19
CA ASP A 1249 26.80 -7.12 39.74
C ASP A 1249 28.31 -6.83 39.73
N ARG A 1250 29.16 -7.76 40.15
CA ARG A 1250 30.63 -7.57 40.08
C ARG A 1250 31.13 -7.40 38.65
N LEU A 1251 30.58 -8.17 37.70
CA LEU A 1251 30.90 -8.05 36.27
C LEU A 1251 30.49 -6.68 35.73
N ALA A 1252 29.28 -6.22 36.03
CA ALA A 1252 28.76 -4.97 35.53
C ALA A 1252 29.52 -3.75 36.06
N VAL A 1253 29.94 -3.75 37.33
CA VAL A 1253 30.80 -2.69 37.88
C VAL A 1253 32.15 -2.64 37.15
N LYS A 1254 32.74 -3.80 36.85
CA LYS A 1254 34.00 -3.85 36.09
C LYS A 1254 33.79 -3.33 34.66
N MET A 1255 32.75 -3.79 33.97
CA MET A 1255 32.44 -3.40 32.60
C MET A 1255 32.06 -1.91 32.47
N SER A 1256 31.25 -1.38 33.39
CA SER A 1256 30.85 0.03 33.38
C SER A 1256 32.05 0.95 33.55
N SER A 1257 32.99 0.60 34.44
CA SER A 1257 34.22 1.37 34.64
C SER A 1257 35.04 1.50 33.35
N VAL A 1258 35.04 0.45 32.51
CA VAL A 1258 35.73 0.45 31.22
C VAL A 1258 34.96 1.26 30.18
N MET A 1259 33.62 1.15 30.13
CA MET A 1259 32.78 1.93 29.22
C MET A 1259 32.87 3.44 29.51
N GLU A 1260 32.82 3.83 30.77
CA GLU A 1260 32.96 5.22 31.21
C GLU A 1260 34.35 5.77 30.90
N ARG A 1261 35.41 4.98 31.15
CA ARG A 1261 36.79 5.36 30.78
C ARG A 1261 36.94 5.52 29.27
N LYS A 1262 36.29 4.67 28.46
CA LYS A 1262 36.32 4.78 26.99
C LYS A 1262 35.57 6.03 26.50
N GLY A 1263 34.43 6.35 27.11
CA GLY A 1263 33.66 7.57 26.82
C GLY A 1263 34.46 8.84 27.12
N GLN A 1264 35.21 8.87 28.23
CA GLN A 1264 36.10 10.01 28.57
C GLN A 1264 37.26 10.18 27.59
N LEU A 1265 37.70 9.11 26.92
CA LEU A 1265 38.79 9.15 25.94
C LEU A 1265 38.35 9.61 24.54
N GLY A 1266 37.07 9.95 24.33
CA GLY A 1266 36.58 10.50 23.06
C GLY A 1266 36.61 9.53 21.88
N ILE A 1267 36.80 8.24 22.14
CA ILE A 1267 36.87 7.19 21.12
C ILE A 1267 35.43 6.73 20.84
N ASP A 1268 34.83 7.31 19.79
CA ASP A 1268 33.55 6.99 19.12
C ASP A 1268 32.44 8.04 19.28
N GLN A 1269 32.36 8.98 18.31
CA GLN A 1269 31.23 9.92 18.13
C GLN A 1269 29.94 9.27 17.56
N ASN A 1270 29.85 7.95 17.38
CA ASN A 1270 28.73 7.33 16.65
C ASN A 1270 27.88 6.30 17.41
N MET A 1271 27.97 6.18 18.73
CA MET A 1271 27.04 5.32 19.49
C MET A 1271 26.72 5.89 20.88
N SER A 1272 25.76 6.82 20.98
CA SER A 1272 25.16 7.15 22.29
C SER A 1272 23.98 6.22 22.58
N PHE A 1273 24.22 5.20 23.40
CA PHE A 1273 23.15 4.42 24.04
C PHE A 1273 22.87 5.03 25.41
N THR A 1274 21.95 5.98 25.50
CA THR A 1274 21.55 6.60 26.77
C THR A 1274 20.17 6.07 27.18
N LEU A 1275 20.14 4.95 27.91
CA LEU A 1275 18.96 4.45 28.60
C LEU A 1275 18.86 5.15 29.97
N SER A 1276 18.22 6.32 30.02
CA SER A 1276 17.91 7.00 31.28
C SER A 1276 16.63 6.43 31.88
N ALA A 1277 16.77 5.44 32.76
CA ALA A 1277 15.73 5.06 33.71
C ALA A 1277 15.89 5.93 34.96
N THR A 1278 15.20 7.07 35.03
CA THR A 1278 15.07 7.86 36.26
C THR A 1278 13.66 7.68 36.81
N ALA A 1279 13.62 7.09 38.00
CA ALA A 1279 12.41 6.94 38.80
C ALA A 1279 11.84 8.33 39.16
N PRO A 1280 10.51 8.52 39.10
CA PRO A 1280 9.85 9.80 39.34
C PRO A 1280 9.71 10.09 40.84
N GLY A 1281 10.00 11.33 41.24
CA GLY A 1281 9.50 11.90 42.50
C GLY A 1281 10.56 12.33 43.51
N ALA A 1282 11.22 13.47 43.28
CA ALA A 1282 11.68 14.35 44.34
C ALA A 1282 11.78 15.78 43.79
N HIS A 1283 10.77 16.59 44.10
CA HIS A 1283 10.81 18.03 43.91
C HIS A 1283 11.75 18.66 44.94
N ASP A 1284 12.67 19.51 44.49
CA ASP A 1284 13.11 20.64 45.31
C ASP A 1284 13.50 21.84 44.43
N PRO A 1285 12.77 22.98 44.49
CA PRO A 1285 13.07 24.19 43.75
C PRO A 1285 13.61 25.30 44.66
N ALA A 1286 14.84 25.79 44.44
CA ALA A 1286 15.22 27.16 44.84
C ALA A 1286 16.62 27.61 44.33
N SER A 1287 16.67 28.88 43.92
CA SER A 1287 17.82 29.79 43.82
C SER A 1287 18.88 29.49 42.74
N GLY A 1288 19.28 30.39 41.83
CA GLY A 1288 19.09 31.83 41.72
C GLY A 1288 20.32 32.59 42.23
N THR A 1289 21.34 32.80 41.39
CA THR A 1289 22.29 33.92 41.56
C THR A 1289 22.93 34.30 40.23
N TRP A 1290 22.67 35.54 39.82
CA TRP A 1290 23.25 36.26 38.70
C TRP A 1290 24.54 36.96 39.11
N GLY A 1291 25.59 36.88 38.29
CA GLY A 1291 26.86 37.57 38.52
C GLY A 1291 27.37 38.25 37.24
N ARG A 1292 27.20 39.58 37.17
CA ARG A 1292 27.77 40.51 36.19
C ARG A 1292 29.30 40.45 36.16
N ARG A 1293 29.92 40.67 34.98
CA ARG A 1293 31.18 41.42 34.87
C ARG A 1293 31.32 42.16 33.53
N SER A 1294 31.91 43.33 33.64
CA SER A 1294 32.00 44.45 32.71
C SER A 1294 33.44 44.69 32.25
N GLY A 1295 33.63 45.39 31.13
CA GLY A 1295 34.88 46.03 30.69
C GLY A 1295 35.23 45.63 29.25
N GLY A 1296 35.70 46.49 28.35
CA GLY A 1296 36.15 47.88 28.44
C GLY A 1296 36.81 48.22 27.10
N GLN A 1297 36.64 49.48 26.67
CA GLN A 1297 37.04 50.08 25.40
C GLN A 1297 38.57 50.09 25.15
N SER A 1298 39.01 50.01 23.89
CA SER A 1298 40.13 50.85 23.41
C SER A 1298 40.09 51.03 21.89
N ARG A 1299 40.45 52.25 21.45
CA ARG A 1299 40.46 52.76 20.07
C ARG A 1299 41.76 52.40 19.35
N GLY A 1300 41.67 52.08 18.06
CA GLY A 1300 42.80 52.03 17.14
C GLY A 1300 42.35 52.41 15.73
N ARG A 1301 42.97 53.44 15.16
CA ARG A 1301 42.64 54.11 13.89
C ARG A 1301 43.83 53.86 12.96
N HIS A 1302 43.64 53.24 11.79
CA HIS A 1302 44.43 53.49 10.57
C HIS A 1302 43.81 52.74 9.38
N SER A 1303 44.09 53.29 8.20
CA SER A 1303 43.31 53.27 6.97
C SER A 1303 43.93 52.42 5.86
N ASN A 1304 43.04 51.95 4.98
CA ASN A 1304 43.19 51.76 3.53
C ASN A 1304 43.78 50.45 2.95
N VAL A 1305 42.91 49.82 2.13
CA VAL A 1305 43.14 49.05 0.89
C VAL A 1305 43.61 47.59 1.10
N THR A 1306 42.73 46.60 0.90
CA THR A 1306 42.41 45.94 -0.39
C THR A 1306 41.31 44.87 -0.19
N VAL A 1307 40.51 44.70 -1.24
CA VAL A 1307 39.35 43.85 -1.52
C VAL A 1307 39.47 42.35 -1.15
N SER A 1308 38.42 41.80 -0.51
CA SER A 1308 37.67 40.57 -0.90
C SER A 1308 37.22 39.72 0.31
N GLN A 1309 36.07 39.08 0.11
CA GLN A 1309 35.39 38.07 0.92
C GLN A 1309 34.26 38.53 1.88
N SER A 1310 33.07 38.22 1.39
CA SER A 1310 31.76 38.15 2.01
C SER A 1310 31.76 37.24 3.24
N ASN A 1311 31.26 37.74 4.37
CA ASN A 1311 30.65 36.91 5.40
C ASN A 1311 29.18 37.29 5.51
N SER A 1312 28.36 36.25 5.33
CA SER A 1312 26.91 36.22 5.49
C SER A 1312 26.51 36.50 6.94
N VAL A 1313 25.34 37.12 7.04
CA VAL A 1313 24.66 37.56 8.24
C VAL A 1313 23.99 36.36 8.93
N ASP A 1314 24.38 36.09 10.17
CA ASP A 1314 23.74 35.12 11.07
C ASP A 1314 22.36 35.65 11.50
N LEU A 1315 21.29 34.94 11.10
CA LEU A 1315 19.93 35.22 11.55
C LEU A 1315 19.45 34.13 12.51
N HIS A 1316 19.43 34.52 13.79
CA HIS A 1316 18.53 34.15 14.87
C HIS A 1316 17.78 32.79 14.85
N ASN A 1317 18.16 31.98 15.85
CA ASN A 1317 17.39 30.93 16.51
C ASN A 1317 15.94 31.34 16.84
N PHE A 1318 14.98 30.65 16.24
CA PHE A 1318 13.63 30.50 16.78
C PHE A 1318 13.44 29.03 17.17
N THR A 1319 13.66 28.71 18.44
CA THR A 1319 13.21 27.46 19.06
C THR A 1319 11.81 27.71 19.59
N VAL A 1320 10.80 27.19 18.88
CA VAL A 1320 9.41 27.09 19.35
C VAL A 1320 9.19 25.64 19.74
N ASP A 1321 8.87 25.43 21.01
CA ASP A 1321 8.44 24.18 21.61
C ASP A 1321 7.13 23.70 20.99
N GLU A 1322 7.11 22.52 20.35
CA GLU A 1322 5.89 21.78 20.02
C GLU A 1322 5.90 20.40 20.72
N PRO A 1323 4.91 20.10 21.58
CA PRO A 1323 4.82 18.85 22.32
C PRO A 1323 4.27 17.73 21.42
N ARG A 1324 5.02 16.63 21.28
CA ARG A 1324 4.54 15.41 20.61
C ARG A 1324 3.72 14.54 21.55
N PHE A 1325 2.58 14.14 21.01
CA PHE A 1325 1.56 13.28 21.58
C PHE A 1325 2.10 11.89 21.99
N SER A 1326 1.66 11.49 23.18
CA SER A 1326 1.64 10.13 23.70
C SER A 1326 0.75 9.21 22.85
N THR A 1327 1.29 8.08 22.37
CA THR A 1327 0.49 6.94 21.90
C THR A 1327 0.57 5.84 22.95
N ASP A 1328 -0.45 5.79 23.80
CA ASP A 1328 -0.66 4.76 24.82
C ASP A 1328 -1.45 3.61 24.18
N ASP A 1329 -0.79 2.48 23.93
CA ASP A 1329 -1.38 1.23 23.45
C ASP A 1329 -2.11 0.53 24.62
N SER A 1330 -3.23 1.12 25.04
CA SER A 1330 -4.18 0.46 25.93
C SER A 1330 -5.35 -0.10 25.12
N VAL A 1331 -5.48 -1.42 25.20
CA VAL A 1331 -6.56 -2.23 24.64
C VAL A 1331 -7.90 -1.77 25.23
N PHE A 1332 -8.59 -0.84 24.57
CA PHE A 1332 -9.96 -0.46 24.92
C PHE A 1332 -10.96 -1.40 24.24
N THR A 1333 -11.42 -2.38 25.02
CA THR A 1333 -12.56 -3.24 24.68
C THR A 1333 -13.83 -2.38 24.62
N VAL A 1334 -14.28 -2.02 23.40
CA VAL A 1334 -15.54 -1.29 23.21
C VAL A 1334 -16.72 -2.23 23.52
N ARG A 1335 -17.26 -2.11 24.73
CA ARG A 1335 -18.59 -2.64 25.07
C ARG A 1335 -19.64 -1.81 24.35
N ALA A 1336 -20.24 -2.38 23.31
CA ALA A 1336 -21.44 -1.84 22.67
C ALA A 1336 -22.59 -1.74 23.70
N ARG A 1337 -22.80 -0.54 24.26
CA ARG A 1337 -23.99 -0.22 25.04
C ARG A 1337 -25.09 0.23 24.06
N ARG A 1338 -26.10 -0.63 23.91
CA ARG A 1338 -27.41 -0.32 23.31
C ARG A 1338 -27.92 1.02 23.84
N PHE A 1339 -28.17 1.98 22.96
CA PHE A 1339 -29.12 3.05 23.25
C PHE A 1339 -30.50 2.43 23.46
N ARG A 1340 -31.17 2.92 24.49
CA ARG A 1340 -32.45 2.45 25.01
C ARG A 1340 -33.59 3.16 24.30
#